data_AF-A0A1T5LLD3-F1
#
_entry.id   AF-A0A1T5LLD3-F1
#
_cell.length_a   1.000
_cell.length_b   1.000
_cell.length_c   1.000
_cell.angle_alpha   90.00
_cell.angle_beta   90.00
_cell.angle_gamma   90.00
#
_symmetry.space_group_name_H-M   'P 1'
#
loop_
_entity.id
_entity.type
_entity.pdbx_description
1 polymer ?
#
loop_
_entity_poly.entity_id
_entity_poly.type
_entity_poly.pdbx_seq_one_letter_code
_entity_poly.pdbx_strand_id
1 'polypeptide(L)'
;MKRPLSALLLTSLLVAGTQTTAQAEPPPDAATQAKAGTVLVVSPDGDDDAKGTQKRPLATLEGARDAIRELSKGQRKKGVTVYLREGTYERSESFLLGEEDSGTKDAPITYRSYPGETATVSGGKELPYDGFSPVTDQAVLDRIIETSAHDDVLQIDLGELGIDDYGQLSRHGYWKANDVSTTPPMELYVDGEDMTLARWPNAGAAKDTVQMNKIVDAGPTKDDADLQERGGTFSYSYDRPQYWGEADDVWMDGIFGQSWEWSYNKIEKIDTDARTITLRYGEMSGLMKTWYPDFHFAQNLLEELDAPGEYYIDRETGVLYLVPNASFEAERGAPVVTTLDEPMIRSDGASYVTFDDLVLEYGRATAAVILGGSHVTISNSDVQNFTDGGVLINSPGRYTYDGIPVNRGGRDHAVVSSDIRHVGGVGVVLTGGDKATLEPGRNRVEDSHIHDFAYYHKAYNPGVMFDGVGNVARGNEINDAPHPGVIVHGNDHLFEQNEVYDVCKTFQDLGAIYMNSGETPQQRGHVFRQNYFHDVGLTKHGVEGIYADNFTWDLEISQNVFVNMGNDAIKSGSADYIDAVNNVFVDTTVPYDNYTQWMGDGEGNTVDRVYMPTWKKVFADNKDFVGTPYLEKYPELGHFFEDDHYFPNKSTFSRNVVWNPNRTRNPDVNAQGALDTKNLLNYGSGDDANWVADADPGFVDAANGDYTLAADSPVFDQVPGFEAIPFDEIGTDGHVGQSQTPDTVALESLVLPADQLGVTLGDEVSVAAQAVPWNATAQAVTYTSSDPEVVTLSATGVLTAVAPGEVTVTAEAKADASIRDEMIVTVAAGDGVLHSTDFETGANGWLTDPNRAIVDDGAGDHVYRIKNGANSQLDRSFSEYALDFTVTTPAEVPEGGQMLVYDRTGSTPGGYVRYRHAAAGSTWTIFDSAWGTVQEVKLPAGEGLEPGTQYDVRVVVTAGGVRVLLDGEEVVAGANPAPEAAGKVGFYVQGFTSLDFDDVAFSLVGVDPDGLTLAPSEATIEPGETHPLAPSFTPADATRTGLEWTSSDESVATVDAKGVVRGVGAGTATITATSTVVPGLAASSAVTVQAAEHPVTDLGAEILDPAAWAPGEGITVADGAAHLAPRGAWSFKPKTFGDELLRFDTSVGAYHGGWFGFSVRSKTAGDPVWTNSSSGYLVVIKEDIIEMQRWSPAVFMVDTFPNTVIEPNSTHEVTFGAVDVDGGTRVVLRVDGEPVWSYLDDTADNPLAADGYFTVYRQGPAGEMSISPAS
;
A
#
# COMPACT_ATOMS: atom_id res chain seq x y z
N MET A 1 -47.04 2.21 -76.78
CA MET A 1 -46.01 2.24 -77.85
C MET A 1 -45.47 3.66 -77.99
N LYS A 2 -44.14 3.80 -77.94
CA LYS A 2 -43.30 4.91 -78.45
C LYS A 2 -43.36 6.31 -77.77
N ARG A 3 -42.23 6.63 -77.10
CA ARG A 3 -41.53 7.94 -76.92
C ARG A 3 -41.49 8.78 -78.24
N PRO A 4 -41.19 10.12 -78.28
CA PRO A 4 -40.08 10.77 -77.55
C PRO A 4 -40.15 12.29 -77.18
N LEU A 5 -39.13 12.67 -76.38
CA LEU A 5 -38.38 13.93 -76.17
C LEU A 5 -38.89 15.30 -76.70
N SER A 6 -38.75 16.32 -75.84
CA SER A 6 -37.77 17.43 -76.01
C SER A 6 -37.54 18.19 -74.69
N ALA A 7 -36.30 18.63 -74.49
CA ALA A 7 -35.74 19.29 -73.31
C ALA A 7 -35.66 20.82 -73.47
N LEU A 8 -35.56 21.56 -72.36
CA LEU A 8 -34.55 22.61 -72.16
C LEU A 8 -34.40 22.97 -70.66
N LEU A 9 -33.14 23.15 -70.25
CA LEU A 9 -32.66 23.51 -68.91
C LEU A 9 -33.08 24.93 -68.46
N LEU A 10 -33.27 25.10 -67.16
CA LEU A 10 -32.83 26.28 -66.41
C LEU A 10 -32.20 25.82 -65.09
N THR A 11 -31.01 26.34 -64.81
CA THR A 11 -30.17 26.11 -63.64
C THR A 11 -30.75 26.76 -62.38
N SER A 12 -30.76 26.03 -61.27
CA SER A 12 -30.92 26.56 -59.91
C SER A 12 -29.89 25.90 -59.01
N LEU A 13 -28.96 26.70 -58.50
CA LEU A 13 -28.07 26.35 -57.38
C LEU A 13 -28.94 26.03 -56.16
N LEU A 14 -28.78 24.84 -55.58
CA LEU A 14 -29.12 24.57 -54.19
C LEU A 14 -27.88 24.87 -53.36
N VAL A 15 -27.96 25.93 -52.56
CA VAL A 15 -27.09 26.15 -51.41
C VAL A 15 -27.58 25.19 -50.33
N ALA A 16 -26.76 24.22 -49.96
CA ALA A 16 -26.94 23.43 -48.75
C ALA A 16 -26.79 24.39 -47.57
N GLY A 17 -27.85 24.52 -46.76
CA GLY A 17 -27.80 25.27 -45.52
C GLY A 17 -27.04 24.44 -44.48
N THR A 18 -25.78 24.80 -44.25
CA THR A 18 -25.09 24.50 -43.00
C THR A 18 -25.90 25.15 -41.88
N GLN A 19 -26.50 24.35 -41.00
CA GLN A 19 -26.90 24.85 -39.69
C GLN A 19 -25.61 25.27 -38.99
N THR A 20 -25.37 26.57 -38.92
CA THR A 20 -24.40 27.16 -38.01
C THR A 20 -24.84 26.77 -36.60
N THR A 21 -24.11 25.85 -35.98
CA THR A 21 -24.06 25.72 -34.53
C THR A 21 -23.81 27.12 -33.97
N ALA A 22 -24.66 27.55 -33.04
CA ALA A 22 -24.42 28.78 -32.33
C ALA A 22 -23.12 28.59 -31.54
N GLN A 23 -22.01 29.17 -32.01
CA GLN A 23 -20.85 29.42 -31.17
C GLN A 23 -21.36 30.09 -29.88
N ALA A 24 -21.07 29.47 -28.74
CA ALA A 24 -21.28 30.09 -27.46
C ALA A 24 -20.51 31.43 -27.43
N GLU A 25 -21.13 32.49 -26.89
CA GLU A 25 -20.34 33.66 -26.48
C GLU A 25 -19.28 33.14 -25.49
N PRO A 26 -17.97 33.41 -25.69
CA PRO A 26 -16.98 33.06 -24.71
C PRO A 26 -17.35 33.70 -23.36
N PRO A 27 -16.91 33.13 -22.22
CA PRO A 27 -17.00 33.83 -20.95
C PRO A 27 -16.51 35.28 -21.12
N PRO A 28 -17.10 36.26 -20.41
CA PRO A 28 -16.54 37.60 -20.41
C PRO A 28 -15.07 37.50 -20.00
N ASP A 29 -14.20 37.67 -20.99
CA ASP A 29 -12.75 37.66 -20.91
C ASP A 29 -12.30 38.27 -19.57
N ALA A 30 -11.63 37.49 -18.71
CA ALA A 30 -11.01 37.99 -17.48
C ALA A 30 -10.03 39.15 -17.79
N ALA A 31 -9.59 39.26 -19.04
CA ALA A 31 -8.82 40.38 -19.59
C ALA A 31 -9.59 41.71 -19.75
N THR A 32 -10.92 41.76 -19.51
CA THR A 32 -11.70 43.01 -19.56
C THR A 32 -11.92 43.68 -18.20
N GLN A 33 -10.92 43.66 -17.31
CA GLN A 33 -10.80 44.73 -16.30
C GLN A 33 -10.07 45.94 -16.86
N ALA A 34 -10.83 47.00 -17.20
CA ALA A 34 -10.62 48.34 -16.62
C ALA A 34 -11.54 49.40 -17.27
N LYS A 35 -12.84 49.36 -16.94
CA LYS A 35 -13.51 50.61 -16.59
C LYS A 35 -13.60 50.66 -15.06
N ALA A 36 -12.58 51.23 -14.42
CA ALA A 36 -12.40 51.39 -12.96
C ALA A 36 -13.71 51.19 -12.16
N GLY A 37 -13.94 49.94 -11.75
CA GLY A 37 -15.04 49.51 -10.88
C GLY A 37 -14.76 49.90 -9.43
N THR A 38 -15.68 49.57 -8.54
CA THR A 38 -15.44 49.74 -7.10
C THR A 38 -14.57 48.58 -6.62
N VAL A 39 -13.54 48.86 -5.82
CA VAL A 39 -12.69 47.84 -5.20
C VAL A 39 -12.99 47.78 -3.72
N LEU A 40 -13.22 46.57 -3.21
CA LEU A 40 -13.25 46.25 -1.79
C LEU A 40 -12.05 45.34 -1.47
N VAL A 41 -11.49 45.48 -0.27
CA VAL A 41 -10.39 44.64 0.23
C VAL A 41 -10.85 44.00 1.53
N VAL A 42 -10.64 42.69 1.65
CA VAL A 42 -10.91 41.84 2.81
C VAL A 42 -9.58 41.26 3.30
N SER A 43 -9.37 41.09 4.60
CA SER A 43 -8.14 40.57 5.20
C SER A 43 -8.48 39.82 6.49
N PRO A 44 -7.75 38.75 6.88
CA PRO A 44 -8.03 38.04 8.14
C PRO A 44 -7.99 38.94 9.37
N ASP A 45 -7.06 39.91 9.41
CA ASP A 45 -6.97 40.94 10.47
C ASP A 45 -7.85 42.19 10.23
N GLY A 46 -8.85 42.09 9.35
CA GLY A 46 -9.72 43.19 8.96
C GLY A 46 -10.76 43.58 10.01
N ASP A 47 -11.67 44.49 9.63
CA ASP A 47 -12.78 44.93 10.47
C ASP A 47 -14.02 45.20 9.61
N ASP A 48 -15.12 44.49 9.83
CA ASP A 48 -16.34 44.63 9.02
C ASP A 48 -17.08 45.96 9.23
N ASP A 49 -16.74 46.73 10.29
CA ASP A 49 -17.18 48.13 10.43
C ASP A 49 -16.34 49.09 9.55
N ALA A 50 -15.34 48.59 8.83
CA ALA A 50 -14.52 49.37 7.90
C ALA A 50 -15.21 49.63 6.56
N LYS A 51 -14.50 50.34 5.68
CA LYS A 51 -14.99 50.70 4.33
C LYS A 51 -14.49 49.75 3.23
N GLY A 52 -13.76 48.69 3.59
CA GLY A 52 -13.14 47.78 2.63
C GLY A 52 -12.11 48.44 1.74
N THR A 53 -11.31 49.37 2.27
CA THR A 53 -10.20 49.97 1.50
C THR A 53 -8.90 49.24 1.81
N GLN A 54 -7.88 49.30 0.95
CA GLN A 54 -6.59 48.66 1.22
C GLN A 54 -5.95 49.03 2.58
N LYS A 55 -6.20 50.24 3.09
CA LYS A 55 -5.68 50.69 4.41
C LYS A 55 -6.56 50.31 5.60
N ARG A 56 -7.81 49.93 5.33
CA ARG A 56 -8.85 49.59 6.29
C ARG A 56 -9.73 48.52 5.65
N PRO A 57 -9.21 47.29 5.51
CA PRO A 57 -9.92 46.19 4.88
C PRO A 57 -11.10 45.75 5.76
N LEU A 58 -12.08 45.10 5.12
CA LEU A 58 -13.11 44.33 5.81
C LEU A 58 -12.50 43.03 6.34
N ALA A 59 -13.17 42.37 7.29
CA ALA A 59 -12.71 41.10 7.85
C ALA A 59 -13.23 39.91 7.05
N THR A 60 -14.50 39.94 6.63
CA THR A 60 -15.20 38.75 6.11
C THR A 60 -15.77 38.94 4.69
N LEU A 61 -16.14 37.82 4.06
CA LEU A 61 -16.89 37.81 2.81
C LEU A 61 -18.29 38.43 3.00
N GLU A 62 -18.93 38.18 4.15
CA GLU A 62 -20.21 38.77 4.56
C GLU A 62 -20.12 40.30 4.63
N GLY A 63 -19.06 40.83 5.24
CA GLY A 63 -18.80 42.26 5.29
C GLY A 63 -18.69 42.87 3.89
N ALA A 64 -18.02 42.16 2.96
CA ALA A 64 -17.94 42.58 1.57
C ALA A 64 -19.28 42.52 0.83
N ARG A 65 -20.04 41.42 0.98
CA ARG A 65 -21.40 41.27 0.43
C ARG A 65 -22.31 42.39 0.91
N ASP A 66 -22.32 42.66 2.21
CA ASP A 66 -23.20 43.67 2.80
C ASP A 66 -22.79 45.08 2.37
N ALA A 67 -21.49 45.36 2.22
CA ALA A 67 -21.01 46.59 1.59
C ALA A 67 -21.46 46.73 0.13
N ILE A 68 -21.48 45.63 -0.64
CA ILE A 68 -22.00 45.61 -2.02
C ILE A 68 -23.51 45.89 -2.04
N ARG A 69 -24.29 45.29 -1.14
CA ARG A 69 -25.73 45.54 -1.00
C ARG A 69 -26.01 47.03 -0.77
N GLU A 70 -25.26 47.68 0.11
CA GLU A 70 -25.37 49.12 0.35
C GLU A 70 -25.03 49.95 -0.90
N LEU A 71 -23.99 49.58 -1.66
CA LEU A 71 -23.66 50.22 -2.93
C LEU A 71 -24.78 50.05 -3.98
N SER A 72 -25.42 48.89 -4.00
CA SER A 72 -26.46 48.52 -4.97
C SER A 72 -27.79 49.24 -4.74
N LYS A 73 -28.09 49.71 -3.53
CA LYS A 73 -29.26 50.60 -3.26
C LYS A 73 -29.28 51.86 -4.15
N GLY A 74 -28.13 52.27 -4.70
CA GLY A 74 -27.99 53.40 -5.61
C GLY A 74 -28.15 53.08 -7.11
N GLN A 75 -28.57 51.87 -7.50
CA GLN A 75 -28.55 51.36 -8.89
C GLN A 75 -27.14 51.38 -9.48
N ARG A 76 -26.32 50.41 -9.03
CA ARG A 76 -24.91 50.27 -9.40
C ARG A 76 -24.74 50.16 -10.93
N LYS A 77 -23.82 50.97 -11.49
CA LYS A 77 -23.52 51.04 -12.93
C LYS A 77 -22.13 50.51 -13.30
N LYS A 78 -21.38 49.99 -12.33
CA LYS A 78 -20.01 49.51 -12.48
C LYS A 78 -19.81 48.23 -11.69
N GLY A 79 -18.94 47.35 -12.18
CA GLY A 79 -18.56 46.13 -11.46
C GLY A 79 -17.94 46.41 -10.08
N VAL A 80 -17.93 45.38 -9.23
CA VAL A 80 -17.23 45.37 -7.95
C VAL A 80 -16.24 44.22 -7.96
N THR A 81 -15.01 44.48 -7.55
CA THR A 81 -14.01 43.44 -7.27
C THR A 81 -13.70 43.47 -5.79
N VAL A 82 -13.87 42.34 -5.13
CA VAL A 82 -13.50 42.07 -3.75
C VAL A 82 -12.19 41.32 -3.77
N TYR A 83 -11.12 41.95 -3.31
CA TYR A 83 -9.82 41.29 -3.14
C TYR A 83 -9.68 40.77 -1.71
N LEU A 84 -9.44 39.47 -1.57
CA LEU A 84 -9.06 38.82 -0.34
C LEU A 84 -7.53 38.83 -0.24
N ARG A 85 -6.99 39.32 0.87
CA ARG A 85 -5.54 39.28 1.13
C ARG A 85 -5.11 37.87 1.51
N GLU A 86 -3.80 37.63 1.44
CA GLU A 86 -3.18 36.39 1.89
C GLU A 86 -3.66 35.96 3.29
N GLY A 87 -3.98 34.68 3.42
CA GLY A 87 -4.34 34.03 4.67
C GLY A 87 -5.62 33.20 4.60
N THR A 88 -5.92 32.56 5.73
CA THR A 88 -7.06 31.65 5.90
C THR A 88 -8.29 32.39 6.42
N TYR A 89 -9.42 32.15 5.77
CA TYR A 89 -10.75 32.66 6.11
C TYR A 89 -11.60 31.48 6.58
N GLU A 90 -11.51 31.16 7.87
CA GLU A 90 -12.28 30.09 8.51
C GLU A 90 -13.80 30.32 8.37
N ARG A 91 -14.56 29.25 8.12
CA ARG A 91 -16.00 29.26 7.92
C ARG A 91 -16.68 28.28 8.87
N SER A 92 -17.70 28.76 9.57
CA SER A 92 -18.64 27.94 10.34
C SER A 92 -20.05 27.87 9.73
N GLU A 93 -20.28 28.55 8.60
CA GLU A 93 -21.57 28.60 7.88
C GLU A 93 -21.35 28.88 6.39
N SER A 94 -22.34 28.56 5.53
CA SER A 94 -22.32 28.85 4.09
C SER A 94 -22.13 30.34 3.78
N PHE A 95 -21.32 30.67 2.77
CA PHE A 95 -21.35 32.02 2.19
C PHE A 95 -22.58 32.14 1.28
N LEU A 96 -23.67 32.65 1.83
CA LEU A 96 -24.97 32.73 1.15
C LEU A 96 -25.11 34.00 0.30
N LEU A 97 -25.45 33.81 -0.98
CA LEU A 97 -25.82 34.83 -1.95
C LEU A 97 -27.24 34.61 -2.49
N GLY A 98 -28.09 35.63 -2.39
CA GLY A 98 -29.46 35.64 -2.91
C GLY A 98 -29.60 36.43 -4.22
N GLU A 99 -30.80 36.50 -4.78
CA GLU A 99 -31.11 37.31 -5.97
C GLU A 99 -30.67 38.79 -5.79
N GLU A 100 -30.78 39.34 -4.58
CA GLU A 100 -30.35 40.70 -4.24
C GLU A 100 -28.84 40.94 -4.37
N ASP A 101 -28.05 39.88 -4.36
CA ASP A 101 -26.59 39.91 -4.49
C ASP A 101 -26.12 39.86 -5.94
N SER A 102 -27.06 39.85 -6.90
CA SER A 102 -26.75 39.76 -8.32
C SER A 102 -25.97 40.97 -8.84
N GLY A 103 -24.99 40.68 -9.68
CA GLY A 103 -24.47 41.60 -10.67
C GLY A 103 -25.37 41.73 -11.90
N THR A 104 -24.84 42.41 -12.91
CA THR A 104 -25.39 42.42 -14.27
C THR A 104 -24.25 42.26 -15.27
N LYS A 105 -24.55 41.97 -16.54
CA LYS A 105 -23.56 41.92 -17.63
C LYS A 105 -22.65 43.16 -17.68
N ASP A 106 -23.19 44.35 -17.35
CA ASP A 106 -22.44 45.61 -17.35
C ASP A 106 -21.80 45.96 -15.99
N ALA A 107 -22.18 45.26 -14.92
CA ALA A 107 -21.70 45.48 -13.56
C ALA A 107 -21.60 44.14 -12.79
N PRO A 108 -20.66 43.25 -13.17
CA PRO A 108 -20.48 41.97 -12.48
C PRO A 108 -19.90 42.17 -11.05
N ILE A 109 -19.89 41.10 -10.26
CA ILE A 109 -19.21 41.05 -8.96
C ILE A 109 -18.17 39.93 -9.02
N THR A 110 -16.96 40.21 -8.56
CA THR A 110 -15.87 39.21 -8.49
C THR A 110 -15.30 39.17 -7.08
N TYR A 111 -15.25 38.01 -6.46
CA TYR A 111 -14.47 37.71 -5.25
C TYR A 111 -13.22 36.97 -5.68
N ARG A 112 -12.04 37.45 -5.27
CA ARG A 112 -10.77 36.83 -5.67
C ARG A 112 -9.61 37.10 -4.73
N SER A 113 -8.56 36.28 -4.81
CA SER A 113 -7.29 36.61 -4.18
C SER A 113 -6.71 37.93 -4.69
N TYR A 114 -6.02 38.63 -3.81
CA TYR A 114 -5.23 39.80 -4.14
C TYR A 114 -4.10 39.38 -5.09
N PRO A 115 -3.77 40.15 -6.14
CA PRO A 115 -2.80 39.69 -7.13
C PRO A 115 -1.45 39.29 -6.53
N GLY A 116 -1.04 38.03 -6.74
CA GLY A 116 0.21 37.46 -6.23
C GLY A 116 0.17 36.99 -4.77
N GLU A 117 -1.02 36.97 -4.17
CA GLU A 117 -1.31 36.41 -2.84
C GLU A 117 -2.29 35.23 -3.01
N THR A 118 -2.31 34.30 -2.05
CA THR A 118 -3.28 33.19 -2.02
C THR A 118 -4.24 33.38 -0.84
N ALA A 119 -5.53 33.49 -1.13
CA ALA A 119 -6.58 33.50 -0.12
C ALA A 119 -7.26 32.12 -0.04
N THR A 120 -7.25 31.55 1.16
CA THR A 120 -7.84 30.24 1.44
C THR A 120 -9.13 30.40 2.22
N VAL A 121 -10.24 29.91 1.70
CA VAL A 121 -11.52 29.83 2.41
C VAL A 121 -11.64 28.41 2.93
N SER A 122 -11.65 28.25 4.25
CA SER A 122 -11.50 26.93 4.88
C SER A 122 -12.68 26.62 5.79
N GLY A 123 -13.23 25.41 5.68
CA GLY A 123 -14.18 24.83 6.65
C GLY A 123 -13.47 24.09 7.80
N GLY A 124 -12.15 24.10 7.81
CA GLY A 124 -11.31 23.38 8.76
C GLY A 124 -10.97 24.21 10.00
N LYS A 125 -10.62 23.51 11.08
CA LYS A 125 -10.09 24.08 12.31
C LYS A 125 -8.73 23.46 12.62
N GLU A 126 -7.70 24.31 12.69
CA GLU A 126 -6.36 23.88 13.10
C GLU A 126 -6.35 23.48 14.58
N LEU A 127 -5.73 22.35 14.88
CA LEU A 127 -5.48 21.84 16.23
C LEU A 127 -4.03 22.16 16.63
N PRO A 128 -3.80 22.58 17.89
CA PRO A 128 -2.45 22.87 18.36
C PRO A 128 -1.68 21.58 18.67
N TYR A 129 -0.44 21.45 18.18
CA TYR A 129 0.44 20.32 18.49
C TYR A 129 0.64 20.10 20.00
N ASP A 130 0.80 21.19 20.78
CA ASP A 130 0.96 21.12 22.23
C ASP A 130 -0.36 20.80 22.98
N GLY A 131 -1.48 20.67 22.26
CA GLY A 131 -2.75 20.14 22.76
C GLY A 131 -2.81 18.61 22.77
N PHE A 132 -1.94 17.92 22.02
CA PHE A 132 -1.86 16.46 22.03
C PHE A 132 -1.03 15.97 23.21
N SER A 133 -1.51 14.92 23.87
CA SER A 133 -0.82 14.27 24.97
C SER A 133 -0.93 12.75 24.87
N PRO A 134 0.05 11.97 25.35
CA PRO A 134 -0.04 10.52 25.36
C PRO A 134 -1.27 10.04 26.13
N VAL A 135 -1.93 9.00 25.62
CA VAL A 135 -3.02 8.35 26.34
C VAL A 135 -2.46 7.67 27.59
N THR A 136 -3.04 7.98 28.75
CA THR A 136 -2.65 7.36 30.04
C THR A 136 -3.81 6.67 30.75
N ASP A 137 -5.01 6.75 30.19
CA ASP A 137 -6.17 6.04 30.72
C ASP A 137 -6.09 4.56 30.32
N GLN A 138 -5.86 3.71 31.32
CA GLN A 138 -5.74 2.27 31.11
C GLN A 138 -7.04 1.66 30.52
N ALA A 139 -8.21 2.23 30.78
CA ALA A 139 -9.45 1.71 30.21
C ALA A 139 -9.54 1.93 28.69
N VAL A 140 -8.89 2.98 28.17
CA VAL A 140 -8.77 3.23 26.73
C VAL A 140 -7.70 2.30 26.14
N LEU A 141 -6.52 2.23 26.76
CA LEU A 141 -5.42 1.38 26.29
C LEU A 141 -5.81 -0.11 26.30
N ASP A 142 -6.52 -0.58 27.32
CA ASP A 142 -6.98 -1.98 27.42
C ASP A 142 -7.95 -2.39 26.28
N ARG A 143 -8.57 -1.42 25.59
CA ARG A 143 -9.41 -1.68 24.41
C ARG A 143 -8.58 -1.85 23.14
N ILE A 144 -7.45 -1.15 23.01
CA ILE A 144 -6.57 -1.25 21.83
C ILE A 144 -5.89 -2.62 21.84
N ILE A 145 -6.18 -3.43 20.82
CA ILE A 145 -5.77 -4.84 20.75
C ILE A 145 -4.25 -4.96 20.64
N GLU A 146 -3.64 -4.15 19.77
CA GLU A 146 -2.21 -4.17 19.53
C GLU A 146 -1.48 -3.38 20.61
N THR A 147 -1.03 -4.10 21.64
CA THR A 147 -0.32 -3.50 22.79
C THR A 147 0.96 -2.74 22.42
N SER A 148 1.55 -3.02 21.26
CA SER A 148 2.71 -2.28 20.75
C SER A 148 2.37 -0.83 20.39
N ALA A 149 1.12 -0.53 20.02
CA ALA A 149 0.70 0.82 19.66
C ALA A 149 0.43 1.72 20.88
N HIS A 150 0.36 1.16 22.10
CA HIS A 150 -0.06 1.88 23.30
C HIS A 150 0.80 3.12 23.60
N ASP A 151 2.10 3.02 23.37
CA ASP A 151 3.04 4.13 23.63
C ASP A 151 2.98 5.23 22.56
N ASP A 152 2.36 4.94 21.40
CA ASP A 152 2.29 5.83 20.24
C ASP A 152 0.94 6.59 20.16
N VAL A 153 -0.07 6.18 20.93
CA VAL A 153 -1.40 6.82 20.88
C VAL A 153 -1.42 8.16 21.61
N LEU A 154 -1.78 9.21 20.88
CA LEU A 154 -2.01 10.55 21.41
C LEU A 154 -3.51 10.85 21.51
N GLN A 155 -3.87 11.77 22.41
CA GLN A 155 -5.23 12.29 22.58
C GLN A 155 -5.27 13.82 22.67
N ILE A 156 -6.39 14.38 22.24
CA ILE A 156 -6.76 15.79 22.41
C ILE A 156 -8.27 15.93 22.69
N ASP A 157 -8.63 16.82 23.63
CA ASP A 157 -10.03 17.13 23.96
C ASP A 157 -10.53 18.24 23.03
N LEU A 158 -11.43 17.88 22.11
CA LEU A 158 -12.00 18.83 21.14
C LEU A 158 -12.98 19.81 21.82
N GLY A 159 -13.66 19.36 22.87
CA GLY A 159 -14.60 20.19 23.64
C GLY A 159 -13.89 21.33 24.36
N GLU A 160 -12.68 21.12 24.87
CA GLU A 160 -11.84 22.18 25.45
C GLU A 160 -11.43 23.26 24.42
N LEU A 161 -11.41 22.89 23.13
CA LEU A 161 -11.17 23.80 22.01
C LEU A 161 -12.44 24.47 21.48
N GLY A 162 -13.60 24.15 22.05
CA GLY A 162 -14.90 24.69 21.63
C GLY A 162 -15.47 24.02 20.37
N ILE A 163 -15.01 22.82 20.05
CA ILE A 163 -15.51 21.99 18.95
C ILE A 163 -16.44 20.94 19.58
N ASP A 164 -17.75 21.02 19.29
CA ASP A 164 -18.78 20.18 19.89
C ASP A 164 -19.67 19.44 18.88
N ASP A 165 -19.41 19.61 17.58
CA ASP A 165 -20.03 18.86 16.49
C ASP A 165 -18.98 18.04 15.72
N TYR A 166 -19.01 16.73 15.95
CA TYR A 166 -18.11 15.75 15.34
C TYR A 166 -18.73 15.05 14.11
N GLY A 167 -19.93 15.48 13.71
CA GLY A 167 -20.78 14.82 12.73
C GLY A 167 -21.19 13.40 13.14
N GLN A 168 -21.83 12.69 12.22
CA GLN A 168 -22.35 11.34 12.45
C GLN A 168 -21.95 10.43 11.29
N LEU A 169 -21.45 9.25 11.62
CA LEU A 169 -21.33 8.19 10.63
C LEU A 169 -22.74 7.77 10.20
N SER A 170 -22.92 7.64 8.90
CA SER A 170 -24.21 7.30 8.30
C SER A 170 -24.02 6.40 7.11
N ARG A 171 -25.05 5.63 6.78
CA ARG A 171 -24.98 4.73 5.63
C ARG A 171 -24.94 5.54 4.34
N HIS A 172 -24.03 5.19 3.44
CA HIS A 172 -23.89 5.84 2.15
C HIS A 172 -23.40 4.88 1.06
N GLY A 173 -23.51 5.31 -0.20
CA GLY A 173 -23.30 4.47 -1.39
C GLY A 173 -24.33 4.70 -2.49
N TYR A 174 -24.56 3.73 -3.37
CA TYR A 174 -25.47 3.92 -4.51
C TYR A 174 -26.97 3.80 -4.16
N TRP A 175 -27.78 4.80 -4.55
CA TRP A 175 -29.26 4.78 -4.62
C TRP A 175 -30.04 4.42 -3.34
N LYS A 176 -31.34 4.05 -3.48
CA LYS A 176 -32.38 3.95 -2.43
C LYS A 176 -31.99 3.12 -1.20
N ALA A 177 -31.15 2.10 -1.36
CA ALA A 177 -30.65 1.35 -0.21
C ALA A 177 -29.85 2.26 0.72
N ASN A 178 -29.14 3.24 0.18
CA ASN A 178 -28.25 4.14 0.90
C ASN A 178 -28.89 5.52 1.22
N ASP A 179 -30.22 5.69 1.09
CA ASP A 179 -30.97 6.96 1.30
C ASP A 179 -31.10 7.42 2.77
N VAL A 180 -30.33 6.83 3.69
CA VAL A 180 -30.25 7.24 5.10
C VAL A 180 -28.95 7.98 5.43
N SER A 181 -28.20 8.38 4.40
CA SER A 181 -27.00 9.20 4.55
C SER A 181 -27.32 10.54 5.24
N THR A 182 -26.37 11.04 6.01
CA THR A 182 -26.39 12.38 6.63
C THR A 182 -25.21 13.19 6.14
N THR A 183 -25.10 14.47 6.52
CA THR A 183 -23.85 15.21 6.34
C THR A 183 -22.68 14.38 6.87
N PRO A 184 -21.57 14.27 6.12
CA PRO A 184 -20.43 13.47 6.52
C PRO A 184 -19.88 13.80 7.91
N PRO A 185 -19.21 12.84 8.58
CA PRO A 185 -18.57 13.06 9.87
C PRO A 185 -17.38 14.04 9.75
N MET A 186 -16.86 14.47 10.90
CA MET A 186 -15.57 15.14 10.99
C MET A 186 -14.42 14.21 10.53
N GLU A 187 -13.52 14.78 9.74
CA GLU A 187 -12.28 14.18 9.25
C GLU A 187 -11.07 14.91 9.83
N LEU A 188 -9.95 14.21 9.96
CA LEU A 188 -8.68 14.75 10.42
C LEU A 188 -7.67 14.73 9.26
N TYR A 189 -6.91 15.82 9.12
CA TYR A 189 -5.85 15.95 8.13
C TYR A 189 -4.54 16.39 8.78
N VAL A 190 -3.39 15.95 8.25
CA VAL A 190 -2.05 16.38 8.69
C VAL A 190 -1.18 16.66 7.46
N ASP A 191 -0.60 17.87 7.33
CA ASP A 191 0.10 18.32 6.11
C ASP A 191 -0.74 18.13 4.82
N GLY A 192 -2.07 18.22 4.95
CA GLY A 192 -3.02 17.96 3.86
C GLY A 192 -3.27 16.47 3.55
N GLU A 193 -2.62 15.53 4.24
CA GLU A 193 -2.90 14.09 4.16
C GLU A 193 -4.19 13.76 4.90
N ASP A 194 -5.09 12.98 4.30
CA ASP A 194 -6.27 12.46 4.97
C ASP A 194 -5.90 11.34 5.95
N MET A 195 -6.24 11.54 7.22
CA MET A 195 -6.03 10.51 8.23
C MET A 195 -7.13 9.46 8.11
N THR A 196 -6.80 8.20 8.41
CA THR A 196 -7.72 7.08 8.25
C THR A 196 -8.49 6.82 9.55
N LEU A 197 -9.81 6.66 9.48
CA LEU A 197 -10.54 6.14 10.65
C LEU A 197 -10.01 4.76 11.00
N ALA A 198 -9.65 4.56 12.28
CA ALA A 198 -9.16 3.29 12.81
C ALA A 198 -9.99 2.11 12.31
N ARG A 199 -9.31 1.15 11.67
CA ARG A 199 -9.97 0.14 10.85
C ARG A 199 -9.25 -1.20 10.92
N TRP A 200 -10.00 -2.25 10.63
CA TRP A 200 -9.44 -3.56 10.41
C TRP A 200 -9.92 -4.20 9.09
N PRO A 201 -9.01 -4.75 8.28
CA PRO A 201 -7.55 -4.69 8.41
C PRO A 201 -6.99 -3.30 8.06
N ASN A 202 -5.79 -3.01 8.55
CA ASN A 202 -5.10 -1.73 8.28
C ASN A 202 -4.86 -1.54 6.78
N ALA A 203 -4.76 -0.28 6.36
CA ALA A 203 -4.38 0.04 4.99
C ALA A 203 -3.01 -0.55 4.64
N GLY A 204 -2.90 -1.15 3.45
CA GLY A 204 -1.65 -1.76 2.98
C GLY A 204 -1.26 -3.08 3.66
N ALA A 205 -2.09 -3.65 4.54
CA ALA A 205 -1.86 -4.98 5.10
C ALA A 205 -1.81 -6.06 4.01
N ALA A 206 -1.13 -7.18 4.29
CA ALA A 206 -1.03 -8.32 3.36
C ALA A 206 -2.39 -8.86 2.88
N LYS A 207 -3.40 -8.72 3.74
CA LYS A 207 -4.82 -8.91 3.45
C LYS A 207 -5.55 -7.67 3.96
N ASP A 208 -5.62 -6.64 3.15
CA ASP A 208 -6.23 -5.34 3.46
C ASP A 208 -7.77 -5.34 3.44
N THR A 209 -8.38 -6.51 3.17
CA THR A 209 -9.83 -6.69 3.13
C THR A 209 -10.27 -8.01 3.75
N VAL A 210 -11.51 -8.04 4.21
CA VAL A 210 -12.18 -9.21 4.79
C VAL A 210 -13.30 -9.71 3.90
N GLN A 211 -13.53 -11.01 3.95
CA GLN A 211 -14.46 -11.73 3.10
C GLN A 211 -15.63 -12.24 3.92
N MET A 212 -16.85 -12.11 3.40
CA MET A 212 -18.00 -12.85 3.94
C MET A 212 -17.72 -14.35 3.76
N ASN A 213 -18.09 -15.20 4.73
CA ASN A 213 -18.01 -16.65 4.55
C ASN A 213 -19.32 -17.19 3.95
N LYS A 214 -20.32 -17.53 4.76
CA LYS A 214 -21.60 -18.04 4.28
C LYS A 214 -22.69 -17.02 4.55
N ILE A 215 -23.50 -16.72 3.54
CA ILE A 215 -24.70 -15.90 3.73
C ILE A 215 -25.76 -16.74 4.46
N VAL A 216 -26.14 -16.28 5.64
CA VAL A 216 -27.13 -16.93 6.53
C VAL A 216 -28.52 -16.38 6.22
N ASP A 217 -28.63 -15.07 6.04
CA ASP A 217 -29.81 -14.34 5.56
C ASP A 217 -29.34 -13.28 4.57
N ALA A 218 -29.90 -13.26 3.36
CA ALA A 218 -29.57 -12.24 2.36
C ALA A 218 -30.06 -10.84 2.78
N GLY A 219 -31.02 -10.76 3.70
CA GLY A 219 -31.66 -9.50 4.07
C GLY A 219 -32.66 -9.01 3.01
N PRO A 220 -33.30 -7.85 3.26
CA PRO A 220 -34.18 -7.22 2.29
C PRO A 220 -33.40 -6.57 1.15
N THR A 221 -34.04 -6.47 -0.02
CA THR A 221 -33.53 -5.82 -1.23
C THR A 221 -34.21 -4.48 -1.47
N LYS A 222 -33.78 -3.73 -2.49
CA LYS A 222 -34.41 -2.45 -2.89
C LYS A 222 -35.94 -2.50 -3.11
N ASP A 223 -36.46 -3.69 -3.43
CA ASP A 223 -37.86 -3.93 -3.75
C ASP A 223 -38.71 -4.29 -2.52
N ASP A 224 -38.07 -4.53 -1.37
CA ASP A 224 -38.71 -4.85 -0.11
C ASP A 224 -39.01 -3.59 0.73
N ALA A 225 -40.12 -3.63 1.48
CA ALA A 225 -40.56 -2.47 2.27
C ALA A 225 -39.75 -2.27 3.55
N ASP A 226 -39.11 -3.33 4.06
CA ASP A 226 -38.30 -3.36 5.28
C ASP A 226 -36.79 -3.12 5.02
N LEU A 227 -36.42 -2.64 3.82
CA LEU A 227 -35.03 -2.35 3.41
C LEU A 227 -34.23 -1.54 4.44
N GLN A 228 -34.88 -0.56 5.08
CA GLN A 228 -34.25 0.33 6.06
C GLN A 228 -34.48 -0.11 7.52
N GLU A 229 -35.19 -1.22 7.74
CA GLU A 229 -35.58 -1.68 9.09
C GLU A 229 -34.68 -2.82 9.60
N ARG A 230 -34.03 -3.58 8.72
CA ARG A 230 -33.09 -4.66 9.06
C ARG A 230 -32.12 -4.96 7.90
N GLY A 231 -30.96 -5.53 8.18
CA GLY A 231 -30.03 -6.04 7.18
C GLY A 231 -29.98 -7.55 7.04
N GLY A 232 -29.04 -8.01 6.21
CA GLY A 232 -28.70 -9.42 6.06
C GLY A 232 -27.70 -9.91 7.13
N THR A 233 -27.48 -11.22 7.18
CA THR A 233 -26.53 -11.87 8.09
C THR A 233 -25.61 -12.79 7.31
N PHE A 234 -24.31 -12.71 7.58
CA PHE A 234 -23.31 -13.63 7.05
C PHE A 234 -22.44 -14.17 8.18
N SER A 235 -21.88 -15.37 7.99
CA SER A 235 -20.86 -15.92 8.89
C SER A 235 -19.47 -15.46 8.48
N TYR A 236 -18.51 -15.51 9.40
CA TYR A 236 -17.09 -15.24 9.15
C TYR A 236 -16.22 -16.41 9.65
N SER A 237 -14.94 -16.41 9.28
CA SER A 237 -13.99 -17.50 9.62
C SER A 237 -12.71 -17.00 10.29
N TYR A 238 -12.68 -15.74 10.68
CA TYR A 238 -11.54 -15.06 11.30
C TYR A 238 -11.89 -14.63 12.73
N ASP A 239 -10.87 -14.46 13.56
CA ASP A 239 -11.04 -14.31 15.00
C ASP A 239 -11.19 -12.87 15.48
N ARG A 240 -10.77 -11.90 14.67
CA ARG A 240 -10.69 -10.49 15.08
C ARG A 240 -11.99 -9.93 15.72
N PRO A 241 -13.20 -10.18 15.19
CA PRO A 241 -14.44 -9.65 15.77
C PRO A 241 -14.71 -10.03 17.23
N GLN A 242 -14.04 -11.04 17.79
CA GLN A 242 -14.21 -11.41 19.19
C GLN A 242 -13.63 -10.37 20.17
N TYR A 243 -12.72 -9.52 19.69
CA TYR A 243 -12.06 -8.49 20.49
C TYR A 243 -12.80 -7.15 20.48
N TRP A 244 -13.78 -6.95 19.59
CA TRP A 244 -14.60 -5.73 19.49
C TRP A 244 -15.76 -5.70 20.50
N GLY A 245 -15.56 -6.25 21.70
CA GLY A 245 -16.62 -6.51 22.67
C GLY A 245 -17.31 -5.25 23.22
N GLU A 246 -16.66 -4.10 23.13
CA GLU A 246 -17.16 -2.80 23.61
C GLU A 246 -17.52 -1.83 22.46
N ALA A 247 -17.33 -2.23 21.21
CA ALA A 247 -17.61 -1.39 20.06
C ALA A 247 -19.10 -1.37 19.71
N ASP A 248 -19.72 -0.19 19.68
CA ASP A 248 -21.16 0.04 19.50
C ASP A 248 -21.54 0.84 18.23
N ASP A 249 -20.54 1.43 17.58
CA ASP A 249 -20.69 2.16 16.31
C ASP A 249 -19.70 1.68 15.24
N VAL A 250 -19.67 0.37 15.00
CA VAL A 250 -18.83 -0.26 13.98
C VAL A 250 -19.51 -0.24 12.62
N TRP A 251 -18.75 0.12 11.59
CA TRP A 251 -19.23 0.20 10.20
C TRP A 251 -18.40 -0.69 9.29
N MET A 252 -19.03 -1.21 8.25
CA MET A 252 -18.36 -1.97 7.20
C MET A 252 -18.45 -1.22 5.87
N ASP A 253 -17.29 -0.97 5.26
CA ASP A 253 -17.13 -0.41 3.92
C ASP A 253 -16.86 -1.56 2.94
N GLY A 254 -17.66 -1.70 1.87
CA GLY A 254 -17.34 -2.70 0.86
C GLY A 254 -18.43 -3.04 -0.16
N ILE A 255 -18.21 -4.16 -0.85
CA ILE A 255 -19.13 -4.75 -1.84
C ILE A 255 -19.85 -5.95 -1.22
N PHE A 256 -21.10 -5.74 -0.83
CA PHE A 256 -21.95 -6.78 -0.23
C PHE A 256 -22.80 -7.56 -1.24
N GLY A 257 -22.92 -7.03 -2.47
CA GLY A 257 -23.89 -7.45 -3.47
C GLY A 257 -23.27 -7.63 -4.86
N GLN A 258 -23.87 -7.00 -5.87
CA GLN A 258 -23.29 -6.98 -7.22
C GLN A 258 -21.98 -6.19 -7.25
N SER A 259 -21.10 -6.47 -8.21
CA SER A 259 -19.75 -5.86 -8.32
C SER A 259 -19.73 -4.37 -8.65
N TRP A 260 -20.85 -3.81 -9.12
CA TRP A 260 -21.06 -2.38 -9.33
C TRP A 260 -21.71 -1.69 -8.12
N GLU A 261 -22.15 -2.46 -7.13
CA GLU A 261 -22.71 -1.93 -5.89
C GLU A 261 -21.61 -1.66 -4.88
N TRP A 262 -21.76 -0.60 -4.11
CA TRP A 262 -20.97 -0.31 -2.93
C TRP A 262 -21.84 0.31 -1.85
N SER A 263 -21.55 -0.04 -0.60
CA SER A 263 -22.30 0.39 0.57
C SER A 263 -21.35 0.56 1.75
N TYR A 264 -21.58 1.59 2.53
CA TYR A 264 -21.05 1.77 3.88
C TYR A 264 -22.18 1.48 4.86
N ASN A 265 -22.12 0.37 5.59
CA ASN A 265 -23.26 -0.13 6.37
C ASN A 265 -22.87 -0.43 7.82
N LYS A 266 -23.74 -0.07 8.76
CA LYS A 266 -23.52 -0.28 10.18
C LYS A 266 -23.68 -1.77 10.53
N ILE A 267 -22.84 -2.27 11.42
CA ILE A 267 -23.04 -3.57 12.06
C ILE A 267 -24.11 -3.43 13.15
N GLU A 268 -25.21 -4.18 13.05
CA GLU A 268 -26.24 -4.25 14.10
C GLU A 268 -25.82 -5.19 15.22
N LYS A 269 -25.20 -6.32 14.86
CA LYS A 269 -24.85 -7.36 15.82
C LYS A 269 -23.66 -8.18 15.34
N ILE A 270 -22.75 -8.47 16.27
CA ILE A 270 -21.73 -9.51 16.15
C ILE A 270 -22.10 -10.63 17.12
N ASP A 271 -22.15 -11.86 16.62
CA ASP A 271 -22.34 -13.06 17.43
C ASP A 271 -21.05 -13.88 17.34
N THR A 272 -20.23 -13.81 18.39
CA THR A 272 -18.90 -14.42 18.43
C THR A 272 -18.97 -15.93 18.59
N ASP A 273 -19.95 -16.43 19.36
CA ASP A 273 -20.23 -17.86 19.52
C ASP A 273 -20.67 -18.49 18.19
N ALA A 274 -21.57 -17.83 17.45
CA ALA A 274 -22.03 -18.31 16.14
C ALA A 274 -21.11 -17.91 14.98
N ARG A 275 -20.12 -17.05 15.23
CA ARG A 275 -19.30 -16.35 14.22
C ARG A 275 -20.11 -15.75 13.08
N THR A 276 -21.08 -14.91 13.42
CA THR A 276 -21.90 -14.18 12.43
C THR A 276 -21.92 -12.68 12.66
N ILE A 277 -22.02 -11.92 11.57
CA ILE A 277 -22.25 -10.48 11.54
C ILE A 277 -23.62 -10.23 10.89
N THR A 278 -24.44 -9.42 11.54
CA THR A 278 -25.71 -8.91 11.01
C THR A 278 -25.58 -7.42 10.73
N LEU A 279 -25.87 -7.01 9.50
CA LEU A 279 -25.91 -5.59 9.14
C LEU A 279 -27.19 -4.92 9.63
N ARG A 280 -27.12 -3.61 9.85
CA ARG A 280 -28.26 -2.78 10.26
C ARG A 280 -29.30 -2.63 9.17
N TYR A 281 -28.85 -2.43 7.93
CA TYR A 281 -29.73 -2.12 6.81
C TYR A 281 -29.58 -3.14 5.67
N GLY A 282 -30.62 -3.34 4.86
CA GLY A 282 -30.61 -4.27 3.73
C GLY A 282 -29.85 -3.71 2.53
N GLU A 283 -29.27 -4.57 1.71
CA GLU A 283 -28.45 -4.18 0.56
C GLU A 283 -29.26 -4.10 -0.74
N MET A 284 -28.76 -3.36 -1.73
CA MET A 284 -29.49 -3.11 -2.98
C MET A 284 -29.98 -4.41 -3.63
N SER A 285 -29.08 -5.37 -3.84
CA SER A 285 -29.40 -6.69 -4.35
C SER A 285 -29.57 -7.75 -3.24
N GLY A 286 -29.53 -7.35 -1.97
CA GLY A 286 -29.33 -8.26 -0.83
C GLY A 286 -27.90 -8.80 -0.78
N LEU A 287 -27.52 -9.41 0.34
CA LEU A 287 -26.20 -10.05 0.47
C LEU A 287 -26.09 -11.20 -0.53
N MET A 288 -25.04 -11.19 -1.34
CA MET A 288 -24.73 -12.28 -2.27
C MET A 288 -23.23 -12.43 -2.50
N LYS A 289 -22.83 -13.65 -2.87
CA LYS A 289 -21.50 -13.91 -3.43
C LYS A 289 -21.63 -13.99 -4.94
N THR A 290 -20.85 -13.18 -5.65
CA THR A 290 -20.80 -13.22 -7.11
C THR A 290 -19.50 -13.90 -7.58
N TRP A 291 -19.24 -13.84 -8.88
CA TRP A 291 -17.97 -14.31 -9.44
C TRP A 291 -16.82 -13.33 -9.19
N TYR A 292 -17.13 -12.07 -8.85
CA TYR A 292 -16.19 -11.08 -8.37
C TYR A 292 -16.03 -11.24 -6.84
N PRO A 293 -14.80 -11.21 -6.31
CA PRO A 293 -14.59 -11.35 -4.87
C PRO A 293 -15.27 -10.19 -4.15
N ASP A 294 -16.04 -10.52 -3.12
CA ASP A 294 -16.47 -9.53 -2.16
C ASP A 294 -15.25 -8.95 -1.44
N PHE A 295 -15.36 -7.76 -0.87
CA PHE A 295 -14.31 -7.23 -0.02
C PHE A 295 -14.90 -6.20 0.92
N HIS A 296 -14.41 -6.19 2.15
CA HIS A 296 -14.86 -5.26 3.16
C HIS A 296 -13.73 -4.89 4.11
N PHE A 297 -13.91 -3.88 4.92
CA PHE A 297 -13.14 -3.65 6.14
C PHE A 297 -14.07 -3.02 7.19
N ALA A 298 -13.79 -3.27 8.45
CA ALA A 298 -14.51 -2.69 9.57
C ALA A 298 -13.83 -1.39 10.00
N GLN A 299 -14.58 -0.34 10.29
CA GLN A 299 -14.06 0.99 10.64
C GLN A 299 -14.75 1.56 11.88
N ASN A 300 -14.15 2.64 12.39
CA ASN A 300 -14.57 3.36 13.60
C ASN A 300 -14.45 2.48 14.86
N LEU A 301 -13.29 1.81 14.96
CA LEU A 301 -12.95 0.89 16.04
C LEU A 301 -11.77 1.45 16.83
N LEU A 302 -12.00 1.92 18.06
CA LEU A 302 -10.89 2.27 18.95
C LEU A 302 -9.99 1.05 19.21
N GLU A 303 -10.60 -0.14 19.22
CA GLU A 303 -9.92 -1.42 19.39
C GLU A 303 -8.85 -1.71 18.32
N GLU A 304 -8.97 -1.07 17.15
CA GLU A 304 -8.09 -1.22 15.98
C GLU A 304 -7.32 0.08 15.69
N LEU A 305 -7.14 0.95 16.70
CA LEU A 305 -6.30 2.15 16.57
C LEU A 305 -4.83 1.74 16.75
N ASP A 306 -4.19 1.26 15.69
CA ASP A 306 -2.90 0.57 15.79
C ASP A 306 -1.92 0.83 14.63
N ALA A 307 -2.29 1.63 13.62
CA ALA A 307 -1.38 2.01 12.54
C ALA A 307 -1.13 3.53 12.46
N PRO A 308 0.10 3.96 12.14
CA PRO A 308 0.42 5.35 11.83
C PRO A 308 -0.53 5.95 10.78
N GLY A 309 -1.11 7.11 11.08
CA GLY A 309 -2.13 7.73 10.22
C GLY A 309 -3.56 7.47 10.64
N GLU A 310 -3.79 6.59 11.63
CA GLU A 310 -5.14 6.27 12.09
C GLU A 310 -5.64 7.18 13.22
N TYR A 311 -6.94 7.43 13.23
CA TYR A 311 -7.60 8.19 14.29
C TYR A 311 -8.97 7.61 14.68
N TYR A 312 -9.41 7.92 15.89
CA TYR A 312 -10.74 7.61 16.42
C TYR A 312 -11.28 8.81 17.18
N ILE A 313 -12.56 9.15 16.99
CA ILE A 313 -13.24 10.19 17.77
C ILE A 313 -14.29 9.53 18.65
N ASP A 314 -14.10 9.61 19.96
CA ASP A 314 -15.15 9.33 20.92
C ASP A 314 -16.14 10.49 20.89
N ARG A 315 -17.25 10.29 20.19
CA ARG A 315 -18.27 11.32 19.98
C ARG A 315 -19.14 11.58 21.22
N GLU A 316 -19.10 10.69 22.22
CA GLU A 316 -19.81 10.92 23.49
C GLU A 316 -19.02 11.87 24.39
N THR A 317 -17.69 11.70 24.45
CA THR A 317 -16.82 12.49 25.32
C THR A 317 -16.16 13.68 24.62
N GLY A 318 -16.05 13.66 23.29
CA GLY A 318 -15.39 14.71 22.51
C GLY A 318 -13.87 14.58 22.44
N VAL A 319 -13.33 13.39 22.69
CA VAL A 319 -11.88 13.12 22.63
C VAL A 319 -11.51 12.51 21.28
N LEU A 320 -10.52 13.11 20.63
CA LEU A 320 -9.87 12.55 19.44
C LEU A 320 -8.61 11.81 19.88
N TYR A 321 -8.48 10.56 19.43
CA TYR A 321 -7.33 9.70 19.60
C TYR A 321 -6.66 9.49 18.23
N LEU A 322 -5.33 9.44 18.20
CA LEU A 322 -4.53 9.44 16.98
C LEU A 322 -3.26 8.59 17.19
N VAL A 323 -2.89 7.78 16.20
CA VAL A 323 -1.52 7.29 16.03
C VAL A 323 -0.82 8.18 15.00
N PRO A 324 0.18 8.98 15.40
CA PRO A 324 0.87 9.91 14.52
C PRO A 324 1.41 9.26 13.23
N ASN A 325 1.29 9.97 12.11
CA ASN A 325 2.03 9.66 10.90
C ASN A 325 3.36 10.44 10.87
N ALA A 326 4.22 10.11 9.91
CA ALA A 326 5.52 10.75 9.73
C ALA A 326 5.43 12.27 9.53
N SER A 327 4.37 12.76 8.88
CA SER A 327 4.12 14.19 8.70
C SER A 327 3.84 14.90 10.04
N PHE A 328 3.06 14.26 10.93
CA PHE A 328 2.79 14.77 12.27
C PHE A 328 4.06 14.81 13.11
N GLU A 329 4.85 13.72 13.11
CA GLU A 329 6.10 13.64 13.87
C GLU A 329 7.14 14.68 13.42
N ALA A 330 7.14 14.99 12.11
CA ALA A 330 7.97 16.04 11.53
C ALA A 330 7.43 17.47 11.80
N GLU A 331 6.29 17.61 12.49
CA GLU A 331 5.55 18.86 12.68
C GLU A 331 5.32 19.63 11.36
N ARG A 332 5.02 18.90 10.27
CA ARG A 332 4.72 19.50 8.96
C ARG A 332 3.24 19.88 8.86
N GLY A 333 2.97 21.16 8.60
CA GLY A 333 1.60 21.70 8.61
C GLY A 333 0.97 21.64 10.01
N ALA A 334 -0.23 22.19 10.20
CA ALA A 334 -1.01 21.96 11.42
C ALA A 334 -1.95 20.77 11.21
N PRO A 335 -2.26 19.97 12.25
CA PRO A 335 -3.37 19.04 12.18
C PRO A 335 -4.69 19.82 12.03
N VAL A 336 -5.56 19.43 11.10
CA VAL A 336 -6.82 20.15 10.81
C VAL A 336 -8.00 19.19 10.91
N VAL A 337 -9.06 19.61 11.61
CA VAL A 337 -10.34 18.89 11.59
C VAL A 337 -11.39 19.63 10.77
N THR A 338 -12.21 18.90 10.01
CA THR A 338 -13.30 19.50 9.22
C THR A 338 -14.50 19.85 10.10
N THR A 339 -15.00 21.08 10.00
CA THR A 339 -16.09 21.58 10.87
C THR A 339 -17.31 22.08 10.11
N LEU A 340 -17.16 22.53 8.86
CA LEU A 340 -18.26 23.09 8.08
C LEU A 340 -19.20 21.99 7.52
N ASP A 341 -20.44 21.91 8.02
CA ASP A 341 -21.50 20.97 7.61
C ASP A 341 -22.46 21.50 6.52
N GLU A 342 -22.22 22.71 6.03
CA GLU A 342 -22.99 23.34 4.96
C GLU A 342 -22.11 23.57 3.72
N PRO A 343 -22.68 23.72 2.51
CA PRO A 343 -21.89 24.07 1.35
C PRO A 343 -21.06 25.35 1.57
N MET A 344 -19.78 25.36 1.21
CA MET A 344 -18.94 26.54 1.50
C MET A 344 -19.45 27.79 0.80
N ILE A 345 -19.85 27.67 -0.46
CA ILE A 345 -20.52 28.73 -1.22
C ILE A 345 -21.93 28.27 -1.56
N ARG A 346 -22.92 29.10 -1.25
CA ARG A 346 -24.32 28.85 -1.64
C ARG A 346 -24.91 30.04 -2.37
N SER A 347 -25.36 29.82 -3.60
CA SER A 347 -26.04 30.83 -4.42
C SER A 347 -27.48 30.40 -4.69
N ASP A 348 -28.45 31.22 -4.33
CA ASP A 348 -29.87 31.04 -4.67
C ASP A 348 -30.41 32.23 -5.49
N GLY A 349 -30.54 32.02 -6.80
CA GLY A 349 -31.07 32.99 -7.75
C GLY A 349 -30.11 34.13 -8.13
N ALA A 350 -28.92 34.19 -7.53
CA ALA A 350 -27.90 35.18 -7.86
C ALA A 350 -27.43 35.05 -9.32
N SER A 351 -27.02 36.18 -9.91
CA SER A 351 -26.50 36.24 -11.27
C SER A 351 -25.28 37.14 -11.42
N TYR A 352 -24.39 36.84 -12.38
CA TYR A 352 -23.18 37.63 -12.69
C TYR A 352 -22.25 37.82 -11.49
N VAL A 353 -21.94 36.72 -10.81
CA VAL A 353 -21.00 36.65 -9.69
C VAL A 353 -19.88 35.66 -10.04
N THR A 354 -18.63 36.05 -9.82
CA THR A 354 -17.46 35.19 -10.06
C THR A 354 -16.67 35.01 -8.78
N PHE A 355 -16.30 33.78 -8.47
CA PHE A 355 -15.28 33.41 -7.50
C PHE A 355 -14.06 32.99 -8.31
N ASP A 356 -12.98 33.75 -8.21
CA ASP A 356 -11.84 33.66 -9.10
C ASP A 356 -10.57 33.54 -8.27
N ASP A 357 -9.65 32.62 -8.58
CA ASP A 357 -8.32 32.60 -7.93
C ASP A 357 -8.43 32.46 -6.41
N LEU A 358 -9.13 31.42 -5.92
CA LEU A 358 -9.33 31.10 -4.50
C LEU A 358 -8.99 29.64 -4.22
N VAL A 359 -8.50 29.35 -3.01
CA VAL A 359 -8.46 27.98 -2.47
C VAL A 359 -9.70 27.77 -1.61
N LEU A 360 -10.45 26.70 -1.86
CA LEU A 360 -11.59 26.25 -1.04
C LEU A 360 -11.24 24.89 -0.44
N GLU A 361 -11.32 24.74 0.89
CA GLU A 361 -10.89 23.49 1.53
C GLU A 361 -11.58 23.09 2.84
N TYR A 362 -11.45 21.81 3.21
CA TYR A 362 -11.81 21.24 4.51
C TYR A 362 -13.29 21.37 4.91
N GLY A 363 -14.21 21.13 3.97
CA GLY A 363 -15.65 21.08 4.26
C GLY A 363 -16.17 19.65 4.42
N ARG A 364 -17.09 19.42 5.36
CA ARG A 364 -17.82 18.13 5.44
C ARG A 364 -18.87 18.03 4.33
N ALA A 365 -19.46 19.15 3.92
CA ALA A 365 -20.41 19.22 2.81
C ALA A 365 -19.69 19.50 1.47
N THR A 366 -20.36 20.15 0.52
CA THR A 366 -19.81 20.43 -0.82
C THR A 366 -19.10 21.79 -0.91
N ALA A 367 -18.20 21.95 -1.86
CA ALA A 367 -17.53 23.23 -2.08
C ALA A 367 -18.50 24.34 -2.50
N ALA A 368 -19.41 24.06 -3.44
CA ALA A 368 -20.37 25.06 -3.87
C ALA A 368 -21.69 24.48 -4.36
N VAL A 369 -22.79 25.14 -4.01
CA VAL A 369 -24.14 24.86 -4.52
C VAL A 369 -24.72 26.11 -5.18
N ILE A 370 -24.98 26.04 -6.48
CA ILE A 370 -25.45 27.16 -7.31
C ILE A 370 -26.84 26.83 -7.84
N LEU A 371 -27.87 27.54 -7.38
CA LEU A 371 -29.27 27.23 -7.67
C LEU A 371 -29.96 28.39 -8.37
N GLY A 372 -30.51 28.15 -9.57
CA GLY A 372 -31.19 29.19 -10.34
C GLY A 372 -30.28 30.36 -10.71
N GLY A 373 -30.87 31.44 -11.24
CA GLY A 373 -30.08 32.59 -11.69
C GLY A 373 -29.30 32.31 -12.99
N SER A 374 -28.21 33.05 -13.22
CA SER A 374 -27.34 32.83 -14.38
C SER A 374 -25.95 33.45 -14.24
N HIS A 375 -24.93 32.91 -14.90
CA HIS A 375 -23.57 33.48 -14.89
C HIS A 375 -22.97 33.59 -13.48
N VAL A 376 -23.12 32.52 -12.68
CA VAL A 376 -22.31 32.32 -11.48
C VAL A 376 -21.16 31.41 -11.87
N THR A 377 -19.93 31.85 -11.63
CA THR A 377 -18.72 31.17 -12.11
C THR A 377 -17.72 30.95 -10.97
N ILE A 378 -17.17 29.74 -10.89
CA ILE A 378 -15.94 29.43 -10.16
C ILE A 378 -14.84 29.32 -11.20
N SER A 379 -13.76 30.08 -11.06
CA SER A 379 -12.66 30.12 -12.03
C SER A 379 -11.29 30.16 -11.39
N ASN A 380 -10.28 29.56 -12.05
CA ASN A 380 -8.88 29.63 -11.60
C ASN A 380 -8.70 29.23 -10.13
N SER A 381 -9.54 28.34 -9.60
CA SER A 381 -9.62 28.04 -8.16
C SER A 381 -9.17 26.62 -7.88
N ASP A 382 -8.64 26.38 -6.68
CA ASP A 382 -8.31 25.05 -6.16
C ASP A 382 -9.41 24.63 -5.17
N VAL A 383 -10.09 23.52 -5.44
CA VAL A 383 -11.16 22.97 -4.62
C VAL A 383 -10.71 21.62 -4.10
N GLN A 384 -10.45 21.53 -2.80
CA GLN A 384 -9.86 20.33 -2.20
C GLN A 384 -10.48 19.93 -0.87
N ASN A 385 -10.38 18.65 -0.49
CA ASN A 385 -10.70 18.15 0.86
C ASN A 385 -12.16 18.45 1.28
N PHE A 386 -13.11 18.10 0.41
CA PHE A 386 -14.55 18.19 0.70
C PHE A 386 -15.19 16.81 0.77
N THR A 387 -15.70 16.41 1.93
CA THR A 387 -16.19 15.04 2.16
C THR A 387 -17.44 14.65 1.36
N ASP A 388 -18.33 15.59 1.00
CA ASP A 388 -19.52 15.28 0.18
C ASP A 388 -19.24 15.42 -1.33
N GLY A 389 -18.55 16.47 -1.78
CA GLY A 389 -18.29 16.68 -3.20
C GLY A 389 -17.85 18.11 -3.58
N GLY A 390 -17.66 18.34 -4.87
CA GLY A 390 -17.19 19.62 -5.41
C GLY A 390 -18.30 20.63 -5.66
N VAL A 391 -18.60 20.91 -6.94
CA VAL A 391 -19.47 22.00 -7.38
C VAL A 391 -20.78 21.50 -7.98
N LEU A 392 -21.91 21.89 -7.39
CA LEU A 392 -23.24 21.45 -7.79
C LEU A 392 -24.03 22.60 -8.45
N ILE A 393 -24.27 22.52 -9.76
CA ILE A 393 -25.03 23.52 -10.52
C ILE A 393 -26.46 23.03 -10.76
N ASN A 394 -27.43 23.78 -10.25
CA ASN A 394 -28.87 23.52 -10.24
C ASN A 394 -29.29 22.17 -9.65
N SER A 395 -28.33 21.45 -9.05
CA SER A 395 -28.60 20.20 -8.37
C SER A 395 -28.99 20.49 -6.94
N PRO A 396 -30.03 19.84 -6.40
CA PRO A 396 -30.35 19.96 -5.00
C PRO A 396 -29.26 19.39 -4.08
N GLY A 397 -28.26 18.69 -4.62
CA GLY A 397 -27.37 17.82 -3.86
C GLY A 397 -27.64 16.35 -4.15
N ARG A 398 -26.80 15.46 -3.60
CA ARG A 398 -27.21 14.10 -3.26
C ARG A 398 -28.34 14.15 -2.21
N TYR A 399 -28.15 15.03 -1.22
CA TYR A 399 -29.17 15.42 -0.25
C TYR A 399 -30.13 16.42 -0.88
N THR A 400 -31.42 16.37 -0.52
CA THR A 400 -32.29 17.53 -0.74
C THR A 400 -32.08 18.49 0.42
N TYR A 401 -31.11 19.39 0.29
CA TYR A 401 -31.01 20.51 1.23
C TYR A 401 -32.36 21.27 1.17
N ASP A 402 -32.99 21.53 2.32
CA ASP A 402 -34.12 22.46 2.48
C ASP A 402 -35.38 22.29 1.59
N GLY A 403 -35.68 21.09 1.09
CA GLY A 403 -36.87 20.89 0.23
C GLY A 403 -36.82 21.68 -1.09
N ILE A 404 -35.61 21.88 -1.64
CA ILE A 404 -35.37 22.58 -2.89
C ILE A 404 -36.03 21.82 -4.07
N PRO A 405 -36.84 22.49 -4.93
CA PRO A 405 -37.38 21.86 -6.13
C PRO A 405 -36.27 21.46 -7.11
N VAL A 406 -36.35 20.23 -7.64
CA VAL A 406 -35.37 19.59 -8.55
C VAL A 406 -35.08 20.40 -9.82
N ASN A 407 -35.88 21.41 -10.17
CA ASN A 407 -35.66 22.20 -11.37
C ASN A 407 -35.93 23.70 -11.15
N ARG A 408 -34.87 24.52 -11.09
CA ARG A 408 -34.95 26.00 -11.04
C ARG A 408 -34.55 26.70 -12.34
N GLY A 409 -34.20 25.96 -13.40
CA GLY A 409 -33.90 26.52 -14.73
C GLY A 409 -32.71 27.49 -14.77
N GLY A 410 -31.77 27.40 -13.83
CA GLY A 410 -30.53 28.17 -13.88
C GLY A 410 -29.70 27.82 -15.12
N ARG A 411 -28.95 28.79 -15.62
CA ARG A 411 -28.29 28.71 -16.93
C ARG A 411 -27.00 29.50 -16.98
N ASP A 412 -26.11 29.11 -17.89
CA ASP A 412 -24.86 29.82 -18.15
C ASP A 412 -23.93 29.92 -16.92
N HIS A 413 -24.10 29.05 -15.91
CA HIS A 413 -23.15 28.90 -14.80
C HIS A 413 -21.92 28.11 -15.25
N ALA A 414 -20.79 28.26 -14.55
CA ALA A 414 -19.56 27.62 -15.00
C ALA A 414 -18.57 27.28 -13.89
N VAL A 415 -17.82 26.21 -14.11
CA VAL A 415 -16.51 25.95 -13.50
C VAL A 415 -15.50 26.01 -14.64
N VAL A 416 -14.45 26.85 -14.50
CA VAL A 416 -13.51 27.15 -15.59
C VAL A 416 -12.07 27.16 -15.07
N SER A 417 -11.13 26.51 -15.76
CA SER A 417 -9.70 26.59 -15.43
C SER A 417 -9.39 26.33 -13.95
N SER A 418 -10.11 25.38 -13.33
CA SER A 418 -10.02 25.11 -11.89
C SER A 418 -9.51 23.69 -11.66
N ASP A 419 -8.90 23.47 -10.49
CA ASP A 419 -8.51 22.15 -10.02
C ASP A 419 -9.52 21.69 -8.95
N ILE A 420 -10.03 20.48 -9.09
CA ILE A 420 -10.98 19.86 -8.16
C ILE A 420 -10.42 18.49 -7.78
N ARG A 421 -10.00 18.36 -6.53
CA ARG A 421 -9.26 17.19 -6.06
C ARG A 421 -9.64 16.76 -4.65
N HIS A 422 -9.42 15.50 -4.33
CA HIS A 422 -9.72 14.93 -3.01
C HIS A 422 -11.13 15.29 -2.50
N VAL A 423 -12.15 15.01 -3.32
CA VAL A 423 -13.55 15.25 -2.97
C VAL A 423 -14.32 13.95 -2.81
N GLY A 424 -15.11 13.84 -1.76
CA GLY A 424 -15.68 12.56 -1.37
C GLY A 424 -16.82 12.08 -2.26
N GLY A 425 -17.39 12.91 -3.13
CA GLY A 425 -18.43 12.51 -4.08
C GLY A 425 -18.21 13.07 -5.47
N VAL A 426 -19.27 13.62 -6.07
CA VAL A 426 -19.24 14.10 -7.45
C VAL A 426 -18.35 15.34 -7.55
N GLY A 427 -17.46 15.39 -8.55
CA GLY A 427 -16.64 16.57 -8.83
C GLY A 427 -17.50 17.78 -9.23
N VAL A 428 -18.22 17.66 -10.36
CA VAL A 428 -19.13 18.70 -10.88
C VAL A 428 -20.46 18.11 -11.34
N VAL A 429 -21.56 18.69 -10.88
CA VAL A 429 -22.91 18.40 -11.44
C VAL A 429 -23.34 19.53 -12.35
N LEU A 430 -23.68 19.19 -13.59
CA LEU A 430 -24.21 20.09 -14.60
C LEU A 430 -25.68 19.77 -14.87
N THR A 431 -26.59 20.42 -14.14
CA THR A 431 -28.03 20.42 -14.46
C THR A 431 -28.57 21.81 -14.74
N GLY A 432 -29.76 21.88 -15.33
CA GLY A 432 -30.40 23.12 -15.81
C GLY A 432 -31.04 22.94 -17.19
N GLY A 433 -31.50 24.06 -17.77
CA GLY A 433 -32.35 24.02 -18.95
C GLY A 433 -33.77 23.56 -18.64
N ASP A 434 -34.56 23.33 -19.68
CA ASP A 434 -35.96 22.95 -19.56
C ASP A 434 -36.27 21.71 -20.39
N LYS A 435 -36.44 20.57 -19.72
CA LYS A 435 -36.79 19.28 -20.34
C LYS A 435 -38.14 19.32 -21.06
N ALA A 436 -39.09 20.20 -20.71
CA ALA A 436 -40.38 20.25 -21.42
C ALA A 436 -40.27 20.96 -22.77
N THR A 437 -39.37 21.94 -22.89
CA THR A 437 -39.19 22.77 -24.10
C THR A 437 -37.92 22.43 -24.89
N LEU A 438 -37.02 21.63 -24.32
CA LEU A 438 -35.66 21.38 -24.81
C LEU A 438 -34.81 22.66 -24.91
N GLU A 439 -35.12 23.69 -24.12
CA GLU A 439 -34.26 24.87 -24.01
C GLU A 439 -32.98 24.51 -23.22
N PRO A 440 -31.78 24.79 -23.78
CA PRO A 440 -30.52 24.39 -23.15
C PRO A 440 -30.17 25.25 -21.95
N GLY A 441 -29.64 24.62 -20.91
CA GLY A 441 -29.07 25.25 -19.72
C GLY A 441 -27.74 25.94 -19.98
N ARG A 442 -26.90 25.40 -20.89
CA ARG A 442 -25.55 25.93 -21.20
C ARG A 442 -24.66 26.11 -19.96
N ASN A 443 -24.90 25.31 -18.92
CA ASN A 443 -24.00 25.25 -17.78
C ASN A 443 -22.76 24.44 -18.19
N ARG A 444 -21.58 24.82 -17.69
CA ARG A 444 -20.33 24.29 -18.25
C ARG A 444 -19.19 23.96 -17.28
N VAL A 445 -18.60 22.81 -17.57
CA VAL A 445 -17.26 22.27 -17.26
C VAL A 445 -16.14 22.71 -18.22
N GLU A 446 -15.28 23.69 -17.98
CA GLU A 446 -14.29 24.08 -19.01
C GLU A 446 -12.85 24.12 -18.49
N ASP A 447 -11.92 23.58 -19.28
CA ASP A 447 -10.46 23.70 -19.07
C ASP A 447 -9.99 23.33 -17.66
N SER A 448 -10.67 22.41 -16.98
CA SER A 448 -10.47 22.09 -15.55
C SER A 448 -9.87 20.69 -15.35
N HIS A 449 -9.11 20.50 -14.28
CA HIS A 449 -8.62 19.20 -13.85
C HIS A 449 -9.51 18.69 -12.70
N ILE A 450 -10.05 17.49 -12.84
CA ILE A 450 -10.93 16.86 -11.86
C ILE A 450 -10.36 15.48 -11.55
N HIS A 451 -9.78 15.33 -10.37
CA HIS A 451 -9.09 14.09 -10.00
C HIS A 451 -9.29 13.70 -8.54
N ASP A 452 -8.91 12.48 -8.16
CA ASP A 452 -9.04 11.98 -6.78
C ASP A 452 -10.43 12.26 -6.17
N PHE A 453 -11.47 11.78 -6.84
CA PHE A 453 -12.85 12.01 -6.41
C PHE A 453 -13.57 10.71 -6.04
N ALA A 454 -14.71 10.87 -5.37
CA ALA A 454 -15.51 9.78 -4.84
C ALA A 454 -14.81 8.92 -3.78
N TYR A 455 -13.91 9.49 -2.95
CA TYR A 455 -13.26 8.72 -1.89
C TYR A 455 -14.24 8.28 -0.78
N TYR A 456 -15.25 9.10 -0.47
CA TYR A 456 -16.29 8.82 0.55
C TYR A 456 -17.52 8.13 -0.08
N HIS A 457 -17.98 8.57 -1.24
CA HIS A 457 -19.15 8.08 -1.96
C HIS A 457 -18.72 7.29 -3.22
N LYS A 458 -18.09 6.14 -3.00
CA LYS A 458 -17.31 5.42 -4.02
C LYS A 458 -18.06 4.93 -5.27
N ALA A 459 -19.38 4.70 -5.19
CA ALA A 459 -20.16 4.20 -6.32
C ALA A 459 -21.11 5.24 -6.92
N TYR A 460 -21.10 5.35 -8.25
CA TYR A 460 -21.90 6.27 -9.08
C TYR A 460 -21.73 7.77 -8.78
N ASN A 461 -20.54 8.18 -8.36
CA ASN A 461 -20.19 9.59 -8.20
C ASN A 461 -19.05 9.94 -9.16
N PRO A 462 -19.34 10.52 -10.34
CA PRO A 462 -18.35 10.80 -11.36
C PRO A 462 -17.64 12.14 -11.15
N GLY A 463 -16.58 12.39 -11.93
CA GLY A 463 -15.97 13.71 -12.02
C GLY A 463 -16.93 14.72 -12.63
N VAL A 464 -17.69 14.31 -13.65
CA VAL A 464 -18.76 15.12 -14.25
C VAL A 464 -20.07 14.33 -14.33
N MET A 465 -21.15 14.88 -13.77
CA MET A 465 -22.50 14.35 -13.94
C MET A 465 -23.37 15.31 -14.72
N PHE A 466 -23.89 14.84 -15.86
CA PHE A 466 -24.84 15.58 -16.67
C PHE A 466 -26.28 15.23 -16.31
N ASP A 467 -27.12 16.26 -16.22
CA ASP A 467 -28.57 16.12 -16.32
C ASP A 467 -29.18 17.40 -16.94
N GLY A 468 -30.49 17.42 -17.16
CA GLY A 468 -31.18 18.58 -17.72
C GLY A 468 -31.14 18.56 -19.24
N VAL A 469 -30.85 19.72 -19.86
CA VAL A 469 -30.77 19.87 -21.31
C VAL A 469 -29.58 20.75 -21.69
N GLY A 470 -28.73 20.31 -22.62
CA GLY A 470 -27.79 21.20 -23.33
C GLY A 470 -26.68 21.84 -22.48
N ASN A 471 -26.14 21.07 -21.53
CA ASN A 471 -24.93 21.42 -20.77
C ASN A 471 -23.65 20.91 -21.44
N VAL A 472 -22.49 21.48 -21.08
CA VAL A 472 -21.23 21.27 -21.80
C VAL A 472 -20.11 20.89 -20.83
N ALA A 473 -19.28 19.91 -21.18
CA ALA A 473 -17.95 19.74 -20.59
C ALA A 473 -16.91 19.72 -21.71
N ARG A 474 -15.96 20.65 -21.67
CA ARG A 474 -14.93 20.82 -22.69
C ARG A 474 -13.54 21.02 -22.13
N GLY A 475 -12.52 20.43 -22.74
CA GLY A 475 -11.11 20.75 -22.42
C GLY A 475 -10.68 20.28 -21.03
N ASN A 476 -11.41 19.35 -20.41
CA ASN A 476 -11.11 18.91 -19.04
C ASN A 476 -10.20 17.70 -19.02
N GLU A 477 -9.46 17.56 -17.93
CA GLU A 477 -8.73 16.34 -17.57
C GLU A 477 -9.48 15.67 -16.40
N ILE A 478 -9.88 14.40 -16.55
CA ILE A 478 -10.68 13.67 -15.56
C ILE A 478 -10.03 12.33 -15.24
N ASN A 479 -9.51 12.16 -14.02
CA ASN A 479 -8.80 10.94 -13.64
C ASN A 479 -8.90 10.56 -12.16
N ASP A 480 -8.23 9.48 -11.77
CA ASP A 480 -8.12 8.99 -10.39
C ASP A 480 -9.46 8.78 -9.67
N ALA A 481 -10.25 7.82 -10.18
CA ALA A 481 -11.56 7.54 -9.62
C ALA A 481 -11.85 6.05 -9.42
N PRO A 482 -12.57 5.68 -8.35
CA PRO A 482 -12.96 4.29 -8.12
C PRO A 482 -14.06 3.82 -9.11
N HIS A 483 -14.90 4.74 -9.63
CA HIS A 483 -16.06 4.53 -10.54
C HIS A 483 -15.87 5.35 -11.87
N PRO A 484 -16.85 5.45 -12.81
CA PRO A 484 -16.79 6.24 -14.03
C PRO A 484 -16.35 7.68 -13.82
N GLY A 485 -15.63 8.22 -14.80
CA GLY A 485 -15.33 9.64 -14.87
C GLY A 485 -16.55 10.50 -15.21
N VAL A 486 -17.50 9.96 -15.97
CA VAL A 486 -18.69 10.69 -16.43
C VAL A 486 -19.96 9.84 -16.34
N ILE A 487 -21.05 10.44 -15.83
CA ILE A 487 -22.40 9.88 -15.92
C ILE A 487 -23.31 10.85 -16.66
N VAL A 488 -24.14 10.32 -17.57
CA VAL A 488 -25.01 11.15 -18.41
C VAL A 488 -26.49 10.78 -18.24
N HIS A 489 -27.27 11.80 -17.91
CA HIS A 489 -28.73 11.83 -17.98
C HIS A 489 -29.18 13.03 -18.81
N GLY A 490 -30.46 13.12 -19.15
CA GLY A 490 -31.04 14.31 -19.78
C GLY A 490 -30.98 14.30 -21.31
N ASN A 491 -30.71 15.46 -21.91
CA ASN A 491 -30.76 15.64 -23.36
C ASN A 491 -29.66 16.57 -23.85
N ASP A 492 -29.16 16.34 -25.07
CA ASP A 492 -28.36 17.32 -25.83
C ASP A 492 -27.05 17.78 -25.17
N HIS A 493 -26.46 16.95 -24.31
CA HIS A 493 -25.18 17.28 -23.68
C HIS A 493 -24.02 17.16 -24.65
N LEU A 494 -23.04 18.05 -24.49
CA LEU A 494 -21.80 18.07 -25.27
C LEU A 494 -20.62 17.71 -24.37
N PHE A 495 -19.91 16.65 -24.73
CA PHE A 495 -18.63 16.25 -24.12
C PHE A 495 -17.55 16.30 -25.20
N GLU A 496 -16.72 17.34 -25.17
CA GLU A 496 -15.80 17.68 -26.26
C GLU A 496 -14.38 17.93 -25.79
N GLN A 497 -13.34 17.48 -26.49
CA GLN A 497 -11.95 17.87 -26.16
C GLN A 497 -11.50 17.52 -24.74
N ASN A 498 -12.09 16.51 -24.09
CA ASN A 498 -11.68 16.10 -22.75
C ASN A 498 -10.70 14.91 -22.81
N GLU A 499 -9.85 14.80 -21.80
CA GLU A 499 -8.98 13.67 -21.53
C GLU A 499 -9.52 12.90 -20.31
N VAL A 500 -9.65 11.57 -20.42
CA VAL A 500 -10.17 10.71 -19.36
C VAL A 500 -9.34 9.43 -19.24
N TYR A 501 -8.76 9.21 -18.06
CA TYR A 501 -7.89 8.06 -17.77
C TYR A 501 -7.91 7.67 -16.30
N ASP A 502 -7.42 6.47 -15.96
CA ASP A 502 -7.35 5.99 -14.57
C ASP A 502 -8.68 6.13 -13.77
N VAL A 503 -9.80 5.88 -14.44
CA VAL A 503 -11.13 5.79 -13.83
C VAL A 503 -11.60 4.34 -13.75
N CYS A 504 -12.64 4.07 -12.95
CA CYS A 504 -13.12 2.72 -12.63
C CYS A 504 -12.06 1.84 -11.95
N LYS A 505 -11.24 2.40 -11.06
CA LYS A 505 -10.13 1.72 -10.36
C LYS A 505 -10.57 0.70 -9.30
N THR A 506 -11.86 0.64 -8.94
CA THR A 506 -12.32 -0.24 -7.85
C THR A 506 -13.37 -1.24 -8.33
N PHE A 507 -14.32 -0.82 -9.16
CA PHE A 507 -15.52 -1.60 -9.49
C PHE A 507 -15.51 -2.14 -10.93
N GLN A 508 -16.54 -2.92 -11.29
CA GLN A 508 -16.77 -3.48 -12.64
C GLN A 508 -18.21 -3.20 -13.12
N ASP A 509 -18.51 -3.51 -14.38
CA ASP A 509 -19.82 -3.29 -15.04
C ASP A 509 -20.12 -1.80 -15.28
N LEU A 510 -19.10 -1.09 -15.77
CA LEU A 510 -19.01 0.37 -15.82
C LEU A 510 -18.17 0.82 -17.03
N GLY A 511 -18.19 2.11 -17.36
CA GLY A 511 -17.29 2.68 -18.35
C GLY A 511 -16.75 4.04 -17.92
N ALA A 512 -15.67 4.53 -18.54
CA ALA A 512 -15.20 5.90 -18.31
C ALA A 512 -16.33 6.92 -18.49
N ILE A 513 -17.20 6.68 -19.48
CA ILE A 513 -18.54 7.27 -19.55
C ILE A 513 -19.58 6.17 -19.36
N TYR A 514 -20.52 6.38 -18.43
CA TYR A 514 -21.63 5.47 -18.20
C TYR A 514 -22.99 6.15 -18.45
N MET A 515 -23.89 5.41 -19.12
CA MET A 515 -25.24 5.85 -19.43
C MET A 515 -26.22 4.69 -19.30
N ASN A 516 -27.40 4.94 -18.71
CA ASN A 516 -28.50 3.97 -18.69
C ASN A 516 -29.83 4.72 -18.85
N SER A 517 -30.21 5.00 -20.10
CA SER A 517 -31.48 5.68 -20.40
C SER A 517 -32.63 4.72 -20.68
N GLY A 518 -32.48 3.41 -20.45
CA GLY A 518 -33.31 2.39 -21.07
C GLY A 518 -34.82 2.53 -20.87
N GLU A 519 -35.27 3.03 -19.72
CA GLU A 519 -36.70 3.27 -19.46
C GLU A 519 -37.21 4.63 -19.98
N THR A 520 -36.31 5.53 -20.35
CA THR A 520 -36.56 6.90 -20.78
C THR A 520 -36.00 7.17 -22.19
N PRO A 521 -36.58 6.59 -23.24
CA PRO A 521 -36.07 6.71 -24.63
C PRO A 521 -36.08 8.15 -25.17
N GLN A 522 -36.76 9.07 -24.49
CA GLN A 522 -36.74 10.49 -24.81
C GLN A 522 -35.48 11.23 -24.31
N GLN A 523 -34.67 10.63 -23.43
CA GLN A 523 -33.37 11.16 -23.02
C GLN A 523 -32.32 10.72 -24.03
N ARG A 524 -31.84 11.65 -24.86
CA ARG A 524 -31.06 11.39 -26.07
C ARG A 524 -30.43 12.67 -26.66
N GLY A 525 -29.69 12.52 -27.76
CA GLY A 525 -29.12 13.62 -28.54
C GLY A 525 -27.74 14.08 -28.06
N HIS A 526 -27.03 13.23 -27.31
CA HIS A 526 -25.73 13.57 -26.73
C HIS A 526 -24.63 13.49 -27.81
N VAL A 527 -23.63 14.36 -27.68
CA VAL A 527 -22.48 14.42 -28.60
C VAL A 527 -21.19 14.27 -27.81
N PHE A 528 -20.47 13.18 -28.04
CA PHE A 528 -19.15 12.90 -27.48
C PHE A 528 -18.13 12.95 -28.60
N ARG A 529 -17.35 14.03 -28.65
CA ARG A 529 -16.41 14.20 -29.76
C ARG A 529 -15.04 14.73 -29.38
N GLN A 530 -14.03 14.37 -30.15
CA GLN A 530 -12.67 14.89 -29.96
C GLN A 530 -12.14 14.65 -28.55
N ASN A 531 -12.53 13.55 -27.89
CA ASN A 531 -12.01 13.22 -26.56
C ASN A 531 -10.88 12.20 -26.67
N TYR A 532 -10.04 12.15 -25.65
CA TYR A 532 -8.99 11.16 -25.49
C TYR A 532 -9.26 10.28 -24.27
N PHE A 533 -9.48 8.99 -24.51
CA PHE A 533 -9.67 7.98 -23.46
C PHE A 533 -8.45 7.05 -23.44
N HIS A 534 -7.80 6.89 -22.29
CA HIS A 534 -6.68 5.97 -22.19
C HIS A 534 -6.52 5.31 -20.83
N ASP A 535 -5.87 4.14 -20.82
CA ASP A 535 -5.53 3.37 -19.62
C ASP A 535 -6.73 2.95 -18.75
N VAL A 536 -7.90 2.82 -19.38
CA VAL A 536 -9.15 2.44 -18.71
C VAL A 536 -9.31 0.91 -18.69
N GLY A 537 -9.58 0.36 -17.50
CA GLY A 537 -9.95 -1.05 -17.32
C GLY A 537 -8.82 -2.07 -17.55
N LEU A 538 -7.55 -1.64 -17.57
CA LEU A 538 -6.40 -2.47 -17.94
C LEU A 538 -6.30 -3.82 -17.21
N THR A 539 -6.63 -3.80 -15.92
CA THR A 539 -6.52 -4.96 -15.02
C THR A 539 -7.90 -5.45 -14.55
N LYS A 540 -8.99 -4.88 -15.06
CA LYS A 540 -10.36 -5.14 -14.58
C LYS A 540 -11.28 -5.52 -15.71
N HIS A 541 -11.91 -6.69 -15.59
CA HIS A 541 -12.91 -7.13 -16.55
C HIS A 541 -14.20 -6.29 -16.46
N GLY A 542 -14.88 -6.10 -17.59
CA GLY A 542 -16.17 -5.40 -17.64
C GLY A 542 -16.08 -3.89 -17.36
N VAL A 543 -14.92 -3.29 -17.61
CA VAL A 543 -14.68 -1.85 -17.55
C VAL A 543 -14.40 -1.32 -18.96
N GLU A 544 -15.29 -0.47 -19.44
CA GLU A 544 -15.34 -0.03 -20.84
C GLU A 544 -14.92 1.45 -20.99
N GLY A 545 -14.75 1.92 -22.23
CA GLY A 545 -14.56 3.35 -22.51
C GLY A 545 -15.88 4.11 -22.40
N ILE A 546 -16.71 4.00 -23.42
CA ILE A 546 -18.08 4.54 -23.44
C ILE A 546 -19.05 3.36 -23.30
N TYR A 547 -19.68 3.25 -22.13
CA TYR A 547 -20.69 2.24 -21.86
C TYR A 547 -22.09 2.84 -21.97
N ALA A 548 -22.66 2.75 -23.17
CA ALA A 548 -24.06 3.01 -23.44
C ALA A 548 -24.88 1.78 -23.04
N ASP A 549 -25.08 1.60 -21.72
CA ASP A 549 -25.76 0.45 -21.16
C ASP A 549 -27.24 0.40 -21.59
N ASN A 550 -27.92 -0.70 -21.25
CA ASN A 550 -29.37 -0.91 -21.29
C ASN A 550 -30.19 0.12 -22.11
N PHE A 551 -30.33 -0.10 -23.42
CA PHE A 551 -31.16 0.72 -24.32
C PHE A 551 -30.85 2.24 -24.23
N THR A 552 -29.57 2.61 -24.33
CA THR A 552 -29.16 4.02 -24.47
C THR A 552 -29.15 4.48 -25.93
N TRP A 553 -30.05 5.41 -26.28
CA TRP A 553 -30.36 5.75 -27.67
C TRP A 553 -29.69 7.04 -28.15
N ASP A 554 -29.44 7.14 -29.46
CA ASP A 554 -29.14 8.40 -30.17
C ASP A 554 -28.01 9.21 -29.52
N LEU A 555 -26.82 8.68 -29.78
CA LEU A 555 -25.54 9.14 -29.29
C LEU A 555 -24.58 9.29 -30.47
N GLU A 556 -24.00 10.49 -30.63
CA GLU A 556 -22.89 10.73 -31.55
C GLU A 556 -21.57 10.49 -30.82
N ILE A 557 -20.76 9.55 -31.31
CA ILE A 557 -19.40 9.27 -30.84
C ILE A 557 -18.44 9.53 -32.00
N SER A 558 -17.92 10.74 -32.10
CA SER A 558 -17.16 11.17 -33.29
C SER A 558 -15.77 11.71 -32.99
N GLN A 559 -14.77 11.42 -33.83
CA GLN A 559 -13.44 12.03 -33.68
C GLN A 559 -12.73 11.77 -32.34
N ASN A 560 -13.08 10.71 -31.60
CA ASN A 560 -12.42 10.38 -30.34
C ASN A 560 -11.20 9.48 -30.58
N VAL A 561 -10.26 9.50 -29.64
CA VAL A 561 -9.07 8.65 -29.61
C VAL A 561 -9.17 7.74 -28.38
N PHE A 562 -9.15 6.43 -28.59
CA PHE A 562 -9.14 5.41 -27.53
C PHE A 562 -7.81 4.68 -27.55
N VAL A 563 -7.08 4.66 -26.44
CA VAL A 563 -5.74 4.06 -26.35
C VAL A 563 -5.66 3.14 -25.15
N ASN A 564 -5.04 1.97 -25.31
CA ASN A 564 -4.77 1.04 -24.21
C ASN A 564 -6.04 0.72 -23.39
N MET A 565 -7.10 0.31 -24.08
CA MET A 565 -8.36 -0.05 -23.44
C MET A 565 -8.32 -1.51 -22.99
N GLY A 566 -8.59 -1.76 -21.71
CA GLY A 566 -8.60 -3.08 -21.10
C GLY A 566 -9.61 -4.04 -21.74
N ASN A 567 -10.83 -3.56 -21.97
CA ASN A 567 -11.95 -4.31 -22.54
C ASN A 567 -12.50 -3.59 -23.80
N ASP A 568 -13.76 -3.14 -23.76
CA ASP A 568 -14.45 -2.56 -24.90
C ASP A 568 -14.26 -1.04 -24.91
N ALA A 569 -13.85 -0.44 -26.03
CA ALA A 569 -13.79 1.02 -26.13
C ALA A 569 -15.20 1.62 -26.19
N ILE A 570 -16.10 1.00 -26.95
CA ILE A 570 -17.52 1.35 -27.01
C ILE A 570 -18.32 0.08 -26.79
N LYS A 571 -19.27 0.11 -25.86
CA LYS A 571 -20.19 -1.00 -25.61
C LYS A 571 -21.63 -0.50 -25.60
N SER A 572 -22.47 -1.10 -26.45
CA SER A 572 -23.89 -0.74 -26.55
C SER A 572 -24.80 -1.85 -26.08
N GLY A 573 -25.54 -1.63 -25.00
CA GLY A 573 -26.48 -2.57 -24.39
C GLY A 573 -27.80 -2.69 -25.16
N SER A 574 -27.78 -3.36 -26.32
CA SER A 574 -28.97 -3.60 -27.17
C SER A 574 -29.73 -2.32 -27.55
N ALA A 575 -29.03 -1.18 -27.73
CA ALA A 575 -29.63 0.10 -28.09
C ALA A 575 -29.53 0.41 -29.60
N ASP A 576 -30.12 1.52 -30.04
CA ASP A 576 -30.13 1.94 -31.44
C ASP A 576 -29.82 3.43 -31.65
N TYR A 577 -29.49 3.79 -32.89
CA TYR A 577 -29.09 5.14 -33.29
C TYR A 577 -27.77 5.62 -32.65
N ILE A 578 -26.83 4.72 -32.36
CA ILE A 578 -25.48 5.11 -31.92
C ILE A 578 -24.61 5.30 -33.17
N ASP A 579 -24.10 6.51 -33.39
CA ASP A 579 -23.25 6.85 -34.53
C ASP A 579 -21.79 6.99 -34.07
N ALA A 580 -21.04 5.89 -34.18
CA ALA A 580 -19.61 5.83 -33.90
C ALA A 580 -18.78 6.03 -35.18
N VAL A 581 -18.40 7.27 -35.46
CA VAL A 581 -17.83 7.68 -36.75
C VAL A 581 -16.51 8.44 -36.59
N ASN A 582 -15.51 8.15 -37.42
CA ASN A 582 -14.26 8.93 -37.47
C ASN A 582 -13.40 8.86 -36.19
N ASN A 583 -13.43 7.75 -35.47
CA ASN A 583 -12.65 7.54 -34.25
C ASN A 583 -11.35 6.76 -34.54
N VAL A 584 -10.38 6.91 -33.64
CA VAL A 584 -9.11 6.17 -33.64
C VAL A 584 -9.10 5.23 -32.43
N PHE A 585 -8.76 3.96 -32.67
CA PHE A 585 -8.61 2.93 -31.64
C PHE A 585 -7.19 2.37 -31.70
N VAL A 586 -6.44 2.55 -30.62
CA VAL A 586 -5.09 1.99 -30.45
C VAL A 586 -5.09 1.01 -29.29
N ASP A 587 -4.57 -0.19 -29.51
CA ASP A 587 -4.43 -1.21 -28.46
C ASP A 587 -5.72 -1.44 -27.63
N THR A 588 -6.85 -1.54 -28.33
CA THR A 588 -8.17 -1.83 -27.74
C THR A 588 -8.54 -3.31 -27.91
N THR A 589 -9.01 -3.98 -26.86
CA THR A 589 -9.44 -5.40 -26.95
C THR A 589 -10.63 -5.58 -27.90
N VAL A 590 -11.65 -4.72 -27.77
CA VAL A 590 -12.80 -4.61 -28.68
C VAL A 590 -13.12 -3.13 -28.98
N PRO A 591 -12.90 -2.63 -30.20
CA PRO A 591 -13.24 -1.23 -30.56
C PRO A 591 -14.72 -0.89 -30.38
N TYR A 592 -15.62 -1.78 -30.81
CA TYR A 592 -17.07 -1.63 -30.62
C TYR A 592 -17.69 -2.99 -30.32
N ASP A 593 -18.31 -3.16 -29.14
CA ASP A 593 -19.15 -4.30 -28.78
C ASP A 593 -20.64 -3.97 -28.97
N ASN A 594 -21.26 -4.61 -29.97
CA ASN A 594 -22.70 -4.58 -30.17
C ASN A 594 -23.36 -5.64 -29.27
N TYR A 595 -23.35 -5.36 -27.97
CA TYR A 595 -23.64 -6.31 -26.93
C TYR A 595 -25.07 -6.85 -27.00
N THR A 596 -25.21 -8.17 -27.09
CA THR A 596 -26.48 -8.83 -27.46
C THR A 596 -27.38 -9.16 -26.27
N GLN A 597 -27.18 -8.50 -25.11
CA GLN A 597 -27.77 -8.87 -23.82
C GLN A 597 -29.26 -9.24 -23.92
N TRP A 598 -30.05 -8.39 -24.57
CA TRP A 598 -31.52 -8.50 -24.63
C TRP A 598 -32.08 -8.84 -26.01
N MET A 599 -31.22 -9.14 -26.98
CA MET A 599 -31.64 -9.40 -28.35
C MET A 599 -32.36 -10.75 -28.49
N GLY A 600 -33.64 -10.74 -28.88
CA GLY A 600 -34.41 -11.96 -29.16
C GLY A 600 -35.93 -11.78 -29.11
N ASP A 601 -36.67 -12.46 -29.98
CA ASP A 601 -38.12 -12.34 -30.15
C ASP A 601 -38.95 -13.44 -29.43
N GLY A 602 -38.34 -14.14 -28.48
CA GLY A 602 -38.96 -15.23 -27.74
C GLY A 602 -39.94 -14.77 -26.65
N GLU A 603 -40.94 -15.61 -26.33
CA GLU A 603 -41.88 -15.37 -25.22
C GLU A 603 -41.13 -15.21 -23.89
N GLY A 604 -41.39 -14.09 -23.19
CA GLY A 604 -40.75 -13.76 -21.92
C GLY A 604 -39.44 -12.98 -22.03
N ASN A 605 -39.10 -12.44 -23.21
CA ASN A 605 -37.97 -11.52 -23.38
C ASN A 605 -38.07 -10.28 -22.45
N THR A 606 -36.91 -9.79 -21.97
CA THR A 606 -36.80 -8.62 -21.09
C THR A 606 -37.44 -7.36 -21.66
N VAL A 607 -37.31 -7.11 -22.98
CA VAL A 607 -37.97 -6.01 -23.69
C VAL A 607 -39.46 -5.99 -23.42
N ASP A 608 -40.15 -7.11 -23.63
CA ASP A 608 -41.59 -7.22 -23.43
C ASP A 608 -42.01 -7.07 -21.97
N ARG A 609 -41.24 -7.65 -21.05
CA ARG A 609 -41.58 -7.74 -19.63
C ARG A 609 -41.28 -6.45 -18.86
N VAL A 610 -40.16 -5.81 -19.15
CA VAL A 610 -39.61 -4.70 -18.37
C VAL A 610 -39.77 -3.38 -19.11
N TYR A 611 -39.22 -3.26 -20.33
CA TYR A 611 -39.11 -1.98 -21.01
C TYR A 611 -40.37 -1.53 -21.75
N MET A 612 -41.00 -2.42 -22.51
CA MET A 612 -42.16 -2.12 -23.36
C MET A 612 -43.36 -1.52 -22.58
N PRO A 613 -43.71 -1.98 -21.35
CA PRO A 613 -44.72 -1.33 -20.53
C PRO A 613 -44.34 0.10 -20.15
N THR A 614 -43.09 0.31 -19.74
CA THR A 614 -42.57 1.62 -19.32
C THR A 614 -42.52 2.60 -20.50
N TRP A 615 -42.04 2.17 -21.68
CA TRP A 615 -42.07 2.98 -22.89
C TRP A 615 -43.48 3.42 -23.26
N LYS A 616 -44.45 2.49 -23.31
CA LYS A 616 -45.85 2.83 -23.60
C LYS A 616 -46.40 3.86 -22.62
N LYS A 617 -46.01 3.77 -21.34
CA LYS A 617 -46.38 4.75 -20.33
C LYS A 617 -45.75 6.12 -20.59
N VAL A 618 -44.44 6.18 -20.84
CA VAL A 618 -43.72 7.42 -21.15
C VAL A 618 -44.35 8.13 -22.35
N PHE A 619 -44.61 7.40 -23.44
CA PHE A 619 -45.25 7.95 -24.63
C PHE A 619 -46.67 8.46 -24.32
N ALA A 620 -47.50 7.67 -23.63
CA ALA A 620 -48.85 8.08 -23.26
C ALA A 620 -48.87 9.33 -22.37
N ASP A 621 -47.98 9.41 -21.38
CA ASP A 621 -47.86 10.55 -20.46
C ASP A 621 -47.45 11.84 -21.22
N ASN A 622 -46.70 11.70 -22.30
CA ASN A 622 -46.24 12.80 -23.16
C ASN A 622 -47.09 13.00 -24.43
N LYS A 623 -48.29 12.38 -24.53
CA LYS A 623 -49.17 12.46 -25.71
C LYS A 623 -48.47 12.06 -27.01
N ASP A 624 -47.70 10.98 -26.94
CA ASP A 624 -46.85 10.46 -28.01
C ASP A 624 -45.88 11.52 -28.56
N PHE A 625 -45.53 12.50 -27.73
CA PHE A 625 -44.71 13.67 -28.07
C PHE A 625 -45.29 14.56 -29.19
N VAL A 626 -46.54 14.31 -29.62
CA VAL A 626 -47.18 15.03 -30.73
C VAL A 626 -47.33 16.52 -30.44
N GLY A 627 -46.72 17.35 -31.29
CA GLY A 627 -46.72 18.81 -31.15
C GLY A 627 -45.82 19.33 -30.03
N THR A 628 -44.89 18.50 -29.53
CA THR A 628 -43.84 18.90 -28.60
C THR A 628 -42.51 19.10 -29.35
N PRO A 629 -41.56 19.89 -28.81
CA PRO A 629 -40.22 20.04 -29.38
C PRO A 629 -39.46 18.72 -29.57
N TYR A 630 -39.77 17.70 -28.76
CA TYR A 630 -39.18 16.36 -28.91
C TYR A 630 -39.40 15.78 -30.29
N LEU A 631 -40.61 15.74 -30.84
CA LEU A 631 -40.81 15.18 -32.19
C LEU A 631 -40.20 16.03 -33.32
N GLU A 632 -40.03 17.34 -33.09
CA GLU A 632 -39.39 18.21 -34.07
C GLU A 632 -37.88 17.95 -34.13
N LYS A 633 -37.26 17.67 -32.98
CA LYS A 633 -35.82 17.43 -32.85
C LYS A 633 -35.43 15.97 -33.06
N TYR A 634 -36.25 15.06 -32.54
CA TYR A 634 -36.07 13.60 -32.48
C TYR A 634 -37.20 12.90 -33.26
N PRO A 635 -37.22 13.01 -34.60
CA PRO A 635 -38.32 12.52 -35.43
C PRO A 635 -38.55 11.00 -35.33
N GLU A 636 -37.54 10.24 -34.93
CA GLU A 636 -37.57 8.80 -34.67
C GLU A 636 -38.44 8.40 -33.47
N LEU A 637 -38.69 9.30 -32.52
CA LEU A 637 -39.73 9.08 -31.51
C LEU A 637 -41.12 8.90 -32.15
N GLY A 638 -41.39 9.55 -33.30
CA GLY A 638 -42.68 9.48 -33.98
C GLY A 638 -43.01 8.11 -34.58
N HIS A 639 -42.01 7.25 -34.76
CA HIS A 639 -42.15 5.88 -35.24
C HIS A 639 -41.47 4.86 -34.32
N PHE A 640 -41.22 5.23 -33.07
CA PHE A 640 -40.51 4.38 -32.09
C PHE A 640 -41.09 2.96 -32.00
N PHE A 641 -42.41 2.79 -31.95
CA PHE A 641 -43.03 1.45 -31.86
C PHE A 641 -43.14 0.70 -33.20
N GLU A 642 -42.66 1.29 -34.30
CA GLU A 642 -42.52 0.63 -35.61
C GLU A 642 -41.13 0.01 -35.79
N ASP A 643 -40.14 0.46 -35.01
CA ASP A 643 -38.76 -0.04 -35.03
C ASP A 643 -38.62 -1.41 -34.34
N ASP A 644 -37.62 -2.19 -34.75
CA ASP A 644 -37.33 -3.51 -34.20
C ASP A 644 -36.40 -3.40 -32.98
N HIS A 645 -37.00 -3.34 -31.79
CA HIS A 645 -36.27 -3.29 -30.52
C HIS A 645 -35.72 -4.64 -30.04
N TYR A 646 -36.02 -5.72 -30.75
CA TYR A 646 -35.46 -7.05 -30.44
C TYR A 646 -34.14 -7.27 -31.17
N PHE A 647 -33.98 -6.67 -32.35
CA PHE A 647 -32.75 -6.68 -33.15
C PHE A 647 -32.48 -5.29 -33.73
N PRO A 648 -32.08 -4.32 -32.90
CA PRO A 648 -31.80 -2.95 -33.32
C PRO A 648 -30.73 -2.89 -34.41
N ASN A 649 -30.93 -2.04 -35.43
CA ASN A 649 -30.12 -2.08 -36.66
C ASN A 649 -29.86 -0.73 -37.35
N LYS A 650 -30.04 0.38 -36.63
CA LYS A 650 -29.79 1.74 -37.12
C LYS A 650 -28.44 2.29 -36.68
N SER A 651 -27.80 1.75 -35.66
CA SER A 651 -26.45 2.15 -35.23
C SER A 651 -25.39 2.01 -36.33
N THR A 652 -24.44 2.94 -36.34
CA THR A 652 -23.37 3.07 -37.35
C THR A 652 -22.00 2.93 -36.70
N PHE A 653 -21.09 2.17 -37.33
CA PHE A 653 -19.68 2.10 -36.97
C PHE A 653 -18.82 2.25 -38.24
N SER A 654 -18.48 3.47 -38.63
CA SER A 654 -17.89 3.77 -39.96
C SER A 654 -16.77 4.81 -39.92
N ARG A 655 -15.90 4.84 -40.94
CA ARG A 655 -14.72 5.74 -41.03
C ARG A 655 -13.78 5.67 -39.82
N ASN A 656 -13.68 4.55 -39.13
CA ASN A 656 -12.80 4.42 -37.96
C ASN A 656 -11.44 3.82 -38.34
N VAL A 657 -10.41 4.13 -37.56
CA VAL A 657 -9.07 3.54 -37.68
C VAL A 657 -8.78 2.68 -36.46
N VAL A 658 -8.34 1.43 -36.67
CA VAL A 658 -7.99 0.48 -35.60
C VAL A 658 -6.56 0.00 -35.79
N TRP A 659 -5.70 0.16 -34.78
CA TRP A 659 -4.31 -0.29 -34.80
C TRP A 659 -3.89 -0.89 -33.46
N ASN A 660 -3.45 -2.15 -33.44
CA ASN A 660 -3.09 -2.84 -32.19
C ASN A 660 -1.67 -3.39 -32.25
N PRO A 661 -0.63 -2.56 -32.05
CA PRO A 661 0.76 -3.00 -32.08
C PRO A 661 1.14 -3.87 -30.88
N ASN A 662 0.52 -3.65 -29.71
CA ASN A 662 0.95 -4.24 -28.44
C ASN A 662 -0.09 -5.17 -27.81
N ARG A 663 -1.37 -5.05 -28.19
CA ARG A 663 -2.46 -5.88 -27.62
C ARG A 663 -3.12 -6.79 -28.65
N THR A 664 -3.46 -8.00 -28.23
CA THR A 664 -4.23 -8.92 -29.08
C THR A 664 -5.71 -8.56 -29.01
N ARG A 665 -6.33 -8.31 -30.16
CA ARG A 665 -7.79 -8.10 -30.24
C ARG A 665 -8.54 -9.39 -29.92
N ASN A 666 -9.76 -9.26 -29.39
CA ASN A 666 -10.67 -10.39 -29.20
C ASN A 666 -10.81 -11.18 -30.51
N PRO A 667 -10.66 -12.53 -30.54
CA PRO A 667 -10.73 -13.30 -31.77
C PRO A 667 -12.09 -13.23 -32.50
N ASP A 668 -13.16 -12.82 -31.81
CA ASP A 668 -14.51 -12.72 -32.35
C ASP A 668 -14.82 -11.33 -32.96
N VAL A 669 -13.90 -10.35 -32.86
CA VAL A 669 -14.08 -9.10 -33.63
C VAL A 669 -13.98 -9.36 -35.12
N ASN A 670 -14.91 -8.78 -35.87
CA ASN A 670 -15.00 -8.94 -37.31
C ASN A 670 -13.94 -8.09 -38.05
N ALA A 671 -13.90 -8.22 -39.38
CA ALA A 671 -12.95 -7.51 -40.23
C ALA A 671 -13.11 -5.97 -40.24
N GLN A 672 -14.19 -5.44 -39.66
CA GLN A 672 -14.42 -4.01 -39.51
C GLN A 672 -14.00 -3.48 -38.13
N GLY A 673 -13.53 -4.35 -37.23
CA GLY A 673 -13.11 -3.99 -35.88
C GLY A 673 -14.22 -4.04 -34.82
N ALA A 674 -15.38 -4.64 -35.11
CA ALA A 674 -16.49 -4.71 -34.16
C ALA A 674 -16.82 -6.15 -33.74
N LEU A 675 -17.24 -6.33 -32.48
CA LEU A 675 -17.89 -7.54 -32.01
C LEU A 675 -19.40 -7.43 -32.28
N ASP A 676 -19.83 -7.92 -33.43
CA ASP A 676 -21.22 -7.81 -33.91
C ASP A 676 -21.73 -9.16 -34.40
N THR A 677 -22.01 -10.05 -33.44
CA THR A 677 -22.32 -11.47 -33.72
C THR A 677 -23.62 -11.68 -34.48
N LYS A 678 -24.51 -10.67 -34.50
CA LYS A 678 -25.79 -10.68 -35.25
C LYS A 678 -25.71 -9.94 -36.58
N ASN A 679 -24.60 -9.27 -36.87
CA ASN A 679 -24.40 -8.47 -38.09
C ASN A 679 -25.50 -7.40 -38.26
N LEU A 680 -25.66 -6.56 -37.23
CA LEU A 680 -26.68 -5.51 -37.17
C LEU A 680 -26.11 -4.10 -37.32
N LEU A 681 -24.80 -3.90 -37.13
CA LEU A 681 -24.17 -2.58 -37.30
C LEU A 681 -24.02 -2.18 -38.77
N ASN A 682 -24.10 -0.88 -39.02
CA ASN A 682 -23.86 -0.29 -40.34
C ASN A 682 -22.42 0.22 -40.47
N TYR A 683 -21.59 -0.42 -41.31
CA TYR A 683 -20.15 -0.14 -41.39
C TYR A 683 -19.72 0.92 -42.42
N GLY A 684 -20.66 1.57 -43.11
CA GLY A 684 -20.35 2.37 -44.30
C GLY A 684 -19.87 1.51 -45.48
N SER A 685 -19.61 2.13 -46.64
CA SER A 685 -19.04 1.45 -47.82
C SER A 685 -18.18 2.40 -48.64
N GLY A 686 -17.15 1.88 -49.32
CA GLY A 686 -16.26 2.73 -50.13
C GLY A 686 -15.47 3.68 -49.24
N ASP A 687 -15.61 4.99 -49.47
CA ASP A 687 -14.89 6.05 -48.75
C ASP A 687 -15.30 6.17 -47.26
N ASP A 688 -16.37 5.47 -46.86
CA ASP A 688 -16.91 5.45 -45.50
C ASP A 688 -16.49 4.21 -44.67
N ALA A 689 -15.69 3.30 -45.22
CA ALA A 689 -15.33 2.05 -44.55
C ALA A 689 -14.32 2.26 -43.40
N ASN A 690 -14.32 1.34 -42.42
CA ASN A 690 -13.28 1.30 -41.39
C ASN A 690 -11.96 0.76 -41.94
N TRP A 691 -10.84 1.21 -41.36
CA TRP A 691 -9.51 0.67 -41.63
C TRP A 691 -8.92 0.01 -40.39
N VAL A 692 -8.82 -1.33 -40.43
CA VAL A 692 -8.03 -2.10 -39.45
C VAL A 692 -6.61 -2.22 -39.99
N ALA A 693 -5.68 -1.46 -39.40
CA ALA A 693 -4.31 -1.32 -39.86
C ALA A 693 -3.40 -2.42 -39.28
N ASP A 694 -2.52 -2.96 -40.14
CA ASP A 694 -1.49 -3.94 -39.76
C ASP A 694 -0.14 -3.29 -39.39
N ALA A 695 -0.05 -1.96 -39.53
CA ALA A 695 1.12 -1.15 -39.22
C ALA A 695 0.65 0.23 -38.74
N ASP A 696 1.57 1.02 -38.19
CA ASP A 696 1.31 2.39 -37.75
C ASP A 696 0.57 3.18 -38.84
N PRO A 697 -0.62 3.76 -38.54
CA PRO A 697 -1.43 4.51 -39.49
C PRO A 697 -0.85 5.90 -39.81
N GLY A 698 0.36 6.23 -39.35
CA GLY A 698 1.04 7.49 -39.63
C GLY A 698 0.84 8.52 -38.52
N PHE A 699 0.90 8.08 -37.27
CA PHE A 699 0.97 8.97 -36.12
C PHE A 699 2.30 9.76 -36.10
N VAL A 700 2.30 10.93 -35.47
CA VAL A 700 3.50 11.76 -35.30
C VAL A 700 4.49 11.09 -34.35
N ASP A 701 4.05 10.65 -33.16
CA ASP A 701 4.90 9.97 -32.18
C ASP A 701 4.10 9.12 -31.18
N ALA A 702 3.43 8.07 -31.67
CA ALA A 702 2.61 7.19 -30.83
C ALA A 702 3.39 6.49 -29.69
N ALA A 703 4.71 6.32 -29.83
CA ALA A 703 5.54 5.72 -28.79
C ALA A 703 5.65 6.57 -27.52
N ASN A 704 5.42 7.89 -27.65
CA ASN A 704 5.43 8.85 -26.54
C ASN A 704 4.02 9.44 -26.28
N GLY A 705 2.96 8.81 -26.79
CA GLY A 705 1.58 9.24 -26.58
C GLY A 705 1.04 10.31 -27.53
N ASP A 706 1.80 10.73 -28.56
CA ASP A 706 1.29 11.68 -29.56
C ASP A 706 0.59 10.94 -30.71
N TYR A 707 -0.74 10.91 -30.64
CA TYR A 707 -1.62 10.28 -31.62
C TYR A 707 -2.12 11.24 -32.71
N THR A 708 -1.47 12.38 -32.88
CA THR A 708 -1.72 13.28 -34.01
C THR A 708 -1.39 12.54 -35.31
N LEU A 709 -2.28 12.61 -36.31
CA LEU A 709 -1.99 12.08 -37.65
C LEU A 709 -1.17 13.08 -38.46
N ALA A 710 -0.03 12.62 -39.01
CA ALA A 710 0.77 13.42 -39.92
C ALA A 710 -0.05 13.82 -41.16
N ALA A 711 0.24 15.00 -41.74
CA ALA A 711 -0.50 15.50 -42.89
C ALA A 711 -0.44 14.58 -44.14
N ASP A 712 0.57 13.73 -44.22
CA ASP A 712 0.76 12.68 -45.24
C ASP A 712 0.46 11.27 -44.72
N SER A 713 -0.27 11.17 -43.61
CA SER A 713 -0.71 9.90 -43.04
C SER A 713 -1.47 9.05 -44.09
N PRO A 714 -1.21 7.74 -44.17
CA PRO A 714 -1.94 6.83 -45.04
C PRO A 714 -3.44 6.74 -44.70
N VAL A 715 -3.88 7.17 -43.51
CA VAL A 715 -5.31 7.20 -43.14
C VAL A 715 -6.13 7.93 -44.18
N PHE A 716 -5.68 9.11 -44.62
CA PHE A 716 -6.44 9.96 -45.55
C PHE A 716 -6.57 9.35 -46.95
N ASP A 717 -5.72 8.37 -47.30
CA ASP A 717 -5.83 7.60 -48.54
C ASP A 717 -6.67 6.33 -48.35
N GLN A 718 -6.55 5.64 -47.21
CA GLN A 718 -7.28 4.38 -46.92
C GLN A 718 -8.74 4.62 -46.53
N VAL A 719 -9.01 5.74 -45.88
CA VAL A 719 -10.34 6.20 -45.47
C VAL A 719 -10.49 7.65 -45.97
N PRO A 720 -10.81 7.88 -47.26
CA PRO A 720 -10.87 9.23 -47.83
C PRO A 720 -11.87 10.18 -47.14
N GLY A 721 -12.89 9.64 -46.46
CA GLY A 721 -13.83 10.40 -45.66
C GLY A 721 -13.35 10.74 -44.25
N PHE A 722 -12.13 10.33 -43.87
CA PHE A 722 -11.59 10.55 -42.54
C PHE A 722 -11.20 12.02 -42.32
N GLU A 723 -11.74 12.62 -41.27
CA GLU A 723 -11.41 13.98 -40.83
C GLU A 723 -10.31 13.92 -39.77
N ALA A 724 -9.29 14.78 -39.88
CA ALA A 724 -8.23 14.83 -38.87
C ALA A 724 -8.81 15.22 -37.49
N ILE A 725 -8.40 14.49 -36.46
CA ILE A 725 -8.76 14.80 -35.08
C ILE A 725 -7.80 15.88 -34.56
N PRO A 726 -8.29 17.00 -34.00
CA PRO A 726 -7.45 18.05 -33.41
C PRO A 726 -6.93 17.60 -32.03
N PHE A 727 -5.99 16.65 -32.02
CA PHE A 727 -5.46 16.06 -30.79
C PHE A 727 -4.73 17.09 -29.91
N ASP A 728 -4.17 18.13 -30.51
CA ASP A 728 -3.54 19.29 -29.87
C ASP A 728 -4.54 20.32 -29.31
N GLU A 729 -5.83 20.03 -29.35
CA GLU A 729 -6.87 20.82 -28.67
C GLU A 729 -7.55 20.03 -27.53
N ILE A 730 -7.12 18.79 -27.26
CA ILE A 730 -7.69 17.92 -26.22
C ILE A 730 -6.97 18.17 -24.89
N GLY A 731 -7.71 18.08 -23.78
CA GLY A 731 -7.18 18.23 -22.42
C GLY A 731 -7.11 19.70 -21.98
N THR A 732 -6.50 19.95 -20.82
CA THR A 732 -6.45 21.27 -20.20
C THR A 732 -5.56 22.22 -21.00
N ASP A 733 -6.04 23.43 -21.27
CA ASP A 733 -5.38 24.41 -22.14
C ASP A 733 -4.98 23.87 -23.53
N GLY A 734 -5.66 22.83 -24.03
CA GLY A 734 -5.34 22.15 -25.29
C GLY A 734 -4.07 21.30 -25.23
N HIS A 735 -3.73 20.77 -24.05
CA HIS A 735 -2.59 19.88 -23.86
C HIS A 735 -3.08 18.55 -23.30
N VAL A 736 -2.68 17.47 -23.98
CA VAL A 736 -2.87 16.08 -23.52
C VAL A 736 -1.74 15.70 -22.57
N GLY A 737 -2.10 15.04 -21.47
CA GLY A 737 -1.22 14.63 -20.39
C GLY A 737 -0.95 15.75 -19.39
N GLN A 738 -0.47 15.36 -18.20
CA GLN A 738 -0.20 16.25 -17.07
C GLN A 738 0.36 17.60 -17.54
N SER A 739 -0.32 18.68 -17.18
CA SER A 739 0.12 20.07 -17.38
C SER A 739 1.65 20.17 -17.37
N GLN A 740 2.23 20.77 -18.40
CA GLN A 740 3.69 20.87 -18.62
C GLN A 740 4.45 21.69 -17.54
N THR A 741 3.84 21.93 -16.39
CA THR A 741 4.53 22.24 -15.13
C THR A 741 4.47 21.00 -14.23
N PRO A 742 5.60 20.36 -13.90
CA PRO A 742 5.55 19.46 -12.77
C PRO A 742 5.36 20.32 -11.53
N ASP A 743 4.21 20.19 -10.87
CA ASP A 743 4.17 20.22 -9.42
C ASP A 743 4.82 18.92 -8.92
N THR A 744 6.10 18.69 -9.25
CA THR A 744 6.84 17.58 -8.67
C THR A 744 7.14 17.96 -7.23
N VAL A 745 6.53 17.25 -6.30
CA VAL A 745 6.87 17.35 -4.90
C VAL A 745 8.05 16.42 -4.65
N ALA A 746 9.18 16.98 -4.25
CA ALA A 746 10.38 16.21 -3.97
C ALA A 746 10.17 15.33 -2.73
N LEU A 747 10.58 14.06 -2.80
CA LEU A 747 10.67 13.21 -1.62
C LEU A 747 11.82 13.74 -0.75
N GLU A 748 11.53 14.00 0.52
CA GLU A 748 12.51 14.52 1.49
C GLU A 748 13.02 13.40 2.41
N SER A 749 12.12 12.55 2.90
CA SER A 749 12.47 11.37 3.70
C SER A 749 11.50 10.21 3.48
N LEU A 750 11.95 9.01 3.88
CA LEU A 750 11.10 7.85 4.13
C LEU A 750 11.14 7.58 5.63
N VAL A 751 10.03 7.14 6.20
CA VAL A 751 9.91 6.83 7.63
C VAL A 751 9.27 5.45 7.78
N LEU A 752 10.01 4.50 8.34
CA LEU A 752 9.48 3.20 8.77
C LEU A 752 8.59 3.39 10.01
N PRO A 753 7.63 2.48 10.27
CA PRO A 753 6.63 2.70 11.32
C PRO A 753 7.20 2.73 12.75
N ALA A 754 8.44 2.30 12.97
CA ALA A 754 9.13 2.38 14.26
C ALA A 754 10.65 2.23 14.09
N ASP A 755 11.43 2.67 15.09
CA ASP A 755 12.87 2.40 15.18
C ASP A 755 13.15 0.91 15.51
N GLN A 756 12.27 0.29 16.29
CA GLN A 756 12.36 -1.11 16.72
C GLN A 756 11.00 -1.78 16.67
N LEU A 757 10.96 -3.01 16.14
CA LEU A 757 9.75 -3.82 16.06
C LEU A 757 9.99 -5.22 16.64
N GLY A 758 9.20 -5.60 17.64
CA GLY A 758 9.16 -6.98 18.14
C GLY A 758 8.05 -7.76 17.44
N VAL A 759 8.38 -8.91 16.85
CA VAL A 759 7.40 -9.83 16.24
C VAL A 759 7.61 -11.25 16.74
N THR A 760 6.57 -12.08 16.68
CA THR A 760 6.67 -13.51 16.94
C THR A 760 6.89 -14.26 15.63
N LEU A 761 7.60 -15.38 15.72
CA LEU A 761 7.80 -16.28 14.59
C LEU A 761 6.48 -16.64 13.89
N GLY A 762 6.42 -16.43 12.58
CA GLY A 762 5.24 -16.67 11.75
C GLY A 762 4.32 -15.47 11.57
N ASP A 763 4.56 -14.34 12.25
CA ASP A 763 3.80 -13.11 12.07
C ASP A 763 4.04 -12.52 10.68
N GLU A 764 2.98 -11.96 10.10
CA GLU A 764 3.02 -11.13 8.90
C GLU A 764 2.55 -9.71 9.27
N VAL A 765 3.45 -8.72 9.19
CA VAL A 765 3.20 -7.34 9.62
C VAL A 765 3.54 -6.38 8.48
N SER A 766 2.71 -5.37 8.24
CA SER A 766 3.06 -4.31 7.28
C SER A 766 4.07 -3.36 7.92
N VAL A 767 5.20 -3.15 7.26
CA VAL A 767 6.23 -2.16 7.61
C VAL A 767 6.47 -1.18 6.47
N ALA A 768 5.41 -0.88 5.72
CA ALA A 768 5.47 0.04 4.61
C ALA A 768 5.94 1.43 5.11
N ALA A 769 7.03 1.93 4.54
CA ALA A 769 7.57 3.24 4.84
C ALA A 769 6.66 4.35 4.31
N GLN A 770 6.45 5.37 5.11
CA GLN A 770 5.72 6.58 4.76
C GLN A 770 6.64 7.58 4.06
N ALA A 771 6.16 8.16 2.96
CA ALA A 771 6.86 9.24 2.27
C ALA A 771 6.63 10.56 3.00
N VAL A 772 7.68 11.39 3.09
CA VAL A 772 7.55 12.77 3.59
C VAL A 772 8.09 13.73 2.53
N PRO A 773 7.29 14.70 2.06
CA PRO A 773 5.83 14.75 2.25
C PRO A 773 5.12 13.56 1.62
N TRP A 774 3.93 13.24 2.14
CA TRP A 774 3.10 12.11 1.73
C TRP A 774 2.69 12.14 0.25
N ASN A 775 2.66 13.32 -0.37
CA ASN A 775 2.31 13.53 -1.77
C ASN A 775 3.54 13.70 -2.68
N ALA A 776 4.74 13.30 -2.22
CA ALA A 776 5.95 13.31 -3.05
C ALA A 776 5.72 12.53 -4.36
N THR A 777 6.22 13.03 -5.48
CA THR A 777 5.92 12.42 -6.80
C THR A 777 6.63 11.07 -7.01
N ALA A 778 7.76 10.82 -6.33
CA ALA A 778 8.60 9.65 -6.54
C ALA A 778 8.77 8.80 -5.27
N GLN A 779 7.70 8.14 -4.82
CA GLN A 779 7.64 7.43 -3.53
C GLN A 779 8.09 5.97 -3.56
N ALA A 780 8.40 5.42 -4.74
CA ALA A 780 8.63 3.98 -4.85
C ALA A 780 9.81 3.52 -3.98
N VAL A 781 9.59 2.53 -3.12
CA VAL A 781 10.55 2.03 -2.12
C VAL A 781 11.10 0.65 -2.50
N THR A 782 12.32 0.34 -2.06
CA THR A 782 12.93 -1.00 -2.03
C THR A 782 13.13 -1.41 -0.58
N TYR A 783 12.60 -2.58 -0.19
CA TYR A 783 12.77 -3.13 1.14
C TYR A 783 13.83 -4.24 1.15
N THR A 784 14.70 -4.25 2.15
CA THR A 784 15.71 -5.30 2.34
C THR A 784 15.82 -5.71 3.80
N SER A 785 16.12 -6.98 4.05
CA SER A 785 16.46 -7.52 5.37
C SER A 785 17.94 -7.86 5.40
N SER A 786 18.62 -7.56 6.51
CA SER A 786 20.01 -7.95 6.71
C SER A 786 20.20 -9.47 6.79
N ASP A 787 19.13 -10.21 7.14
CA ASP A 787 19.10 -11.69 7.13
C ASP A 787 17.71 -12.20 6.68
N PRO A 788 17.56 -12.57 5.40
CA PRO A 788 16.34 -13.16 4.86
C PRO A 788 15.95 -14.52 5.46
N GLU A 789 16.84 -15.19 6.18
CA GLU A 789 16.51 -16.44 6.89
C GLU A 789 15.75 -16.17 8.20
N VAL A 790 15.86 -14.95 8.75
CA VAL A 790 15.14 -14.49 9.96
C VAL A 790 13.88 -13.72 9.61
N VAL A 791 13.94 -12.81 8.62
CA VAL A 791 12.80 -12.03 8.14
C VAL A 791 12.84 -11.88 6.62
N THR A 792 11.73 -12.18 5.94
CA THR A 792 11.53 -11.86 4.52
C THR A 792 10.62 -10.65 4.33
N LEU A 793 10.82 -9.90 3.26
CA LEU A 793 10.02 -8.71 2.91
C LEU A 793 9.41 -8.83 1.52
N SER A 794 8.14 -8.46 1.39
CA SER A 794 7.49 -8.28 0.09
C SER A 794 7.91 -6.97 -0.57
N ALA A 795 7.56 -6.80 -1.86
CA ALA A 795 7.78 -5.54 -2.57
C ALA A 795 6.94 -4.36 -2.04
N THR A 796 5.90 -4.65 -1.24
CA THR A 796 5.01 -3.64 -0.63
C THR A 796 5.35 -3.40 0.84
N GLY A 797 6.45 -3.97 1.35
CA GLY A 797 6.85 -3.80 2.75
C GLY A 797 6.11 -4.70 3.73
N VAL A 798 5.54 -5.84 3.29
CA VAL A 798 5.03 -6.86 4.22
C VAL A 798 6.20 -7.68 4.73
N LEU A 799 6.43 -7.62 6.04
CA LEU A 799 7.40 -8.39 6.79
C LEU A 799 6.81 -9.76 7.16
N THR A 800 7.55 -10.84 6.94
CA THR A 800 7.22 -12.18 7.45
C THR A 800 8.35 -12.68 8.36
N ALA A 801 8.02 -13.03 9.60
CA ALA A 801 8.96 -13.59 10.56
C ALA A 801 9.21 -15.09 10.28
N VAL A 802 10.45 -15.45 9.94
CA VAL A 802 10.82 -16.80 9.42
C VAL A 802 11.65 -17.62 10.42
N ALA A 803 12.49 -16.97 11.24
CA ALA A 803 13.23 -17.62 12.31
C ALA A 803 13.47 -16.66 13.47
N PRO A 804 13.71 -17.13 14.70
CA PRO A 804 14.08 -16.26 15.81
C PRO A 804 15.44 -15.59 15.55
N GLY A 805 15.54 -14.29 15.85
CA GLY A 805 16.76 -13.52 15.61
C GLY A 805 16.50 -12.01 15.62
N GLU A 806 17.55 -11.24 15.49
CA GLU A 806 17.48 -9.78 15.36
C GLU A 806 18.08 -9.40 13.99
N VAL A 807 17.37 -8.56 13.23
CA VAL A 807 17.77 -8.11 11.90
C VAL A 807 17.50 -6.63 11.71
N THR A 808 18.23 -6.00 10.80
CA THR A 808 17.91 -4.65 10.31
C THR A 808 17.08 -4.77 9.04
N VAL A 809 15.94 -4.10 9.03
CA VAL A 809 15.12 -3.87 7.84
C VAL A 809 15.41 -2.46 7.32
N THR A 810 15.67 -2.34 6.02
CA THR A 810 15.94 -1.06 5.36
C THR A 810 14.90 -0.78 4.29
N ALA A 811 14.31 0.42 4.33
CA ALA A 811 13.49 0.99 3.28
C ALA A 811 14.29 2.06 2.53
N GLU A 812 14.46 1.90 1.22
CA GLU A 812 15.27 2.81 0.40
C GLU A 812 14.46 3.34 -0.79
N ALA A 813 14.47 4.65 -1.03
CA ALA A 813 13.78 5.24 -2.18
C ALA A 813 14.46 4.84 -3.50
N LYS A 814 13.68 4.36 -4.46
CA LYS A 814 14.18 3.94 -5.79
C LYS A 814 14.73 5.10 -6.60
N ALA A 815 14.19 6.30 -6.42
CA ALA A 815 14.62 7.49 -7.16
C ALA A 815 15.94 8.06 -6.63
N ASP A 816 16.19 7.94 -5.32
CA ASP A 816 17.42 8.40 -4.66
C ASP A 816 17.72 7.52 -3.44
N ALA A 817 18.69 6.62 -3.57
CA ALA A 817 19.09 5.71 -2.51
C ALA A 817 19.69 6.40 -1.26
N SER A 818 19.97 7.71 -1.33
CA SER A 818 20.36 8.48 -0.14
C SER A 818 19.19 8.77 0.79
N ILE A 819 17.95 8.69 0.28
CA ILE A 819 16.72 8.76 1.07
C ILE A 819 16.34 7.34 1.47
N ARG A 820 16.57 7.01 2.74
CA ARG A 820 16.31 5.69 3.29
C ARG A 820 16.10 5.75 4.79
N ASP A 821 15.48 4.72 5.33
CA ASP A 821 15.29 4.53 6.75
C ASP A 821 15.56 3.07 7.17
N GLU A 822 15.88 2.86 8.44
CA GLU A 822 16.29 1.57 9.00
C GLU A 822 15.57 1.29 10.32
N MET A 823 15.02 0.08 10.47
CA MET A 823 14.36 -0.40 11.67
C MET A 823 15.00 -1.70 12.16
N ILE A 824 15.15 -1.87 13.47
CA ILE A 824 15.60 -3.14 14.07
C ILE A 824 14.38 -4.03 14.32
N VAL A 825 14.36 -5.23 13.75
CA VAL A 825 13.31 -6.22 13.97
C VAL A 825 13.84 -7.36 14.82
N THR A 826 13.20 -7.58 15.96
CA THR A 826 13.47 -8.74 16.83
C THR A 826 12.36 -9.76 16.67
N VAL A 827 12.70 -10.90 16.07
CA VAL A 827 11.82 -12.07 15.99
C VAL A 827 12.02 -12.92 17.23
N ALA A 828 11.03 -12.93 18.12
CA ALA A 828 10.99 -13.85 19.23
C ALA A 828 10.53 -15.23 18.76
N ALA A 829 11.07 -16.30 19.38
CA ALA A 829 10.62 -17.66 19.12
C ALA A 829 9.17 -17.94 19.59
N GLY A 830 8.58 -17.05 20.38
CA GLY A 830 7.30 -17.30 21.04
C GLY A 830 7.36 -18.54 21.94
N ASP A 831 6.26 -19.28 22.00
CA ASP A 831 6.18 -20.63 22.59
C ASP A 831 6.73 -21.73 21.65
N GLY A 832 7.21 -21.35 20.45
CA GLY A 832 7.68 -22.27 19.41
C GLY A 832 6.56 -22.95 18.62
N VAL A 833 5.30 -22.58 18.82
CA VAL A 833 4.14 -23.11 18.08
C VAL A 833 3.96 -22.33 16.79
N LEU A 834 4.15 -23.02 15.66
CA LEU A 834 3.96 -22.47 14.32
C LEU A 834 2.48 -22.42 13.92
N HIS A 835 1.62 -23.25 14.51
CA HIS A 835 0.17 -23.27 14.33
C HIS A 835 -0.44 -24.28 15.32
N SER A 836 -1.59 -24.01 15.94
CA SER A 836 -2.29 -25.01 16.76
C SER A 836 -3.80 -24.95 16.56
N THR A 837 -4.48 -26.09 16.58
CA THR A 837 -5.94 -26.19 16.52
C THR A 837 -6.42 -27.30 17.45
N ASP A 838 -7.22 -26.94 18.45
CA ASP A 838 -7.94 -27.84 19.37
C ASP A 838 -9.42 -28.05 18.95
N PHE A 839 -9.84 -27.44 17.84
CA PHE A 839 -11.17 -27.53 17.23
C PHE A 839 -12.38 -27.12 18.10
N GLU A 840 -12.19 -26.79 19.38
CA GLU A 840 -13.21 -26.30 20.31
C GLU A 840 -13.89 -25.02 19.83
N THR A 841 -13.09 -24.14 19.23
CA THR A 841 -13.57 -22.85 18.74
C THR A 841 -13.75 -22.85 17.22
N GLY A 842 -13.46 -23.94 16.52
CA GLY A 842 -13.67 -24.07 15.07
C GLY A 842 -12.44 -24.53 14.28
N ALA A 843 -12.50 -24.37 12.96
CA ALA A 843 -11.61 -25.09 12.06
C ALA A 843 -10.22 -24.49 11.90
N ASN A 844 -10.00 -23.23 12.29
CA ASN A 844 -8.70 -22.56 12.26
C ASN A 844 -7.85 -22.86 10.99
N GLY A 845 -8.42 -22.63 9.80
CA GLY A 845 -7.74 -22.88 8.52
C GLY A 845 -7.86 -24.30 7.94
N TRP A 846 -8.45 -25.25 8.68
CA TRP A 846 -8.78 -26.58 8.18
C TRP A 846 -10.09 -26.59 7.36
N LEU A 847 -10.10 -27.35 6.26
CA LEU A 847 -11.25 -27.44 5.36
C LEU A 847 -12.45 -28.14 6.01
N THR A 848 -13.64 -27.53 5.99
CA THR A 848 -14.87 -28.17 6.49
C THR A 848 -15.90 -28.38 5.37
N ASP A 849 -16.38 -29.63 5.23
CA ASP A 849 -17.41 -30.04 4.27
C ASP A 849 -18.09 -31.35 4.73
N PRO A 850 -19.07 -31.93 4.00
CA PRO A 850 -19.75 -33.16 4.43
C PRO A 850 -18.85 -34.39 4.68
N ASN A 851 -17.59 -34.36 4.22
CA ASN A 851 -16.59 -35.41 4.40
C ASN A 851 -15.51 -35.06 5.43
N ARG A 852 -15.36 -33.79 5.83
CA ARG A 852 -14.49 -33.34 6.93
C ARG A 852 -15.24 -32.36 7.82
N ALA A 853 -15.54 -32.71 9.06
CA ALA A 853 -16.36 -31.85 9.92
C ALA A 853 -15.84 -31.87 11.35
N ILE A 854 -15.98 -30.72 12.03
CA ILE A 854 -15.82 -30.62 13.47
C ILE A 854 -17.07 -31.18 14.11
N VAL A 855 -16.92 -32.12 15.03
CA VAL A 855 -18.02 -32.86 15.63
C VAL A 855 -17.74 -33.08 17.11
N ASP A 856 -18.78 -32.93 17.93
CA ASP A 856 -18.76 -33.37 19.32
C ASP A 856 -18.51 -34.90 19.38
N ASP A 857 -17.51 -35.30 20.16
CA ASP A 857 -17.07 -36.68 20.33
C ASP A 857 -17.98 -37.51 21.26
N GLY A 858 -18.91 -36.84 21.96
CA GLY A 858 -19.84 -37.39 22.95
C GLY A 858 -19.42 -37.17 24.40
N ALA A 859 -18.22 -36.65 24.66
CA ALA A 859 -17.71 -36.23 25.97
C ALA A 859 -17.78 -34.71 26.17
N GLY A 860 -18.12 -33.96 25.12
CA GLY A 860 -18.14 -32.49 25.11
C GLY A 860 -16.87 -31.86 24.54
N ASP A 861 -16.02 -32.68 23.90
CA ASP A 861 -14.82 -32.31 23.15
C ASP A 861 -15.17 -32.26 21.65
N HIS A 862 -14.61 -31.34 20.90
CA HIS A 862 -14.87 -31.13 19.47
C HIS A 862 -13.70 -31.64 18.63
N VAL A 863 -13.87 -32.78 17.98
CA VAL A 863 -12.82 -33.38 17.15
C VAL A 863 -13.00 -33.06 15.67
N TYR A 864 -11.90 -33.06 14.92
CA TYR A 864 -11.92 -32.96 13.47
C TYR A 864 -12.04 -34.34 12.78
N ARG A 865 -13.26 -34.68 12.36
CA ARG A 865 -13.59 -35.98 11.77
C ARG A 865 -13.41 -36.00 10.27
N ILE A 866 -12.47 -36.83 9.78
CA ILE A 866 -12.24 -37.08 8.35
C ILE A 866 -12.81 -38.44 7.95
N LYS A 867 -13.74 -38.47 6.98
CA LYS A 867 -14.36 -39.71 6.47
C LYS A 867 -13.48 -40.45 5.47
N ASN A 868 -13.78 -41.73 5.29
CA ASN A 868 -13.13 -42.58 4.29
C ASN A 868 -13.02 -41.92 2.90
N GLY A 869 -11.81 -41.86 2.35
CA GLY A 869 -11.53 -41.36 1.00
C GLY A 869 -11.38 -39.84 0.91
N ALA A 870 -11.36 -39.13 2.04
CA ALA A 870 -11.14 -37.69 2.09
C ALA A 870 -9.73 -37.33 2.55
N ASN A 871 -9.20 -36.23 2.00
CA ASN A 871 -8.03 -35.54 2.53
C ASN A 871 -8.44 -34.18 3.11
N SER A 872 -7.57 -33.64 3.95
CA SER A 872 -7.59 -32.25 4.37
C SER A 872 -6.16 -31.73 4.48
N GLN A 873 -5.95 -30.47 4.14
CA GLN A 873 -4.66 -29.79 4.24
C GLN A 873 -4.88 -28.44 4.88
N LEU A 874 -3.96 -28.05 5.77
CA LEU A 874 -3.95 -26.72 6.33
C LEU A 874 -3.47 -25.73 5.25
N ASP A 875 -4.16 -24.60 5.12
CA ASP A 875 -3.78 -23.54 4.19
C ASP A 875 -2.62 -22.67 4.71
N ARG A 876 -1.51 -23.34 5.06
CA ARG A 876 -0.27 -22.75 5.57
C ARG A 876 0.92 -23.58 5.07
N SER A 877 2.03 -22.94 4.75
CA SER A 877 3.25 -23.62 4.29
C SER A 877 4.23 -23.83 5.45
N PHE A 878 4.84 -25.01 5.51
CA PHE A 878 5.86 -25.40 6.49
C PHE A 878 7.11 -25.90 5.77
N SER A 879 8.30 -25.67 6.33
CA SER A 879 9.59 -26.15 5.81
C SER A 879 10.14 -27.29 6.68
N GLU A 880 10.57 -26.99 7.90
CA GLU A 880 10.84 -27.96 8.96
C GLU A 880 9.80 -27.80 10.05
N TYR A 881 9.33 -28.91 10.62
CA TYR A 881 8.28 -28.85 11.63
C TYR A 881 8.26 -30.10 12.53
N ALA A 882 7.80 -29.93 13.76
CA ALA A 882 7.21 -31.00 14.55
C ALA A 882 5.69 -30.85 14.48
N LEU A 883 5.00 -31.90 14.01
CA LEU A 883 3.55 -32.00 13.97
C LEU A 883 3.12 -32.97 15.09
N ASP A 884 2.47 -32.43 16.10
CA ASP A 884 1.84 -33.15 17.19
C ASP A 884 0.32 -33.16 16.95
N PHE A 885 -0.35 -34.29 17.14
CA PHE A 885 -1.81 -34.41 17.06
C PHE A 885 -2.28 -35.67 17.80
N THR A 886 -3.51 -35.65 18.28
CA THR A 886 -4.18 -36.87 18.72
C THR A 886 -5.00 -37.47 17.58
N VAL A 887 -5.09 -38.81 17.55
CA VAL A 887 -5.99 -39.50 16.63
C VAL A 887 -6.79 -40.58 17.35
N THR A 888 -8.11 -40.51 17.23
CA THR A 888 -9.05 -41.48 17.80
C THR A 888 -9.59 -42.39 16.70
N THR A 889 -9.44 -43.70 16.91
CA THR A 889 -9.95 -44.71 15.98
C THR A 889 -11.44 -44.99 16.17
N PRO A 890 -12.16 -45.41 15.12
CA PRO A 890 -13.55 -45.84 15.25
C PRO A 890 -13.66 -47.19 15.97
N ALA A 891 -14.89 -47.57 16.35
CA ALA A 891 -15.18 -48.82 17.07
C ALA A 891 -14.73 -50.11 16.34
N GLU A 892 -14.45 -50.03 15.04
CA GLU A 892 -13.87 -51.12 14.25
C GLU A 892 -12.62 -50.63 13.50
N VAL A 893 -11.50 -51.34 13.64
CA VAL A 893 -10.28 -51.11 12.85
C VAL A 893 -10.22 -52.15 11.72
N PRO A 894 -10.52 -51.76 10.47
CA PRO A 894 -10.62 -52.71 9.37
C PRO A 894 -9.25 -53.13 8.81
N GLU A 895 -9.15 -54.39 8.37
CA GLU A 895 -7.96 -54.91 7.67
C GLU A 895 -7.61 -54.00 6.47
N GLY A 896 -6.39 -53.45 6.47
CA GLY A 896 -5.92 -52.55 5.43
C GLY A 896 -6.33 -51.09 5.57
N GLY A 897 -6.98 -50.67 6.68
CA GLY A 897 -7.22 -49.26 7.01
C GLY A 897 -5.92 -48.46 7.11
N GLN A 898 -5.93 -47.21 6.64
CA GLN A 898 -4.76 -46.34 6.52
C GLN A 898 -5.03 -44.91 6.98
N MET A 899 -4.01 -44.35 7.62
CA MET A 899 -3.86 -42.92 7.88
C MET A 899 -2.59 -42.45 7.15
N LEU A 900 -2.70 -41.34 6.44
CA LEU A 900 -1.59 -40.71 5.73
C LEU A 900 -1.42 -39.27 6.22
N VAL A 901 -0.17 -38.87 6.46
CA VAL A 901 0.24 -37.48 6.65
C VAL A 901 0.93 -37.02 5.37
N TYR A 902 0.44 -35.94 4.76
CA TYR A 902 1.08 -35.27 3.64
C TYR A 902 2.24 -34.41 4.16
N ASP A 903 3.49 -34.78 3.83
CA ASP A 903 4.66 -33.96 4.16
C ASP A 903 4.96 -32.99 3.01
N ARG A 904 4.57 -31.72 3.21
CA ARG A 904 4.85 -30.54 2.35
C ARG A 904 4.45 -30.74 0.90
N THR A 905 3.19 -30.48 0.57
CA THR A 905 2.73 -30.43 -0.82
C THR A 905 2.96 -29.05 -1.43
N GLY A 906 3.47 -29.00 -2.67
CA GLY A 906 3.78 -27.75 -3.36
C GLY A 906 4.42 -27.98 -4.72
N SER A 907 5.08 -26.95 -5.26
CA SER A 907 5.84 -27.03 -6.53
C SER A 907 7.02 -28.00 -6.45
N THR A 908 7.64 -28.11 -5.27
CA THR A 908 8.63 -29.12 -4.90
C THR A 908 8.08 -29.96 -3.75
N PRO A 909 7.29 -31.01 -4.04
CA PRO A 909 6.63 -31.79 -3.00
C PRO A 909 7.63 -32.63 -2.20
N GLY A 910 7.41 -32.71 -0.89
CA GLY A 910 8.18 -33.53 0.02
C GLY A 910 7.91 -35.02 -0.13
N GLY A 911 7.10 -35.57 0.78
CA GLY A 911 6.86 -37.02 0.87
C GLY A 911 5.57 -37.35 1.62
N TYR A 912 5.49 -38.57 2.15
CA TYR A 912 4.32 -39.02 2.92
C TYR A 912 4.72 -39.92 4.09
N VAL A 913 4.02 -39.80 5.20
CA VAL A 913 4.08 -40.76 6.32
C VAL A 913 2.77 -41.54 6.35
N ARG A 914 2.84 -42.88 6.43
CA ARG A 914 1.65 -43.73 6.41
C ARG A 914 1.64 -44.75 7.55
N TYR A 915 0.52 -44.83 8.26
CA TYR A 915 0.14 -46.01 9.03
C TYR A 915 -0.79 -46.92 8.22
N ARG A 916 -0.59 -48.24 8.29
CA ARG A 916 -1.49 -49.25 7.71
C ARG A 916 -1.76 -50.40 8.67
N HIS A 917 -3.03 -50.66 8.97
CA HIS A 917 -3.44 -51.81 9.77
C HIS A 917 -3.33 -53.13 9.00
N ALA A 918 -2.79 -54.16 9.65
CA ALA A 918 -2.84 -55.53 9.17
C ALA A 918 -2.78 -56.53 10.35
N ALA A 919 -3.64 -57.55 10.33
CA ALA A 919 -3.67 -58.58 11.38
C ALA A 919 -2.34 -59.34 11.54
N ALA A 920 -1.52 -59.39 10.48
CA ALA A 920 -0.19 -60.00 10.48
C ALA A 920 0.92 -59.06 10.99
N GLY A 921 0.58 -57.88 11.50
CA GLY A 921 1.47 -56.79 11.94
C GLY A 921 1.29 -55.53 11.10
N SER A 922 0.89 -54.43 11.73
CA SER A 922 0.69 -53.12 11.11
C SER A 922 2.02 -52.49 10.67
N THR A 923 1.99 -51.54 9.73
CA THR A 923 3.20 -50.87 9.25
C THR A 923 3.14 -49.35 9.38
N TRP A 924 4.29 -48.77 9.70
CA TRP A 924 4.60 -47.35 9.52
C TRP A 924 5.61 -47.20 8.38
N THR A 925 5.31 -46.34 7.42
CA THR A 925 6.12 -46.19 6.20
C THR A 925 6.36 -44.72 5.89
N ILE A 926 7.62 -44.37 5.59
CA ILE A 926 8.02 -43.07 5.03
C ILE A 926 8.19 -43.24 3.52
N PHE A 927 7.55 -42.37 2.75
CA PHE A 927 7.62 -42.34 1.29
C PHE A 927 8.22 -41.02 0.79
N ASP A 928 8.90 -41.08 -0.35
CA ASP A 928 9.18 -39.89 -1.16
C ASP A 928 7.92 -39.43 -1.94
N SER A 929 7.99 -38.26 -2.58
CA SER A 929 6.89 -37.70 -3.39
C SER A 929 6.48 -38.57 -4.59
N ALA A 930 7.32 -39.53 -5.00
CA ALA A 930 7.02 -40.49 -6.07
C ALA A 930 6.47 -41.83 -5.53
N TRP A 931 6.10 -41.91 -4.24
CA TRP A 931 5.65 -43.12 -3.55
C TRP A 931 6.72 -44.22 -3.44
N GLY A 932 7.99 -43.88 -3.64
CA GLY A 932 9.12 -44.74 -3.31
C GLY A 932 9.26 -44.89 -1.79
N THR A 933 9.43 -46.12 -1.31
CA THR A 933 9.62 -46.37 0.13
C THR A 933 11.02 -45.94 0.56
N VAL A 934 11.08 -44.96 1.46
CA VAL A 934 12.30 -44.50 2.11
C VAL A 934 12.64 -45.43 3.29
N GLN A 935 11.66 -45.67 4.16
CA GLN A 935 11.78 -46.58 5.30
C GLN A 935 10.42 -47.21 5.63
N GLU A 936 10.42 -48.49 6.04
CA GLU A 936 9.23 -49.16 6.57
C GLU A 936 9.58 -49.93 7.84
N VAL A 937 8.74 -49.78 8.87
CA VAL A 937 8.78 -50.60 10.09
C VAL A 937 7.48 -51.39 10.17
N LYS A 938 7.62 -52.69 10.38
CA LYS A 938 6.48 -53.59 10.63
C LYS A 938 6.43 -53.95 12.10
N LEU A 939 5.31 -53.62 12.73
CA LEU A 939 5.04 -53.92 14.13
C LEU A 939 4.78 -55.43 14.33
N PRO A 940 5.04 -55.97 15.53
CA PRO A 940 4.60 -57.31 15.93
C PRO A 940 3.09 -57.53 15.69
N ALA A 941 2.71 -58.79 15.47
CA ALA A 941 1.32 -59.14 15.21
C ALA A 941 0.45 -58.85 16.45
N GLY A 942 -0.60 -58.05 16.27
CA GLY A 942 -1.48 -57.59 17.35
C GLY A 942 -1.12 -56.21 17.92
N GLU A 943 -0.02 -55.61 17.50
CA GLU A 943 0.37 -54.23 17.86
C GLU A 943 -0.02 -53.22 16.76
N GLY A 944 -0.32 -51.98 17.16
CA GLY A 944 -0.80 -50.88 16.29
C GLY A 944 -1.97 -50.13 16.93
N LEU A 945 -2.71 -49.36 16.12
CA LEU A 945 -3.89 -48.63 16.58
C LEU A 945 -5.04 -49.60 16.90
N GLU A 946 -5.49 -49.63 18.16
CA GLU A 946 -6.61 -50.43 18.65
C GLU A 946 -7.96 -49.74 18.43
N PRO A 947 -9.10 -50.47 18.38
CA PRO A 947 -10.42 -49.87 18.18
C PRO A 947 -10.89 -48.95 19.32
N GLY A 948 -11.50 -47.81 18.97
CA GLY A 948 -12.06 -46.86 19.94
C GLY A 948 -11.04 -46.24 20.88
N THR A 949 -9.78 -46.14 20.46
CA THR A 949 -8.64 -45.71 21.28
C THR A 949 -8.01 -44.46 20.67
N GLN A 950 -7.69 -43.49 21.53
CA GLN A 950 -6.94 -42.27 21.19
C GLN A 950 -5.44 -42.52 21.34
N TYR A 951 -4.65 -41.94 20.47
CA TYR A 951 -3.20 -42.02 20.47
C TYR A 951 -2.59 -40.64 20.24
N ASP A 952 -1.45 -40.38 20.89
CA ASP A 952 -0.62 -39.20 20.64
C ASP A 952 0.35 -39.51 19.51
N VAL A 953 0.30 -38.75 18.41
CA VAL A 953 1.19 -38.94 17.26
C VAL A 953 2.04 -37.70 17.08
N ARG A 954 3.35 -37.90 17.02
CA ARG A 954 4.31 -36.85 16.68
C ARG A 954 5.08 -37.20 15.42
N VAL A 955 5.03 -36.33 14.42
CA VAL A 955 5.83 -36.42 13.19
C VAL A 955 6.83 -35.28 13.18
N VAL A 956 8.13 -35.59 13.19
CA VAL A 956 9.19 -34.58 13.15
C VAL A 956 9.90 -34.65 11.81
N VAL A 957 9.94 -33.52 11.11
CA VAL A 957 10.54 -33.35 9.79
C VAL A 957 11.62 -32.28 9.86
N THR A 958 12.88 -32.68 9.63
CA THR A 958 14.08 -31.81 9.59
C THR A 958 14.82 -32.02 8.29
N ALA A 959 15.79 -31.17 7.94
CA ALA A 959 16.72 -31.45 6.84
C ALA A 959 17.42 -32.82 6.99
N GLY A 960 17.66 -33.28 8.23
CA GLY A 960 18.34 -34.53 8.51
C GLY A 960 17.48 -35.79 8.40
N GLY A 961 16.15 -35.70 8.53
CA GLY A 961 15.31 -36.88 8.63
C GLY A 961 13.84 -36.63 8.93
N VAL A 962 13.04 -37.69 8.74
CA VAL A 962 11.65 -37.81 9.18
C VAL A 962 11.57 -38.89 10.24
N ARG A 963 10.98 -38.59 11.40
CA ARG A 963 10.68 -39.57 12.46
C ARG A 963 9.24 -39.47 12.91
N VAL A 964 8.69 -40.59 13.37
CA VAL A 964 7.33 -40.70 13.88
C VAL A 964 7.36 -41.37 15.24
N LEU A 965 6.70 -40.75 16.21
CA LEU A 965 6.49 -41.28 17.55
C LEU A 965 5.00 -41.54 17.75
N LEU A 966 4.67 -42.63 18.42
CA LEU A 966 3.32 -43.01 18.86
C LEU A 966 3.37 -43.16 20.39
N ASP A 967 2.56 -42.39 21.11
CA ASP A 967 2.57 -42.30 22.57
C ASP A 967 3.98 -42.06 23.15
N GLY A 968 4.80 -41.26 22.44
CA GLY A 968 6.17 -40.95 22.80
C GLY A 968 7.22 -42.01 22.46
N GLU A 969 6.84 -43.18 21.92
CA GLU A 969 7.78 -44.20 21.44
C GLU A 969 8.03 -44.08 19.93
N GLU A 970 9.30 -44.08 19.49
CA GLU A 970 9.64 -44.02 18.06
C GLU A 970 9.18 -45.29 17.34
N VAL A 971 8.33 -45.13 16.31
CA VAL A 971 7.78 -46.23 15.51
C VAL A 971 8.40 -46.33 14.12
N VAL A 972 8.94 -45.23 13.57
CA VAL A 972 9.75 -45.23 12.33
C VAL A 972 10.62 -43.97 12.24
N ALA A 973 11.84 -44.10 11.73
CA ALA A 973 12.72 -42.98 11.39
C ALA A 973 13.49 -43.26 10.09
N GLY A 974 13.67 -42.23 9.24
CA GLY A 974 14.36 -42.34 7.95
C GLY A 974 14.87 -40.99 7.44
N ALA A 975 15.61 -40.98 6.33
CA ALA A 975 16.09 -39.75 5.71
C ALA A 975 14.93 -38.87 5.20
N ASN A 976 15.11 -37.54 5.23
CA ASN A 976 14.16 -36.62 4.61
C ASN A 976 14.31 -36.71 3.08
N PRO A 977 13.27 -37.11 2.34
CA PRO A 977 13.35 -37.23 0.88
C PRO A 977 13.49 -35.87 0.17
N ALA A 978 13.17 -34.75 0.85
CA ALA A 978 13.27 -33.41 0.31
C ALA A 978 13.56 -32.39 1.45
N PRO A 979 14.83 -32.23 1.86
CA PRO A 979 15.20 -31.30 2.95
C PRO A 979 14.84 -29.84 2.66
N GLU A 980 14.96 -29.41 1.40
CA GLU A 980 14.69 -28.03 0.96
C GLU A 980 13.21 -27.74 0.64
N ALA A 981 12.31 -28.73 0.77
CA ALA A 981 10.90 -28.53 0.42
C ALA A 981 10.19 -27.65 1.46
N ALA A 982 9.29 -26.80 0.98
CA ALA A 982 8.28 -26.12 1.80
C ALA A 982 6.90 -26.32 1.17
N GLY A 983 5.86 -26.45 2.00
CA GLY A 983 4.51 -26.63 1.49
C GLY A 983 3.48 -26.99 2.55
N LYS A 984 2.26 -27.29 2.09
CA LYS A 984 1.12 -27.59 2.98
C LYS A 984 1.22 -28.98 3.58
N VAL A 985 0.82 -29.11 4.84
CA VAL A 985 0.76 -30.37 5.58
C VAL A 985 -0.70 -30.73 5.85
N GLY A 986 -1.01 -32.02 5.95
CA GLY A 986 -2.39 -32.46 6.16
C GLY A 986 -2.55 -33.96 6.30
N PHE A 987 -3.80 -34.42 6.28
CA PHE A 987 -4.18 -35.80 6.55
C PHE A 987 -4.99 -36.42 5.40
N TYR A 988 -4.90 -37.73 5.24
CA TYR A 988 -5.81 -38.53 4.39
C TYR A 988 -6.18 -39.84 5.05
N VAL A 989 -7.48 -40.18 4.99
CA VAL A 989 -8.05 -41.37 5.62
C VAL A 989 -8.57 -42.33 4.56
N GLN A 990 -8.17 -43.60 4.64
CA GLN A 990 -8.65 -44.64 3.75
C GLN A 990 -8.98 -45.93 4.51
N GLY A 991 -10.08 -46.58 4.16
CA GLY A 991 -10.48 -47.88 4.71
C GLY A 991 -11.16 -47.81 6.07
N PHE A 992 -10.79 -46.88 6.95
CA PHE A 992 -11.56 -46.54 8.16
C PHE A 992 -12.90 -45.90 7.79
N THR A 993 -13.93 -46.04 8.64
CA THR A 993 -15.20 -45.29 8.46
C THR A 993 -14.96 -43.78 8.58
N SER A 994 -14.18 -43.40 9.59
CA SER A 994 -13.59 -42.08 9.80
C SER A 994 -12.40 -42.22 10.76
N LEU A 995 -11.56 -41.19 10.83
CA LEU A 995 -10.66 -40.95 11.96
C LEU A 995 -10.96 -39.55 12.49
N ASP A 996 -10.86 -39.42 13.80
CA ASP A 996 -11.09 -38.18 14.51
C ASP A 996 -9.73 -37.65 14.96
N PHE A 997 -9.38 -36.44 14.53
CA PHE A 997 -8.11 -35.78 14.84
C PHE A 997 -8.37 -34.66 15.82
N ASP A 998 -7.46 -34.45 16.76
CA ASP A 998 -7.55 -33.35 17.71
C ASP A 998 -6.17 -32.81 18.11
N ASP A 999 -6.14 -31.68 18.82
CA ASP A 999 -4.93 -31.03 19.36
C ASP A 999 -3.81 -30.92 18.31
N VAL A 1000 -4.16 -30.50 17.09
CA VAL A 1000 -3.23 -30.47 15.96
C VAL A 1000 -2.31 -29.27 16.10
N ALA A 1001 -1.06 -29.50 16.49
CA ALA A 1001 -0.06 -28.47 16.70
C ALA A 1001 1.17 -28.68 15.80
N PHE A 1002 1.52 -27.64 15.06
CA PHE A 1002 2.81 -27.47 14.43
C PHE A 1002 3.70 -26.64 15.34
N SER A 1003 4.91 -27.09 15.56
CA SER A 1003 5.94 -26.36 16.29
C SER A 1003 7.24 -26.34 15.50
N LEU A 1004 8.12 -25.40 15.82
CA LEU A 1004 9.54 -25.51 15.49
C LEU A 1004 10.00 -26.91 15.88
N VAL A 1005 10.89 -27.51 15.09
CA VAL A 1005 11.53 -28.76 15.49
C VAL A 1005 12.31 -28.45 16.75
N GLY A 1006 11.73 -28.76 17.90
CA GLY A 1006 12.24 -28.41 19.22
C GLY A 1006 12.58 -29.67 19.99
N VAL A 1007 13.62 -30.38 19.54
CA VAL A 1007 14.16 -31.54 20.26
C VAL A 1007 14.91 -31.01 21.47
N ASP A 1008 14.38 -31.29 22.66
CA ASP A 1008 15.06 -30.97 23.91
C ASP A 1008 16.34 -31.81 24.04
N PRO A 1009 17.43 -31.22 24.55
CA PRO A 1009 18.57 -32.01 24.97
C PRO A 1009 18.27 -32.72 26.29
N ASP A 1010 18.49 -34.03 26.31
CA ASP A 1010 18.54 -34.87 27.52
C ASP A 1010 19.94 -34.84 28.18
N GLY A 1011 20.97 -34.44 27.43
CA GLY A 1011 22.37 -34.42 27.87
C GLY A 1011 23.14 -33.22 27.32
N LEU A 1012 24.08 -32.71 28.12
CA LEU A 1012 25.01 -31.63 27.76
C LEU A 1012 26.40 -31.99 28.30
N THR A 1013 27.44 -31.79 27.48
CA THR A 1013 28.85 -31.97 27.85
C THR A 1013 29.71 -30.84 27.28
N LEU A 1014 30.85 -30.52 27.91
CA LEU A 1014 31.81 -29.53 27.42
C LEU A 1014 33.16 -30.20 27.10
N ALA A 1015 33.79 -29.77 26.00
CA ALA A 1015 35.14 -30.16 25.62
C ALA A 1015 36.06 -28.92 25.44
N PRO A 1016 37.27 -28.91 26.04
CA PRO A 1016 37.77 -29.89 27.01
C PRO A 1016 37.08 -29.73 28.39
N SER A 1017 37.08 -30.79 29.19
CA SER A 1017 36.56 -30.75 30.57
C SER A 1017 37.49 -30.04 31.55
N GLU A 1018 38.74 -29.79 31.14
CA GLU A 1018 39.73 -29.00 31.85
C GLU A 1018 40.64 -28.27 30.85
N ALA A 1019 41.00 -27.02 31.14
CA ALA A 1019 41.92 -26.22 30.34
C ALA A 1019 42.91 -25.48 31.25
N THR A 1020 44.15 -25.31 30.78
CA THR A 1020 45.15 -24.44 31.43
C THR A 1020 45.53 -23.34 30.45
N ILE A 1021 45.35 -22.08 30.85
CA ILE A 1021 45.56 -20.89 30.02
C ILE A 1021 46.40 -19.84 30.76
N GLU A 1022 47.01 -18.91 30.04
CA GLU A 1022 47.72 -17.76 30.60
C GLU A 1022 46.78 -16.56 30.79
N PRO A 1023 47.08 -15.59 31.69
CA PRO A 1023 46.38 -14.32 31.72
C PRO A 1023 46.38 -13.63 30.35
N GLY A 1024 45.21 -13.17 29.91
CA GLY A 1024 44.98 -12.58 28.59
C GLY A 1024 44.77 -13.59 27.45
N GLU A 1025 44.90 -14.91 27.70
CA GLU A 1025 44.61 -15.97 26.71
C GLU A 1025 43.11 -16.24 26.62
N THR A 1026 42.63 -16.49 25.39
CA THR A 1026 41.27 -16.95 25.12
C THR A 1026 41.26 -18.43 24.73
N HIS A 1027 40.24 -19.17 25.17
CA HIS A 1027 40.08 -20.59 24.89
C HIS A 1027 38.60 -20.95 24.73
N PRO A 1028 38.16 -21.48 23.57
CA PRO A 1028 36.77 -21.87 23.36
C PRO A 1028 36.44 -23.19 24.08
N LEU A 1029 35.28 -23.25 24.71
CA LEU A 1029 34.69 -24.50 25.21
C LEU A 1029 33.60 -24.95 24.25
N ALA A 1030 33.71 -26.18 23.74
CA ALA A 1030 32.74 -26.73 22.79
C ALA A 1030 31.64 -27.52 23.52
N PRO A 1031 30.37 -27.08 23.51
CA PRO A 1031 29.26 -27.86 24.02
C PRO A 1031 28.88 -29.01 23.08
N SER A 1032 28.35 -30.10 23.62
CA SER A 1032 27.79 -31.23 22.86
C SER A 1032 26.55 -31.76 23.55
N PHE A 1033 25.47 -31.93 22.78
CA PHE A 1033 24.15 -32.30 23.27
C PHE A 1033 23.80 -33.76 22.95
N THR A 1034 22.89 -34.36 23.74
CA THR A 1034 22.29 -35.68 23.48
C THR A 1034 20.77 -35.54 23.57
N PRO A 1035 19.98 -36.06 22.61
CA PRO A 1035 20.45 -36.64 21.35
C PRO A 1035 21.17 -35.60 20.47
N ALA A 1036 21.96 -36.05 19.50
CA ALA A 1036 22.83 -35.16 18.71
C ALA A 1036 22.05 -34.22 17.77
N ASP A 1037 20.77 -34.48 17.58
CA ASP A 1037 19.79 -33.67 16.85
C ASP A 1037 18.94 -32.79 17.79
N ALA A 1038 19.37 -32.59 19.04
CA ALA A 1038 18.79 -31.56 19.91
C ALA A 1038 18.87 -30.20 19.21
N THR A 1039 17.73 -29.52 19.07
CA THR A 1039 17.62 -28.24 18.35
C THR A 1039 17.39 -27.08 19.31
N ARG A 1040 16.87 -27.33 20.51
CA ARG A 1040 16.74 -26.31 21.57
C ARG A 1040 17.99 -26.31 22.46
N THR A 1041 19.08 -25.74 21.94
CA THR A 1041 20.43 -25.84 22.50
C THR A 1041 20.94 -24.58 23.18
N GLY A 1042 20.04 -23.64 23.52
CA GLY A 1042 20.40 -22.39 24.18
C GLY A 1042 21.16 -22.63 25.50
N LEU A 1043 22.27 -21.90 25.69
CA LEU A 1043 23.13 -22.00 26.87
C LEU A 1043 23.35 -20.63 27.50
N GLU A 1044 23.21 -20.58 28.83
CA GLU A 1044 23.75 -19.51 29.67
C GLU A 1044 25.10 -19.93 30.23
N TRP A 1045 26.08 -19.05 30.10
CA TRP A 1045 27.45 -19.27 30.56
C TRP A 1045 27.73 -18.47 31.83
N THR A 1046 28.40 -19.11 32.80
CA THR A 1046 28.83 -18.46 34.04
C THR A 1046 30.24 -18.89 34.41
N SER A 1047 30.96 -17.99 35.06
CA SER A 1047 32.22 -18.30 35.73
C SER A 1047 32.03 -18.32 37.24
N SER A 1048 32.65 -19.29 37.93
CA SER A 1048 32.66 -19.29 39.39
C SER A 1048 33.50 -18.15 40.00
N ASP A 1049 34.43 -17.58 39.23
CA ASP A 1049 35.30 -16.49 39.65
C ASP A 1049 35.79 -15.69 38.42
N GLU A 1050 35.09 -14.59 38.11
CA GLU A 1050 35.43 -13.70 37.00
C GLU A 1050 36.75 -12.95 37.19
N SER A 1051 37.28 -12.86 38.43
CA SER A 1051 38.62 -12.31 38.66
C SER A 1051 39.74 -13.28 38.24
N VAL A 1052 39.39 -14.56 38.03
CA VAL A 1052 40.30 -15.59 37.53
C VAL A 1052 40.06 -15.83 36.04
N ALA A 1053 38.83 -16.09 35.61
CA ALA A 1053 38.50 -16.26 34.19
C ALA A 1053 37.07 -15.79 33.89
N THR A 1054 36.86 -15.10 32.77
CA THR A 1054 35.53 -14.71 32.27
C THR A 1054 35.12 -15.60 31.10
N VAL A 1055 33.82 -15.71 30.81
CA VAL A 1055 33.29 -16.45 29.65
C VAL A 1055 32.26 -15.59 28.94
N ASP A 1056 32.27 -15.57 27.61
CA ASP A 1056 31.25 -14.87 26.82
C ASP A 1056 30.04 -15.75 26.50
N ALA A 1057 29.02 -15.17 25.85
CA ALA A 1057 27.80 -15.89 25.46
C ALA A 1057 28.06 -17.05 24.46
N LYS A 1058 29.21 -17.07 23.79
CA LYS A 1058 29.61 -18.10 22.83
C LYS A 1058 30.43 -19.22 23.47
N GLY A 1059 30.71 -19.15 24.77
CA GLY A 1059 31.53 -20.12 25.49
C GLY A 1059 33.03 -19.92 25.30
N VAL A 1060 33.48 -18.74 24.90
CA VAL A 1060 34.90 -18.39 24.82
C VAL A 1060 35.36 -17.86 26.17
N VAL A 1061 36.31 -18.57 26.79
CA VAL A 1061 36.85 -18.24 28.11
C VAL A 1061 38.07 -17.35 27.95
N ARG A 1062 38.19 -16.28 28.75
CA ARG A 1062 39.38 -15.43 28.84
C ARG A 1062 40.01 -15.53 30.22
N GLY A 1063 41.32 -15.78 30.28
CA GLY A 1063 42.07 -15.74 31.53
C GLY A 1063 42.29 -14.32 32.02
N VAL A 1064 41.97 -14.04 33.29
CA VAL A 1064 42.10 -12.71 33.92
C VAL A 1064 43.24 -12.70 34.93
N GLY A 1065 43.18 -13.56 35.94
CA GLY A 1065 44.14 -13.59 37.05
C GLY A 1065 44.50 -15.02 37.46
N ALA A 1066 45.65 -15.20 38.12
CA ALA A 1066 46.13 -16.53 38.47
C ALA A 1066 45.17 -17.24 39.46
N GLY A 1067 44.74 -18.46 39.12
CA GLY A 1067 43.78 -19.22 39.93
C GLY A 1067 43.11 -20.34 39.13
N THR A 1068 42.06 -20.91 39.70
CA THR A 1068 41.20 -21.88 39.00
C THR A 1068 39.76 -21.42 39.11
N ALA A 1069 39.07 -21.32 37.97
CA ALA A 1069 37.64 -21.02 37.87
C ALA A 1069 36.92 -22.18 37.18
N THR A 1070 35.70 -22.48 37.61
CA THR A 1070 34.81 -23.41 36.92
C THR A 1070 33.89 -22.62 36.01
N ILE A 1071 33.95 -22.92 34.71
CA ILE A 1071 33.05 -22.38 33.71
C ILE A 1071 31.88 -23.34 33.55
N THR A 1072 30.65 -22.84 33.69
CA THR A 1072 29.42 -23.63 33.63
C THR A 1072 28.53 -23.16 32.50
N ALA A 1073 28.12 -24.09 31.63
CA ALA A 1073 27.07 -23.89 30.64
C ALA A 1073 25.78 -24.53 31.15
N THR A 1074 24.70 -23.76 31.21
CA THR A 1074 23.37 -24.18 31.66
C THR A 1074 22.38 -24.06 30.53
N SER A 1075 21.59 -25.10 30.27
CA SER A 1075 20.51 -25.04 29.27
C SER A 1075 19.48 -23.98 29.66
N THR A 1076 19.13 -23.12 28.71
CA THR A 1076 18.07 -22.12 28.90
C THR A 1076 16.66 -22.71 28.75
N VAL A 1077 16.55 -23.91 28.19
CA VAL A 1077 15.27 -24.55 27.84
C VAL A 1077 14.93 -25.77 28.71
N VAL A 1078 15.93 -26.48 29.25
CA VAL A 1078 15.74 -27.66 30.10
C VAL A 1078 16.24 -27.33 31.51
N PRO A 1079 15.32 -27.07 32.47
CA PRO A 1079 15.69 -26.73 33.83
C PRO A 1079 16.61 -27.77 34.47
N GLY A 1080 17.80 -27.33 34.89
CA GLY A 1080 18.77 -28.16 35.60
C GLY A 1080 19.73 -28.96 34.72
N LEU A 1081 19.64 -28.87 33.39
CA LEU A 1081 20.65 -29.44 32.50
C LEU A 1081 21.86 -28.50 32.40
N ALA A 1082 23.04 -28.95 32.86
CA ALA A 1082 24.26 -28.16 32.83
C ALA A 1082 25.52 -29.03 32.63
N ALA A 1083 26.58 -28.42 32.11
CA ALA A 1083 27.92 -29.00 32.07
C ALA A 1083 28.96 -27.97 32.50
N SER A 1084 30.11 -28.44 32.96
CA SER A 1084 31.18 -27.56 33.45
C SER A 1084 32.56 -27.98 32.95
N SER A 1085 33.45 -26.99 32.86
CA SER A 1085 34.87 -27.16 32.56
C SER A 1085 35.71 -26.42 33.61
N ALA A 1086 36.79 -27.06 34.06
CA ALA A 1086 37.72 -26.46 35.02
C ALA A 1086 38.82 -25.70 34.28
N VAL A 1087 38.88 -24.38 34.45
CA VAL A 1087 39.88 -23.52 33.80
C VAL A 1087 40.90 -23.04 34.83
N THR A 1088 42.15 -23.45 34.66
CA THR A 1088 43.27 -22.98 35.47
C THR A 1088 44.01 -21.89 34.73
N VAL A 1089 44.01 -20.68 35.29
CA VAL A 1089 44.79 -19.56 34.77
C VAL A 1089 46.12 -19.53 35.50
N GLN A 1090 47.21 -19.77 34.76
CA GLN A 1090 48.55 -19.84 35.32
C GLN A 1090 49.47 -18.90 34.52
N ALA A 1091 50.06 -17.91 35.20
CA ALA A 1091 51.05 -17.05 34.57
C ALA A 1091 52.34 -17.84 34.26
N ALA A 1092 52.80 -17.76 33.02
CA ALA A 1092 54.15 -18.19 32.65
C ALA A 1092 55.15 -17.03 32.80
N GLU A 1093 56.34 -17.33 33.30
CA GLU A 1093 57.47 -16.39 33.28
C GLU A 1093 58.17 -16.47 31.93
N HIS A 1094 57.98 -15.42 31.13
CA HIS A 1094 58.63 -15.27 29.83
C HIS A 1094 59.92 -14.45 29.98
N PRO A 1095 61.03 -14.78 29.29
CA PRO A 1095 62.23 -13.95 29.29
C PRO A 1095 61.92 -12.54 28.79
N VAL A 1096 62.30 -11.51 29.55
CA VAL A 1096 62.11 -10.09 29.18
C VAL A 1096 63.46 -9.42 28.94
N THR A 1097 63.55 -8.68 27.83
CA THR A 1097 64.71 -7.85 27.48
C THR A 1097 64.31 -6.39 27.40
N ASP A 1098 64.96 -5.56 28.21
CA ASP A 1098 64.80 -4.10 28.17
C ASP A 1098 65.48 -3.53 26.93
N LEU A 1099 64.74 -2.74 26.14
CA LEU A 1099 65.34 -1.96 25.07
C LEU A 1099 66.14 -0.80 25.69
N GLY A 1100 67.47 -0.91 25.64
CA GLY A 1100 68.38 0.05 26.26
C GLY A 1100 68.51 1.37 25.48
N ALA A 1101 69.37 2.28 25.98
CA ALA A 1101 69.60 3.61 25.39
C ALA A 1101 70.03 3.63 23.90
N GLU A 1102 70.34 2.46 23.33
CA GLU A 1102 70.61 2.25 21.91
C GLU A 1102 69.43 2.64 21.01
N ILE A 1103 68.18 2.58 21.50
CA ILE A 1103 67.01 3.06 20.75
C ILE A 1103 67.01 4.58 20.56
N LEU A 1104 67.82 5.31 21.33
CA LEU A 1104 68.03 6.76 21.20
C LEU A 1104 69.16 7.12 20.23
N ASP A 1105 69.71 6.16 19.49
CA ASP A 1105 70.60 6.42 18.35
C ASP A 1105 69.80 6.30 17.05
N PRO A 1106 69.54 7.40 16.31
CA PRO A 1106 68.88 7.33 15.01
C PRO A 1106 69.56 6.38 14.01
N ALA A 1107 70.87 6.12 14.16
CA ALA A 1107 71.61 5.16 13.32
C ALA A 1107 71.32 3.68 13.65
N ALA A 1108 70.71 3.41 14.81
CA ALA A 1108 70.22 2.08 15.20
C ALA A 1108 68.89 1.71 14.49
N TRP A 1109 68.24 2.67 13.82
CA TRP A 1109 66.99 2.43 13.10
C TRP A 1109 67.20 2.28 11.60
N ALA A 1110 66.43 1.40 10.98
CA ALA A 1110 66.39 1.20 9.53
C ALA A 1110 64.96 1.46 9.01
N PRO A 1111 64.75 2.43 8.09
CA PRO A 1111 65.71 3.50 7.75
C PRO A 1111 66.01 4.39 8.97
N GLY A 1112 67.13 5.12 8.98
CA GLY A 1112 67.39 6.09 10.06
C GLY A 1112 66.65 7.43 9.85
N GLU A 1113 66.25 7.71 8.60
CA GLU A 1113 65.47 8.90 8.25
C GLU A 1113 64.05 8.79 8.83
N GLY A 1114 63.59 9.86 9.48
CA GLY A 1114 62.28 9.91 10.12
C GLY A 1114 62.27 9.58 11.62
N ILE A 1115 63.44 9.30 12.22
CA ILE A 1115 63.61 9.23 13.68
C ILE A 1115 64.31 10.50 14.19
N THR A 1116 63.69 11.17 15.16
CA THR A 1116 64.27 12.33 15.85
C THR A 1116 64.31 12.09 17.35
N VAL A 1117 65.45 12.34 17.99
CA VAL A 1117 65.60 12.10 19.44
C VAL A 1117 65.46 13.41 20.20
N ALA A 1118 64.46 13.47 21.08
CA ALA A 1118 64.15 14.61 21.92
C ALA A 1118 63.53 14.11 23.24
N ASP A 1119 63.78 14.84 24.33
CA ASP A 1119 63.18 14.58 25.64
C ASP A 1119 63.37 13.15 26.18
N GLY A 1120 64.48 12.49 25.80
CA GLY A 1120 64.79 11.13 26.23
C GLY A 1120 64.09 10.01 25.45
N ALA A 1121 63.37 10.35 24.38
CA ALA A 1121 62.66 9.40 23.53
C ALA A 1121 63.03 9.57 22.05
N ALA A 1122 62.85 8.50 21.28
CA ALA A 1122 62.93 8.50 19.82
C ALA A 1122 61.53 8.73 19.23
N HIS A 1123 61.33 9.87 18.58
CA HIS A 1123 60.07 10.30 17.96
C HIS A 1123 60.02 9.90 16.49
N LEU A 1124 58.87 9.38 16.06
CA LEU A 1124 58.64 8.85 14.72
C LEU A 1124 58.01 9.90 13.80
N ALA A 1125 58.38 9.94 12.52
CA ALA A 1125 57.73 10.78 11.51
C ALA A 1125 56.30 10.30 11.16
N PRO A 1126 55.41 11.16 10.59
CA PRO A 1126 53.98 10.87 10.42
C PRO A 1126 53.57 9.62 9.64
N ARG A 1127 54.46 9.06 8.79
CA ARG A 1127 54.18 7.85 8.01
C ARG A 1127 55.43 7.03 7.78
N GLY A 1128 55.51 5.83 8.37
CA GLY A 1128 56.63 4.93 8.15
C GLY A 1128 56.66 3.71 9.07
N ALA A 1129 57.68 2.88 8.85
CA ALA A 1129 58.05 1.76 9.69
C ALA A 1129 59.57 1.82 9.93
N TRP A 1130 60.00 1.62 11.17
CA TRP A 1130 61.39 1.72 11.57
C TRP A 1130 61.79 0.49 12.36
N SER A 1131 62.74 -0.29 11.84
CA SER A 1131 63.23 -1.48 12.52
C SER A 1131 64.49 -1.19 13.33
N PHE A 1132 64.54 -1.68 14.56
CA PHE A 1132 65.71 -1.64 15.41
C PHE A 1132 66.74 -2.65 14.90
N LYS A 1133 67.78 -2.16 14.23
CA LYS A 1133 68.79 -2.96 13.51
C LYS A 1133 69.85 -3.65 14.38
N PRO A 1134 70.27 -3.14 15.55
CA PRO A 1134 71.39 -3.71 16.30
C PRO A 1134 71.23 -5.18 16.68
N LYS A 1135 69.99 -5.66 16.84
CA LYS A 1135 69.68 -7.01 17.31
C LYS A 1135 68.37 -7.53 16.67
N THR A 1136 68.33 -8.83 16.43
CA THR A 1136 67.08 -9.57 16.16
C THR A 1136 66.63 -10.29 17.43
N PHE A 1137 65.32 -10.40 17.62
CA PHE A 1137 64.68 -10.96 18.80
C PHE A 1137 63.89 -12.19 18.41
N GLY A 1138 64.05 -13.23 19.21
CA GLY A 1138 63.48 -14.54 19.01
C GLY A 1138 62.58 -14.89 20.18
N ASP A 1139 63.14 -15.66 21.10
CA ASP A 1139 62.48 -16.22 22.29
C ASP A 1139 62.54 -15.26 23.50
N GLU A 1140 61.93 -14.08 23.37
CA GLU A 1140 61.91 -13.04 24.42
C GLU A 1140 60.79 -12.01 24.21
N LEU A 1141 60.30 -11.43 25.31
CA LEU A 1141 59.46 -10.23 25.31
C LEU A 1141 60.33 -8.98 25.39
N LEU A 1142 59.96 -7.92 24.68
CA LEU A 1142 60.69 -6.66 24.68
C LEU A 1142 59.97 -5.63 25.52
N ARG A 1143 60.71 -4.98 26.43
CA ARG A 1143 60.18 -3.97 27.32
C ARG A 1143 60.71 -2.59 26.98
N PHE A 1144 59.79 -1.64 26.80
CA PHE A 1144 60.06 -0.26 26.42
C PHE A 1144 58.89 0.65 26.79
N ASP A 1145 59.15 1.95 26.96
CA ASP A 1145 58.09 2.93 27.14
C ASP A 1145 57.66 3.47 25.77
N THR A 1146 56.35 3.59 25.55
CA THR A 1146 55.79 4.23 24.35
C THR A 1146 54.83 5.34 24.74
N SER A 1147 54.90 6.47 24.03
CA SER A 1147 53.89 7.53 24.11
C SER A 1147 53.20 7.70 22.77
N VAL A 1148 51.87 7.77 22.81
CA VAL A 1148 50.99 7.85 21.63
C VAL A 1148 50.12 9.09 21.77
N GLY A 1149 50.10 9.96 20.77
CA GLY A 1149 49.24 11.14 20.70
C GLY A 1149 47.86 10.85 20.12
N ALA A 1150 47.07 11.89 19.87
CA ALA A 1150 45.72 11.75 19.30
C ALA A 1150 45.72 11.05 17.91
N TYR A 1151 44.83 10.08 17.69
CA TYR A 1151 44.86 9.19 16.53
C TYR A 1151 44.50 9.90 15.20
N HIS A 1152 43.54 10.82 15.20
CA HIS A 1152 43.14 11.63 14.03
C HIS A 1152 42.95 10.83 12.72
N GLY A 1153 42.26 9.68 12.81
CA GLY A 1153 42.02 8.78 11.67
C GLY A 1153 43.24 7.98 11.19
N GLY A 1154 44.35 8.00 11.95
CA GLY A 1154 45.53 7.16 11.75
C GLY A 1154 45.69 6.08 12.81
N TRP A 1155 46.79 5.32 12.74
CA TRP A 1155 47.11 4.27 13.73
C TRP A 1155 48.62 4.18 14.04
N PHE A 1156 48.91 3.58 15.18
CA PHE A 1156 50.26 3.33 15.69
C PHE A 1156 50.46 1.84 15.90
N GLY A 1157 51.70 1.38 16.01
CA GLY A 1157 51.90 -0.04 16.25
C GLY A 1157 53.34 -0.44 16.38
N PHE A 1158 53.53 -1.72 16.68
CA PHE A 1158 54.84 -2.35 16.73
C PHE A 1158 54.73 -3.84 16.37
N SER A 1159 55.81 -4.38 15.79
CA SER A 1159 55.90 -5.77 15.42
C SER A 1159 57.19 -6.42 15.88
N VAL A 1160 57.11 -7.71 16.19
CA VAL A 1160 58.25 -8.60 16.46
C VAL A 1160 58.32 -9.68 15.39
N ARG A 1161 59.45 -10.40 15.36
CA ARG A 1161 59.73 -11.43 14.35
C ARG A 1161 59.72 -10.88 12.92
N SER A 1162 59.97 -9.56 12.75
CA SER A 1162 60.02 -8.89 11.44
C SER A 1162 61.17 -9.44 10.60
N LYS A 1163 60.91 -10.11 9.47
CA LYS A 1163 61.97 -10.79 8.71
C LYS A 1163 63.00 -9.85 8.07
N THR A 1164 62.56 -8.70 7.55
CA THR A 1164 63.44 -7.75 6.85
C THR A 1164 63.45 -6.40 7.55
N ALA A 1165 64.64 -5.90 7.91
CA ALA A 1165 64.79 -4.62 8.59
C ALA A 1165 64.40 -3.44 7.69
N GLY A 1166 63.56 -2.56 8.20
CA GLY A 1166 63.06 -1.37 7.52
C GLY A 1166 61.92 -1.61 6.53
N ASP A 1167 61.54 -2.87 6.32
CA ASP A 1167 60.39 -3.25 5.51
C ASP A 1167 59.20 -3.56 6.42
N PRO A 1168 58.04 -2.89 6.24
CA PRO A 1168 56.82 -3.25 6.94
C PRO A 1168 56.44 -4.73 6.77
N VAL A 1169 55.80 -5.32 7.79
CA VAL A 1169 55.41 -6.75 7.75
C VAL A 1169 54.47 -7.13 6.60
N TRP A 1170 53.73 -6.17 6.04
CA TRP A 1170 52.83 -6.38 4.90
C TRP A 1170 53.50 -6.37 3.52
N THR A 1171 54.83 -6.23 3.49
CA THR A 1171 55.59 -6.39 2.25
C THR A 1171 55.92 -7.85 2.01
N ASN A 1172 55.93 -8.28 0.75
CA ASN A 1172 56.30 -9.66 0.38
C ASN A 1172 57.74 -10.06 0.81
N SER A 1173 58.58 -9.08 1.18
CA SER A 1173 59.93 -9.30 1.68
C SER A 1173 59.98 -9.52 3.20
N SER A 1174 58.89 -9.29 3.94
CA SER A 1174 58.84 -9.36 5.40
C SER A 1174 57.74 -10.30 5.91
N SER A 1175 57.69 -10.50 7.23
CA SER A 1175 56.73 -11.34 7.97
C SER A 1175 56.82 -10.94 9.44
N GLY A 1176 55.78 -11.12 10.26
CA GLY A 1176 55.85 -10.80 11.70
C GLY A 1176 54.50 -10.83 12.41
N TYR A 1177 54.53 -10.67 13.73
CA TYR A 1177 53.34 -10.39 14.55
C TYR A 1177 53.26 -8.90 14.80
N LEU A 1178 52.17 -8.26 14.38
CA LEU A 1178 51.95 -6.83 14.43
C LEU A 1178 50.78 -6.51 15.36
N VAL A 1179 51.01 -5.59 16.30
CA VAL A 1179 49.95 -4.91 17.04
C VAL A 1179 49.65 -3.60 16.35
N VAL A 1180 48.39 -3.39 15.96
CA VAL A 1180 47.88 -2.11 15.46
C VAL A 1180 47.00 -1.50 16.54
N ILE A 1181 47.29 -0.26 16.90
CA ILE A 1181 46.62 0.48 17.95
C ILE A 1181 45.87 1.65 17.28
N LYS A 1182 44.55 1.64 17.42
CA LYS A 1182 43.62 2.71 17.03
C LYS A 1182 42.99 3.31 18.28
N GLU A 1183 42.17 4.35 18.10
CA GLU A 1183 41.49 5.04 19.21
C GLU A 1183 40.65 4.08 20.03
N ASP A 1184 39.73 3.35 19.40
CA ASP A 1184 38.78 2.48 20.10
C ASP A 1184 39.16 0.99 20.06
N ILE A 1185 40.17 0.60 19.28
CA ILE A 1185 40.44 -0.81 18.93
C ILE A 1185 41.95 -1.12 18.90
N ILE A 1186 42.33 -2.28 19.41
CA ILE A 1186 43.62 -2.94 19.16
C ILE A 1186 43.39 -4.14 18.24
N GLU A 1187 44.18 -4.22 17.17
CA GLU A 1187 44.20 -5.36 16.25
C GLU A 1187 45.49 -6.15 16.42
N MET A 1188 45.37 -7.47 16.48
CA MET A 1188 46.49 -8.40 16.51
C MET A 1188 46.56 -9.11 15.16
N GLN A 1189 47.68 -8.94 14.46
CA GLN A 1189 47.84 -9.46 13.10
C GLN A 1189 49.07 -10.36 12.99
N ARG A 1190 48.96 -11.42 12.20
CA ARG A 1190 50.08 -12.26 11.77
C ARG A 1190 50.28 -12.13 10.26
N TRP A 1191 51.53 -11.97 9.83
CA TRP A 1191 51.89 -11.76 8.42
C TRP A 1191 52.91 -12.79 7.92
N SER A 1192 52.57 -13.56 6.85
CA SER A 1192 53.53 -14.38 6.06
C SER A 1192 52.91 -15.04 4.80
N PRO A 1193 52.94 -14.46 3.58
CA PRO A 1193 52.98 -13.03 3.22
C PRO A 1193 51.57 -12.39 3.20
N ALA A 1194 50.51 -13.17 3.41
CA ALA A 1194 49.14 -12.68 3.60
C ALA A 1194 48.91 -12.27 5.06
N VAL A 1195 47.93 -11.39 5.28
CA VAL A 1195 47.45 -11.03 6.60
C VAL A 1195 46.51 -12.12 7.13
N PHE A 1196 46.73 -12.52 8.37
CA PHE A 1196 45.76 -13.25 9.17
C PHE A 1196 45.43 -12.37 10.38
N MET A 1197 44.18 -11.91 10.47
CA MET A 1197 43.70 -11.19 11.63
C MET A 1197 43.55 -12.20 12.77
N VAL A 1198 44.39 -12.08 13.79
CA VAL A 1198 44.42 -13.00 14.92
C VAL A 1198 43.30 -12.65 15.90
N ASP A 1199 43.17 -11.37 16.23
CA ASP A 1199 42.18 -10.88 17.18
C ASP A 1199 41.93 -9.38 17.01
N THR A 1200 40.79 -8.89 17.50
CA THR A 1200 40.43 -7.47 17.52
C THR A 1200 39.61 -7.20 18.78
N PHE A 1201 40.11 -6.31 19.64
CA PHE A 1201 39.46 -6.01 20.92
C PHE A 1201 39.54 -4.52 21.26
N PRO A 1202 38.65 -3.99 22.14
CA PRO A 1202 38.64 -2.57 22.48
C PRO A 1202 39.98 -2.08 23.04
N ASN A 1203 40.42 -0.89 22.62
CA ASN A 1203 41.59 -0.25 23.19
C ASN A 1203 41.23 0.44 24.52
N THR A 1204 41.35 -0.29 25.62
CA THR A 1204 41.12 0.25 26.98
C THR A 1204 42.41 0.48 27.77
N VAL A 1205 43.56 0.23 27.16
CA VAL A 1205 44.85 0.11 27.86
C VAL A 1205 45.91 1.11 27.41
N ILE A 1206 45.78 1.69 26.21
CA ILE A 1206 46.72 2.70 25.70
C ILE A 1206 45.93 3.97 25.39
N GLU A 1207 45.98 4.93 26.31
CA GLU A 1207 45.24 6.20 26.21
C GLU A 1207 46.00 7.23 25.35
N PRO A 1208 45.32 8.05 24.54
CA PRO A 1208 45.99 9.11 23.79
C PRO A 1208 46.59 10.18 24.71
N ASN A 1209 47.76 10.67 24.34
CA ASN A 1209 48.57 11.66 25.06
C ASN A 1209 49.12 11.20 26.42
N SER A 1210 49.30 9.89 26.59
CA SER A 1210 49.89 9.28 27.78
C SER A 1210 51.18 8.51 27.43
N THR A 1211 51.89 8.00 28.43
CA THR A 1211 53.07 7.14 28.27
C THR A 1211 52.82 5.85 29.02
N HIS A 1212 53.07 4.72 28.37
CA HIS A 1212 52.84 3.39 28.92
C HIS A 1212 54.09 2.50 28.78
N GLU A 1213 54.34 1.67 29.79
CA GLU A 1213 55.34 0.60 29.70
C GLU A 1213 54.72 -0.54 28.87
N VAL A 1214 55.30 -0.84 27.72
CA VAL A 1214 54.88 -1.96 26.87
C VAL A 1214 55.86 -3.11 27.01
N THR A 1215 55.35 -4.29 27.33
CA THR A 1215 56.08 -5.54 27.19
C THR A 1215 55.42 -6.38 26.09
N PHE A 1216 56.06 -6.43 24.92
CA PHE A 1216 55.55 -7.15 23.76
C PHE A 1216 56.60 -8.05 23.13
N GLY A 1217 56.23 -9.28 22.82
CA GLY A 1217 57.10 -10.17 22.07
C GLY A 1217 56.51 -11.55 21.83
N ALA A 1218 57.38 -12.44 21.38
CA ALA A 1218 57.04 -13.81 21.05
C ALA A 1218 58.03 -14.75 21.75
N VAL A 1219 57.55 -15.86 22.29
CA VAL A 1219 58.37 -16.86 22.99
C VAL A 1219 58.00 -18.24 22.47
N ASP A 1220 59.01 -19.11 22.36
CA ASP A 1220 58.81 -20.45 21.83
C ASP A 1220 58.38 -21.38 22.97
N VAL A 1221 57.18 -21.96 22.85
CA VAL A 1221 56.58 -22.83 23.88
C VAL A 1221 56.25 -24.21 23.31
N ASP A 1222 55.99 -25.18 24.18
CA ASP A 1222 55.52 -26.50 23.74
C ASP A 1222 54.19 -26.34 22.97
N GLY A 1223 54.21 -26.70 21.68
CA GLY A 1223 53.03 -26.66 20.81
C GLY A 1223 52.93 -25.46 19.86
N GLY A 1224 53.79 -24.43 19.98
CA GLY A 1224 53.73 -23.27 19.09
C GLY A 1224 54.60 -22.08 19.50
N THR A 1225 54.31 -20.91 18.93
CA THR A 1225 54.92 -19.63 19.34
C THR A 1225 53.89 -18.80 20.10
N ARG A 1226 54.16 -18.49 21.37
CA ARG A 1226 53.29 -17.69 22.22
C ARG A 1226 53.60 -16.21 22.01
N VAL A 1227 52.61 -15.42 21.63
CA VAL A 1227 52.71 -13.96 21.46
C VAL A 1227 52.01 -13.30 22.63
N VAL A 1228 52.70 -12.37 23.30
CA VAL A 1228 52.21 -11.75 24.53
C VAL A 1228 52.31 -10.24 24.41
N LEU A 1229 51.23 -9.55 24.79
CA LEU A 1229 51.19 -8.11 25.02
C LEU A 1229 50.84 -7.83 26.48
N ARG A 1230 51.68 -7.06 27.15
CA ARG A 1230 51.40 -6.43 28.43
C ARG A 1230 51.56 -4.93 28.34
N VAL A 1231 50.72 -4.20 29.04
CA VAL A 1231 50.75 -2.73 29.15
C VAL A 1231 50.69 -2.37 30.62
N ASP A 1232 51.64 -1.55 31.06
CA ASP A 1232 51.84 -1.17 32.47
C ASP A 1232 51.94 -2.36 33.44
N GLY A 1233 52.54 -3.45 32.96
CA GLY A 1233 52.69 -4.70 33.69
C GLY A 1233 51.47 -5.63 33.65
N GLU A 1234 50.31 -5.14 33.20
CA GLU A 1234 49.08 -5.92 33.13
C GLU A 1234 49.01 -6.74 31.84
N PRO A 1235 48.62 -8.03 31.90
CA PRO A 1235 48.45 -8.88 30.73
C PRO A 1235 47.23 -8.42 29.93
N VAL A 1236 47.48 -7.86 28.74
CA VAL A 1236 46.41 -7.38 27.85
C VAL A 1236 45.92 -8.49 26.95
N TRP A 1237 46.85 -9.24 26.38
CA TRP A 1237 46.54 -10.26 25.38
C TRP A 1237 47.64 -11.32 25.29
N SER A 1238 47.24 -12.57 25.08
CA SER A 1238 48.14 -13.72 24.94
C SER A 1238 47.58 -14.70 23.92
N TYR A 1239 48.38 -15.11 22.94
CA TYR A 1239 47.94 -16.00 21.85
C TYR A 1239 48.98 -17.06 21.55
N LEU A 1240 48.53 -18.31 21.42
CA LEU A 1240 49.37 -19.41 20.95
C LEU A 1240 49.20 -19.56 19.44
N ASP A 1241 50.24 -19.25 18.67
CA ASP A 1241 50.31 -19.64 17.26
C ASP A 1241 50.76 -21.10 17.17
N ASP A 1242 49.79 -22.01 17.12
CA ASP A 1242 49.98 -23.46 16.99
C ASP A 1242 49.83 -23.95 15.54
N THR A 1243 49.84 -23.04 14.56
CA THR A 1243 49.55 -23.38 13.17
C THR A 1243 50.55 -24.42 12.63
N ALA A 1244 50.03 -25.61 12.30
CA ALA A 1244 50.84 -26.78 11.93
C ALA A 1244 51.78 -26.56 10.74
N ASP A 1245 51.48 -25.56 9.90
CA ASP A 1245 52.13 -25.30 8.61
C ASP A 1245 53.15 -24.15 8.61
N ASN A 1246 53.60 -23.62 9.77
CA ASN A 1246 54.84 -22.81 10.01
C ASN A 1246 54.60 -21.59 10.93
N PRO A 1247 54.65 -21.73 12.28
CA PRO A 1247 54.67 -20.56 13.19
C PRO A 1247 55.90 -19.68 12.90
N LEU A 1248 55.83 -18.37 13.23
CA LEU A 1248 56.94 -17.43 12.98
C LEU A 1248 58.07 -17.58 14.03
N ALA A 1249 58.65 -18.78 14.09
CA ALA A 1249 59.65 -19.17 15.09
C ALA A 1249 61.08 -18.66 14.81
N ALA A 1250 61.33 -18.04 13.65
CA ALA A 1250 62.66 -17.48 13.33
C ALA A 1250 62.86 -16.12 14.01
N ASP A 1251 64.06 -15.83 14.52
CA ASP A 1251 64.40 -14.51 15.05
C ASP A 1251 64.15 -13.41 14.01
N GLY A 1252 63.65 -12.25 14.44
CA GLY A 1252 63.41 -11.12 13.55
C GLY A 1252 63.55 -9.76 14.22
N TYR A 1253 63.44 -8.70 13.44
CA TYR A 1253 63.60 -7.34 13.94
C TYR A 1253 62.36 -6.87 14.72
N PHE A 1254 62.59 -6.04 15.72
CA PHE A 1254 61.56 -5.20 16.34
C PHE A 1254 61.32 -3.98 15.45
N THR A 1255 60.07 -3.70 15.10
CA THR A 1255 59.71 -2.61 14.19
C THR A 1255 58.60 -1.77 14.81
N VAL A 1256 58.70 -0.45 14.74
CA VAL A 1256 57.66 0.49 15.18
C VAL A 1256 57.02 1.18 13.98
N TYR A 1257 55.73 1.51 14.10
CA TYR A 1257 54.88 2.02 13.01
C TYR A 1257 54.12 3.27 13.42
N ARG A 1258 54.04 4.23 12.50
CA ARG A 1258 53.13 5.38 12.55
C ARG A 1258 52.49 5.56 11.18
N GLN A 1259 51.16 5.60 11.11
CA GLN A 1259 50.40 5.77 9.85
C GLN A 1259 49.27 6.80 10.04
N GLY A 1260 49.57 8.10 9.91
CA GLY A 1260 48.56 9.16 10.02
C GLY A 1260 49.16 10.56 10.13
N PRO A 1261 48.52 11.62 9.59
CA PRO A 1261 49.20 12.91 9.38
C PRO A 1261 49.39 13.80 10.64
N ALA A 1262 48.78 13.50 11.80
CA ALA A 1262 48.72 14.47 12.91
C ALA A 1262 49.18 14.00 14.32
N GLY A 1263 48.91 12.77 14.79
CA GLY A 1263 49.26 12.34 16.16
C GLY A 1263 50.72 11.90 16.33
N GLU A 1264 51.42 12.29 17.40
CA GLU A 1264 52.84 11.92 17.65
C GLU A 1264 52.99 10.51 18.24
N MET A 1265 54.12 9.83 17.96
CA MET A 1265 54.49 8.60 18.64
C MET A 1265 55.97 8.66 19.00
N SER A 1266 56.31 8.23 20.21
CA SER A 1266 57.70 8.11 20.64
C SER A 1266 57.95 6.82 21.44
N ILE A 1267 59.18 6.34 21.39
CA ILE A 1267 59.66 5.17 22.14
C ILE A 1267 60.90 5.53 22.96
N SER A 1268 60.95 5.11 24.21
CA SER A 1268 62.09 5.33 25.12
C SER A 1268 62.46 4.05 25.88
N PRO A 1269 63.68 3.96 26.43
CA PRO A 1269 64.01 2.89 27.35
C PRO A 1269 63.01 2.87 28.51
N ALA A 1270 62.61 1.69 28.95
CA ALA A 1270 61.69 1.53 30.08
C ALA A 1270 62.24 2.25 31.33
N SER A 1271 61.35 2.96 32.04
CA SER A 1271 61.70 3.88 33.14
C SER A 1271 61.96 3.24 34.50
#